data_AF-A0A1G4TJU8-F1
#
_entry.id   AF-A0A1G4TJU8-F1
#
_cell.length_a   1.000
_cell.length_b   1.000
_cell.length_c   1.000
_cell.angle_alpha   90.00
_cell.angle_beta   90.00
_cell.angle_gamma   90.00
#
_symmetry.space_group_name_H-M   'P 1'
#
loop_
_entity.id
_entity.type
_entity.pdbx_description
1 polymer ?
#
loop_
_entity_poly.entity_id
_entity_poly.type
_entity_poly.pdbx_seq_one_letter_code
_entity_poly.pdbx_strand_id
1 'polypeptide(L)'
;MRHLQGSLGRGAGILLPISSLPSPYGIGTFGKSAYEFVDQLVRAGQSYWQVLPIGPTSYGDSPYQSFSAFAGNPYFIDPDILVEDGFLAEEDLKGIDWGSCIYSINYSLMYENRYRILKKAFLNFQKLETEVAKERRTDYEQFYKREEDWLKDYALFMALKDYFKGASWQTWEEDIKRREPKALAYYEGLLKEQIEFYSYLQFEFYRQWTLLKRYANKNDVSIIGDIPIYVALDSADVWVNPDQFQLDEALAPVEVAGCPPDAFSDYGQKWGNPLYAWDRMQQDGFTWWKKRMGSAARLYDVIRIDHFIGIVRYYCIPADKDPVDGHYVEGPGAALCDAIAEVMGNSKIIAEDLGVVIPAVEELLAYTGYPGMKVLEFAFDGDSSNAYLPHRYEKNCVVYSGTHDNETLLGYVEGLNPENYQLLMDYTGAKGKEDITDRVIHLAYSSVADTVILQMQDILEKDNSSRMNRPSTIGENWKWRMKDGEFTEVMQRKLHRLSNVYGRNTSHSLKGESGQMLQAKVKKLYDKTLEKASNEEIYIALLAMTKELAEDKRSQQGKKKVYYISAEFLIGKLLSNNLINLGVYDEVKKELEEHGKSIYEIEEIENEPSLGNGGLGRLAACFLDSMASLGINGDGIGINYHLGLFQQVFDKNLQKETPNPWITKDSWLIDRKKEYTVDFRYHTVKAHLYDIPVTGYENRTNELHLFDIDTVDEKITEDGGIGFDKDDIAKNLTLFLYPDDSDDKGRMLRIYQEYFMVSAGAQLILEECIARGSNLYDLDEYAAIQINDTHPSMVIPELIRLLTEKGVPVTEAMEIVKKTCAYTNHTILAEALETWNFDFLKQVVPQLMPIITILDTEVRKKYKDTSTYIIDENRNVHMAHMDIHYGHSVNGVAYLHTEILKNSELHNFYEIYPEKFNNKTNGITFRRWLLHCNEELAEFIEEKIGSDFKKDAQCLEKLMEFADDAVTLEKLRSIKVHNKRKFADYMKKTQGITLDEHSIFDVQVKRLHEYKRQQLNMLYLIHAYLEIKKGNKPKRPITAIFGAKAAPAYTIAKDIIHLILCMQELTTKDPEVAPYLKVVMIENYNVTKASKVIPAADVSEQISLASKEASGTGNMKFMLNGAVTLGTMDGANVEIADLVGEENIYTFGEDSQTVIDRYARGDYKSRDYYEKDPVLKEAVDFIVSDEMLKVGCKENLQRLYKELLGKDWFMTFPDFTDYCKVRNKMYEDYEDRDKWARKCLVNIAKAGFFSSDRTIEQYDKEIWHSKS
;
A
#
# COMPACT_ATOMS: atom_id res chain seq x y z
N MET A 1 23.21 -2.58 -31.94
CA MET A 1 21.80 -2.29 -32.30
C MET A 1 20.97 -2.46 -31.05
N ARG A 2 19.94 -1.64 -30.85
CA ARG A 2 19.04 -1.75 -29.68
C ARG A 2 17.94 -2.73 -30.06
N HIS A 3 17.80 -3.85 -29.35
CA HIS A 3 16.75 -4.85 -29.60
C HIS A 3 15.36 -4.28 -29.27
N LEU A 4 14.30 -4.79 -29.90
CA LEU A 4 12.91 -4.39 -29.59
C LEU A 4 12.46 -4.85 -28.19
N GLN A 5 12.96 -6.00 -27.71
CA GLN A 5 12.79 -6.43 -26.32
C GLN A 5 14.11 -6.89 -25.67
N GLY A 6 14.14 -6.91 -24.34
CA GLY A 6 15.19 -7.61 -23.57
C GLY A 6 14.93 -9.11 -23.45
N SER A 7 15.94 -9.87 -23.00
CA SER A 7 15.81 -11.33 -22.82
C SER A 7 14.76 -11.70 -21.76
N LEU A 8 14.29 -12.94 -21.81
CA LEU A 8 13.56 -13.53 -20.68
C LEU A 8 14.50 -13.70 -19.48
N GLY A 9 13.94 -13.62 -18.27
CA GLY A 9 14.69 -13.90 -17.06
C GLY A 9 15.06 -15.39 -16.98
N ARG A 10 16.19 -15.71 -16.35
CA ARG A 10 16.56 -17.12 -16.17
C ARG A 10 15.57 -17.80 -15.24
N GLY A 11 14.84 -18.80 -15.73
CA GLY A 11 13.75 -19.41 -14.97
C GLY A 11 13.36 -20.81 -15.45
N ALA A 12 12.36 -21.39 -14.80
CA ALA A 12 11.74 -22.65 -15.18
C ALA A 12 10.21 -22.57 -15.04
N GLY A 13 9.50 -23.39 -15.80
CA GLY A 13 8.05 -23.41 -15.83
C GLY A 13 7.46 -24.70 -16.36
N ILE A 14 6.14 -24.80 -16.26
CA ILE A 14 5.38 -25.98 -16.69
C ILE A 14 4.34 -25.57 -17.73
N LEU A 15 4.29 -26.31 -18.83
CA LEU A 15 3.21 -26.32 -19.80
C LEU A 15 2.09 -27.23 -19.27
N LEU A 16 0.99 -26.62 -18.82
CA LEU A 16 -0.23 -27.31 -18.45
C LEU A 16 -1.44 -26.48 -18.90
N PRO A 17 -2.24 -26.97 -19.87
CA PRO A 17 -3.41 -26.23 -20.34
C PRO A 17 -4.48 -26.12 -19.26
N ILE A 18 -5.23 -25.02 -19.24
CA ILE A 18 -6.36 -24.83 -18.32
C ILE A 18 -7.35 -25.99 -18.45
N SER A 19 -7.64 -26.42 -19.68
CA SER A 19 -8.55 -27.54 -19.97
C SER A 19 -8.14 -28.86 -19.30
N SER A 20 -6.84 -29.05 -19.07
CA SER A 20 -6.27 -30.25 -18.45
C SER A 20 -6.24 -30.23 -16.93
N LEU A 21 -6.55 -29.10 -16.29
CA LEU A 21 -6.62 -29.04 -14.83
C LEU A 21 -7.70 -30.01 -14.30
N PRO A 22 -7.49 -30.59 -13.10
CA PRO A 22 -8.53 -31.36 -12.43
C PRO A 22 -9.72 -30.44 -12.16
N SER A 23 -10.93 -30.97 -12.35
CA SER A 23 -12.18 -30.24 -12.10
C SER A 23 -13.35 -31.22 -12.08
N PRO A 24 -14.35 -31.00 -11.19
CA PRO A 24 -15.57 -31.81 -11.20
C PRO A 24 -16.45 -31.54 -12.43
N TYR A 25 -16.16 -30.50 -13.21
CA TYR A 25 -17.02 -30.01 -14.30
C TYR A 25 -16.60 -30.50 -15.70
N GLY A 26 -15.96 -31.66 -15.79
CA GLY A 26 -15.61 -32.33 -17.05
C GLY A 26 -14.42 -31.74 -17.83
N ILE A 27 -14.04 -30.51 -17.51
CA ILE A 27 -12.90 -29.77 -18.07
C ILE A 27 -12.34 -28.84 -17.00
N GLY A 28 -11.04 -28.56 -17.02
CA GLY A 28 -10.45 -27.59 -16.10
C GLY A 28 -10.98 -26.16 -16.31
N THR A 29 -10.99 -25.39 -15.22
CA THR A 29 -11.64 -24.07 -15.10
C THR A 29 -10.73 -23.09 -14.35
N PHE A 30 -11.14 -21.82 -14.25
CA PHE A 30 -10.45 -20.80 -13.44
C PHE A 30 -10.76 -20.89 -11.93
N GLY A 31 -11.40 -21.98 -11.48
CA GLY A 31 -11.73 -22.20 -10.08
C GLY A 31 -10.56 -22.70 -9.23
N LYS A 32 -10.90 -23.27 -8.08
CA LYS A 32 -9.96 -23.69 -7.03
C LYS A 32 -8.70 -24.42 -7.53
N SER A 33 -8.85 -25.36 -8.47
CA SER A 33 -7.73 -26.16 -8.98
C SER A 33 -6.69 -25.34 -9.76
N ALA A 34 -7.08 -24.22 -10.38
CA ALA A 34 -6.13 -23.32 -11.03
C ALA A 34 -5.29 -22.55 -10.01
N TYR A 35 -5.90 -22.05 -8.93
CA TYR A 35 -5.20 -21.39 -7.83
C TYR A 35 -4.26 -22.36 -7.10
N GLU A 36 -4.74 -23.57 -6.80
CA GLU A 36 -3.91 -24.63 -6.21
C GLU A 36 -2.73 -25.00 -7.13
N PHE A 37 -2.92 -24.99 -8.45
CA PHE A 37 -1.83 -25.27 -9.38
C PHE A 37 -0.76 -24.16 -9.35
N VAL A 38 -1.15 -22.89 -9.23
CA VAL A 38 -0.21 -21.79 -8.98
C VAL A 38 0.60 -22.05 -7.71
N ASP A 39 -0.06 -22.43 -6.62
CA ASP A 39 0.63 -22.74 -5.35
C ASP A 39 1.58 -23.93 -5.49
N GLN A 40 1.22 -24.93 -6.29
CA GLN A 40 2.08 -26.07 -6.61
C GLN A 40 3.30 -25.67 -7.44
N LEU A 41 3.16 -24.73 -8.37
CA LEU A 41 4.29 -24.17 -9.13
C LEU A 41 5.26 -23.44 -8.22
N VAL A 42 4.75 -22.62 -7.28
CA VAL A 42 5.55 -21.94 -6.26
C VAL A 42 6.31 -22.97 -5.40
N ARG A 43 5.62 -23.98 -4.87
CA ARG A 43 6.26 -25.07 -4.10
C ARG A 43 7.30 -25.83 -4.92
N ALA A 44 7.07 -25.99 -6.22
CA ALA A 44 8.01 -26.60 -7.15
C ALA A 44 9.15 -25.67 -7.60
N GLY A 45 9.20 -24.40 -7.18
CA GLY A 45 10.23 -23.44 -7.57
C GLY A 45 10.15 -23.02 -9.04
N GLN A 46 8.94 -23.02 -9.61
CA GLN A 46 8.67 -22.67 -11.01
C GLN A 46 8.13 -21.24 -11.11
N SER A 47 8.68 -20.46 -12.04
CA SER A 47 8.40 -19.04 -12.24
C SER A 47 7.45 -18.77 -13.40
N TYR A 48 7.18 -19.79 -14.23
CA TYR A 48 6.31 -19.68 -15.39
C TYR A 48 5.24 -20.77 -15.40
N TRP A 49 4.01 -20.36 -15.72
CA TRP A 49 2.95 -21.26 -16.13
C TRP A 49 2.64 -21.00 -17.59
N GLN A 50 2.90 -21.98 -18.46
CA GLN A 50 2.47 -21.89 -19.85
C GLN A 50 1.12 -22.57 -20.06
N VAL A 51 0.18 -21.80 -20.64
CA VAL A 51 -1.12 -22.28 -21.08
C VAL A 51 -1.17 -22.31 -22.60
N LEU A 52 -1.97 -23.23 -23.14
CA LEU A 52 -2.36 -23.23 -24.56
C LEU A 52 -3.43 -22.16 -24.81
N PRO A 53 -3.79 -21.86 -26.07
CA PRO A 53 -4.70 -20.76 -26.37
C PRO A 53 -6.02 -20.89 -25.58
N ILE A 54 -6.40 -19.82 -24.88
CA ILE A 54 -7.57 -19.82 -23.99
C ILE A 54 -8.87 -19.40 -24.68
N GLY A 55 -8.87 -19.36 -26.01
CA GLY A 55 -10.02 -18.99 -26.81
C GLY A 55 -11.05 -20.12 -26.95
N PRO A 56 -12.30 -19.81 -27.35
CA PRO A 56 -13.31 -20.80 -27.68
C PRO A 56 -12.81 -21.77 -28.75
N THR A 57 -13.09 -23.06 -28.60
CA THR A 57 -12.75 -24.08 -29.61
C THR A 57 -13.78 -24.09 -30.75
N SER A 58 -13.33 -24.36 -31.99
CA SER A 58 -14.24 -24.56 -33.14
C SER A 58 -14.07 -25.94 -33.77
N TYR A 59 -13.73 -26.01 -35.06
CA TYR A 59 -13.54 -27.23 -35.82
C TYR A 59 -12.53 -28.17 -35.15
N GLY A 60 -12.94 -29.43 -34.96
CA GLY A 60 -12.11 -30.46 -34.33
C GLY A 60 -11.80 -30.21 -32.86
N ASP A 61 -12.57 -29.36 -32.16
CA ASP A 61 -12.37 -28.95 -30.77
C ASP A 61 -11.00 -28.29 -30.53
N SER A 62 -10.40 -27.70 -31.57
CA SER A 62 -9.06 -27.12 -31.49
C SER A 62 -9.07 -25.69 -30.93
N PRO A 63 -8.24 -25.38 -29.92
CA PRO A 63 -8.04 -24.01 -29.43
C PRO A 63 -7.23 -23.15 -30.41
N TYR A 64 -6.54 -23.75 -31.40
CA TYR A 64 -5.81 -23.05 -32.46
C TYR A 64 -6.73 -22.61 -33.62
N GLN A 65 -7.99 -23.06 -33.62
CA GLN A 65 -9.02 -22.65 -34.57
C GLN A 65 -10.11 -21.87 -33.82
N SER A 66 -9.78 -20.78 -33.15
CA SER A 66 -10.78 -20.08 -32.33
C SER A 66 -11.78 -19.27 -33.15
N PHE A 67 -13.01 -19.13 -32.64
CA PHE A 67 -14.05 -18.26 -33.22
C PHE A 67 -13.70 -16.77 -33.15
N SER A 68 -12.74 -16.39 -32.30
CA SER A 68 -12.14 -15.05 -32.31
C SER A 68 -10.78 -15.07 -31.62
N ALA A 69 -9.83 -14.27 -32.11
CA ALA A 69 -8.55 -14.02 -31.48
C ALA A 69 -8.65 -13.20 -30.17
N PHE A 70 -9.82 -12.63 -29.87
CA PHE A 70 -10.07 -11.76 -28.71
C PHE A 70 -10.95 -12.43 -27.64
N ALA A 71 -11.77 -13.41 -28.04
CA ALA A 71 -12.70 -14.06 -27.14
C ALA A 71 -12.01 -15.10 -26.25
N GLY A 72 -12.49 -15.22 -25.02
CA GLY A 72 -12.16 -16.28 -24.08
C GLY A 72 -13.14 -17.45 -24.12
N ASN A 73 -12.67 -18.64 -23.78
CA ASN A 73 -13.45 -19.87 -23.80
C ASN A 73 -14.46 -19.95 -22.64
N PRO A 74 -15.79 -19.99 -22.90
CA PRO A 74 -16.79 -20.10 -21.85
C PRO A 74 -16.68 -21.37 -21.00
N TYR A 75 -16.01 -22.42 -21.49
CA TYR A 75 -15.78 -23.65 -20.73
C TYR A 75 -14.89 -23.44 -19.50
N PHE A 76 -14.07 -22.39 -19.47
CA PHE A 76 -13.17 -22.11 -18.35
C PHE A 76 -13.82 -21.28 -17.24
N ILE A 77 -15.01 -20.71 -17.49
CA ILE A 77 -15.80 -20.03 -16.47
C ILE A 77 -16.21 -21.05 -15.41
N ASP A 78 -15.78 -20.81 -14.18
CA ASP A 78 -15.98 -21.72 -13.07
C ASP A 78 -17.39 -21.57 -12.46
N PRO A 79 -18.18 -22.65 -12.36
CA PRO A 79 -19.51 -22.61 -11.79
C PRO A 79 -19.52 -22.42 -10.27
N ASP A 80 -18.49 -22.87 -9.53
CA ASP A 80 -18.44 -22.68 -8.07
C ASP A 80 -18.31 -21.20 -7.74
N ILE A 81 -17.49 -20.46 -8.48
CA ILE A 81 -17.39 -19.00 -8.33
C ILE A 81 -18.74 -18.32 -8.59
N LEU A 82 -19.53 -18.81 -9.55
CA LEU A 82 -20.88 -18.29 -9.81
C LEU A 82 -21.90 -18.68 -8.73
N VAL A 83 -21.69 -19.79 -8.02
CA VAL A 83 -22.46 -20.16 -6.83
C VAL A 83 -22.09 -19.25 -5.65
N GLU A 84 -20.79 -19.02 -5.42
CA GLU A 84 -20.27 -18.10 -4.40
C GLU A 84 -20.80 -16.67 -4.62
N ASP A 85 -20.84 -16.21 -5.88
CA ASP A 85 -21.39 -14.91 -6.28
C ASP A 85 -22.95 -14.85 -6.20
N GLY A 86 -23.62 -15.98 -5.94
CA GLY A 86 -25.08 -16.06 -5.83
C GLY A 86 -25.85 -16.04 -7.16
N PHE A 87 -25.16 -16.18 -8.31
CA PHE A 87 -25.79 -16.29 -9.63
C PHE A 87 -26.21 -17.72 -9.98
N LEU A 88 -25.70 -18.71 -9.27
CA LEU A 88 -26.13 -20.12 -9.30
C LEU A 88 -26.36 -20.62 -7.86
N ALA A 89 -27.13 -21.70 -7.72
CA ALA A 89 -27.20 -22.47 -6.48
C ALA A 89 -26.46 -23.81 -6.64
N GLU A 90 -26.00 -24.42 -5.54
CA GLU A 90 -25.39 -25.77 -5.59
C GLU A 90 -26.34 -26.80 -6.24
N GLU A 91 -27.64 -26.68 -5.99
CA GLU A 91 -28.69 -27.51 -6.58
C GLU A 91 -28.73 -27.43 -8.10
N ASP A 92 -28.27 -26.33 -8.68
CA ASP A 92 -28.23 -26.14 -10.13
C ASP A 92 -27.17 -27.01 -10.77
N LEU A 93 -26.12 -27.36 -10.02
CA LEU A 93 -25.02 -28.21 -10.47
C LEU A 93 -25.26 -29.69 -10.15
N LYS A 94 -26.13 -30.00 -9.18
CA LYS A 94 -26.47 -31.37 -8.76
C LYS A 94 -27.20 -32.14 -9.88
N GLY A 95 -26.76 -33.38 -10.12
CA GLY A 95 -27.39 -34.28 -11.09
C GLY A 95 -27.08 -34.00 -12.55
N ILE A 96 -26.16 -33.08 -12.85
CA ILE A 96 -25.63 -32.87 -14.20
C ILE A 96 -24.55 -33.91 -14.47
N ASP A 97 -24.65 -34.60 -15.62
CA ASP A 97 -23.60 -35.48 -16.10
C ASP A 97 -22.49 -34.65 -16.77
N TRP A 98 -21.35 -34.51 -16.10
CA TRP A 98 -20.17 -33.85 -16.66
C TRP A 98 -19.22 -34.82 -17.37
N GLY A 99 -19.60 -36.10 -17.46
CA GLY A 99 -18.82 -37.18 -18.05
C GLY A 99 -18.17 -38.06 -16.98
N SER A 100 -18.11 -39.37 -17.25
CA SER A 100 -17.60 -40.36 -16.30
C SER A 100 -16.07 -40.55 -16.32
N CYS A 101 -15.39 -40.06 -17.36
CA CYS A 101 -13.93 -40.20 -17.51
C CYS A 101 -13.22 -38.96 -16.96
N ILE A 102 -12.46 -39.13 -15.88
CA ILE A 102 -11.70 -38.02 -15.26
C ILE A 102 -10.44 -37.64 -16.03
N TYR A 103 -9.97 -38.48 -16.96
CA TYR A 103 -8.74 -38.31 -17.73
C TYR A 103 -8.94 -37.70 -19.12
N SER A 104 -10.19 -37.54 -19.56
CA SER A 104 -10.51 -37.13 -20.92
C SER A 104 -11.71 -36.18 -20.96
N ILE A 105 -11.65 -35.16 -21.80
CA ILE A 105 -12.74 -34.20 -22.02
C ILE A 105 -13.77 -34.78 -22.99
N ASN A 106 -15.05 -34.64 -22.67
CA ASN A 106 -16.16 -34.90 -23.59
C ASN A 106 -16.76 -33.56 -24.07
N TYR A 107 -16.26 -33.03 -25.19
CA TYR A 107 -16.66 -31.72 -25.71
C TYR A 107 -18.14 -31.62 -26.08
N SER A 108 -18.76 -32.70 -26.57
CA SER A 108 -20.21 -32.71 -26.86
C SER A 108 -21.04 -32.47 -25.59
N LEU A 109 -20.68 -33.15 -24.49
CA LEU A 109 -21.33 -32.98 -23.21
C LEU A 109 -21.03 -31.61 -22.58
N MET A 110 -19.82 -31.08 -22.79
CA MET A 110 -19.47 -29.72 -22.36
C MET A 110 -20.32 -28.67 -23.06
N TYR A 111 -20.50 -28.79 -24.38
CA TYR A 111 -21.34 -27.88 -25.16
C TYR A 111 -22.79 -27.88 -24.64
N GLU A 112 -23.38 -29.04 -24.40
CA GLU A 112 -24.75 -29.14 -23.91
C GLU A 112 -24.92 -28.60 -22.48
N ASN A 113 -24.07 -29.05 -21.55
CA ASN A 113 -24.27 -28.78 -20.13
C ASN A 113 -23.73 -27.42 -19.68
N ARG A 114 -22.58 -26.98 -20.20
CA ARG A 114 -21.98 -25.71 -19.77
C ARG A 114 -22.84 -24.52 -20.17
N TYR A 115 -23.24 -24.45 -21.42
CA TYR A 115 -24.06 -23.33 -21.91
C TYR A 115 -25.42 -23.29 -21.22
N ARG A 116 -26.02 -24.44 -20.90
CA ARG A 116 -27.25 -24.52 -20.10
C ARG A 116 -27.07 -23.86 -18.72
N ILE A 117 -25.97 -24.15 -18.03
CA ILE A 117 -25.68 -23.60 -16.70
C ILE A 117 -25.36 -22.11 -16.78
N LEU A 118 -24.50 -21.70 -17.71
CA LEU A 118 -24.14 -20.30 -17.86
C LEU A 118 -25.34 -19.44 -18.31
N LYS A 119 -26.26 -19.99 -19.10
CA LYS A 119 -27.52 -19.30 -19.45
C LYS A 119 -28.39 -19.08 -18.22
N LYS A 120 -28.42 -20.04 -17.28
CA LYS A 120 -29.10 -19.86 -16.00
C LYS A 120 -28.46 -18.74 -15.17
N ALA A 121 -27.14 -18.73 -15.06
CA ALA A 121 -26.40 -17.65 -14.40
C ALA A 121 -26.69 -16.28 -15.02
N PHE A 122 -26.69 -16.18 -16.35
CA PHE A 122 -27.04 -14.96 -17.08
C PHE A 122 -28.47 -14.47 -16.77
N LEU A 123 -29.46 -15.37 -16.78
CA LEU A 123 -30.83 -15.01 -16.43
C LEU A 123 -30.95 -14.51 -14.99
N ASN A 124 -30.17 -15.06 -14.06
CA ASN A 124 -30.11 -14.59 -12.69
C ASN A 124 -29.39 -13.24 -12.60
N PHE A 125 -28.28 -13.05 -13.33
CA PHE A 125 -27.60 -11.77 -13.47
C PHE A 125 -28.52 -10.64 -13.95
N GLN A 126 -29.46 -10.95 -14.86
CA GLN A 126 -30.45 -9.98 -15.33
C GLN A 126 -31.59 -9.71 -14.34
N LYS A 127 -31.98 -10.69 -13.52
CA LYS A 127 -33.22 -10.63 -12.72
C LYS A 127 -33.02 -10.38 -11.23
N LEU A 128 -31.87 -10.73 -10.68
CA LEU A 128 -31.59 -10.58 -9.26
C LEU A 128 -31.35 -9.11 -8.91
N GLU A 129 -31.99 -8.67 -7.84
CA GLU A 129 -31.89 -7.30 -7.30
C GLU A 129 -31.03 -7.22 -6.03
N THR A 130 -30.18 -8.24 -5.81
CA THR A 130 -29.18 -8.22 -4.74
C THR A 130 -28.13 -7.14 -5.03
N GLU A 131 -27.48 -6.61 -3.98
CA GLU A 131 -26.43 -5.60 -4.16
C GLU A 131 -25.27 -6.13 -5.03
N VAL A 132 -24.87 -7.39 -4.84
CA VAL A 132 -23.88 -8.08 -5.69
C VAL A 132 -24.29 -8.06 -7.17
N ALA A 133 -25.57 -8.31 -7.47
CA ALA A 133 -26.05 -8.30 -8.86
C ALA A 133 -26.07 -6.89 -9.47
N LYS A 134 -26.35 -5.85 -8.68
CA LYS A 134 -26.30 -4.44 -9.14
C LYS A 134 -24.87 -3.99 -9.42
N GLU A 135 -23.94 -4.30 -8.50
CA GLU A 135 -22.52 -4.04 -8.69
C GLU A 135 -22.00 -4.78 -9.92
N ARG A 136 -22.34 -6.07 -10.06
CA ARG A 136 -21.93 -6.88 -11.21
C ARG A 136 -22.42 -6.33 -12.54
N ARG A 137 -23.63 -5.77 -12.59
CA ARG A 137 -24.15 -5.09 -13.79
C ARG A 137 -23.36 -3.81 -14.11
N THR A 138 -22.94 -3.07 -13.10
CA THR A 138 -22.09 -1.87 -13.27
C THR A 138 -20.73 -2.24 -13.85
N ASP A 139 -20.10 -3.31 -13.33
CA ASP A 139 -18.83 -3.83 -13.87
C ASP A 139 -18.98 -4.33 -15.30
N TYR A 140 -20.09 -5.01 -15.60
CA TYR A 140 -20.42 -5.46 -16.95
C TYR A 140 -20.55 -4.28 -17.93
N GLU A 141 -21.22 -3.20 -17.55
CA GLU A 141 -21.35 -2.00 -18.40
C GLU A 141 -19.98 -1.37 -18.70
N GLN A 142 -19.09 -1.31 -17.71
CA GLN A 142 -17.73 -0.81 -17.88
C GLN A 142 -16.90 -1.73 -18.80
N PHE A 143 -17.01 -3.05 -18.61
CA PHE A 143 -16.38 -4.03 -19.50
C PHE A 143 -16.88 -3.91 -20.93
N TYR A 144 -18.20 -3.83 -21.12
CA TYR A 144 -18.83 -3.74 -22.43
C TYR A 144 -18.34 -2.50 -23.18
N LYS A 145 -18.26 -1.35 -22.50
CA LYS A 145 -17.76 -0.10 -23.08
C LYS A 145 -16.26 -0.18 -23.42
N ARG A 146 -15.46 -0.84 -22.59
CA ARG A 146 -14.01 -0.97 -22.82
C ARG A 146 -13.69 -1.90 -24.00
N GLU A 147 -14.44 -2.97 -24.15
CA GLU A 147 -14.21 -4.01 -25.17
C GLU A 147 -15.14 -3.89 -26.39
N GLU A 148 -15.86 -2.77 -26.53
CA GLU A 148 -16.89 -2.54 -27.56
C GLU A 148 -16.40 -2.85 -28.99
N ASP A 149 -15.14 -2.52 -29.27
CA ASP A 149 -14.44 -2.67 -30.55
C ASP A 149 -14.48 -4.08 -31.17
N TRP A 150 -14.59 -5.13 -30.35
CA TRP A 150 -14.63 -6.52 -30.83
C TRP A 150 -15.80 -7.32 -30.22
N LEU A 151 -16.19 -6.98 -28.99
CA LEU A 151 -17.16 -7.75 -28.21
C LEU A 151 -18.53 -7.80 -28.88
N LYS A 152 -18.99 -6.67 -29.41
CA LYS A 152 -20.30 -6.57 -30.06
C LYS A 152 -20.37 -7.47 -31.30
N ASP A 153 -19.34 -7.42 -32.14
CA ASP A 153 -19.27 -8.20 -33.37
C ASP A 153 -19.10 -9.70 -33.10
N TYR A 154 -18.26 -10.06 -32.12
CA TYR A 154 -18.12 -11.45 -31.68
C TYR A 154 -19.44 -12.01 -31.13
N ALA A 155 -20.12 -11.26 -30.26
CA ALA A 155 -21.39 -11.68 -29.68
C ALA A 155 -22.49 -11.83 -30.75
N LEU A 156 -22.54 -10.93 -31.74
CA LEU A 156 -23.43 -11.06 -32.89
C LEU A 156 -23.08 -12.29 -33.74
N PHE A 157 -21.80 -12.51 -34.03
CA PHE A 157 -21.35 -13.66 -34.79
C PHE A 157 -21.76 -14.98 -34.12
N MET A 158 -21.55 -15.10 -32.80
CA MET A 158 -21.94 -16.30 -32.05
C MET A 158 -23.47 -16.47 -32.00
N ALA A 159 -24.23 -15.39 -31.80
CA ALA A 159 -25.69 -15.43 -31.85
C ALA A 159 -26.22 -15.86 -33.24
N LEU A 160 -25.58 -15.42 -34.31
CA LEU A 160 -25.87 -15.85 -35.69
C LEU A 160 -25.50 -17.32 -35.90
N LYS A 161 -24.36 -17.79 -35.37
CA LYS A 161 -24.02 -19.21 -35.40
C LYS A 161 -25.09 -20.06 -34.74
N ASP A 162 -25.60 -19.66 -33.57
CA ASP A 162 -26.72 -20.36 -32.93
C ASP A 162 -27.98 -20.36 -33.82
N TYR A 163 -28.33 -19.20 -34.38
CA TYR A 163 -29.48 -19.04 -35.27
C TYR A 163 -29.40 -19.96 -36.51
N PHE A 164 -28.21 -20.05 -37.12
CA PHE A 164 -27.91 -20.91 -38.26
C PHE A 164 -27.43 -22.32 -37.85
N LYS A 165 -27.68 -22.75 -36.60
CA LYS A 165 -27.42 -24.11 -36.10
C LYS A 165 -25.96 -24.57 -36.27
N GLY A 166 -25.04 -23.67 -35.99
CA GLY A 166 -23.59 -23.92 -36.06
C GLY A 166 -23.00 -23.84 -37.47
N ALA A 167 -23.81 -23.60 -38.52
CA ALA A 167 -23.32 -23.50 -39.89
C ALA A 167 -22.22 -22.42 -40.02
N SER A 168 -21.26 -22.67 -40.91
CA SER A 168 -20.21 -21.69 -41.18
C SER A 168 -20.78 -20.45 -41.85
N TRP A 169 -20.26 -19.27 -41.53
CA TRP A 169 -20.72 -18.00 -42.09
C TRP A 169 -20.62 -17.93 -43.62
N GLN A 170 -19.75 -18.75 -44.22
CA GLN A 170 -19.64 -18.94 -45.67
C GLN A 170 -20.95 -19.39 -46.34
N THR A 171 -21.84 -20.02 -45.56
CA THR A 171 -23.11 -20.59 -46.02
C THR A 171 -24.34 -19.79 -45.56
N TRP A 172 -24.14 -18.68 -44.85
CA TRP A 172 -25.24 -17.79 -44.46
C TRP A 172 -25.84 -17.08 -45.68
N GLU A 173 -27.01 -16.47 -45.47
CA GLU A 173 -27.66 -15.64 -46.49
C GLU A 173 -26.73 -14.51 -46.96
N GLU A 174 -26.76 -14.17 -48.25
CA GLU A 174 -25.73 -13.33 -48.89
C GLU A 174 -25.60 -11.93 -48.25
N ASP A 175 -26.72 -11.35 -47.79
CA ASP A 175 -26.77 -10.02 -47.17
C ASP A 175 -26.07 -10.00 -45.80
N ILE A 176 -26.31 -10.99 -44.94
CA ILE A 176 -25.63 -11.09 -43.63
C ILE A 176 -24.20 -11.63 -43.78
N LYS A 177 -23.94 -12.51 -44.74
CA LYS A 177 -22.58 -12.94 -45.12
C LYS A 177 -21.71 -11.74 -45.47
N ARG A 178 -22.24 -10.78 -46.23
CA ARG A 178 -21.57 -9.52 -46.59
C ARG A 178 -21.76 -8.38 -45.60
N ARG A 179 -22.40 -8.63 -44.45
CA ARG A 179 -22.64 -7.64 -43.39
C ARG A 179 -23.34 -6.38 -43.92
N GLU A 180 -24.33 -6.54 -44.79
CA GLU A 180 -25.12 -5.41 -45.26
C GLU A 180 -25.80 -4.69 -44.08
N PRO A 181 -25.76 -3.35 -44.00
CA PRO A 181 -26.27 -2.62 -42.83
C PRO A 181 -27.71 -2.94 -42.43
N LYS A 182 -28.57 -3.26 -43.41
CA LYS A 182 -29.96 -3.66 -43.15
C LYS A 182 -30.05 -5.04 -42.50
N ALA A 183 -29.25 -6.00 -42.96
CA ALA A 183 -29.20 -7.35 -42.41
C ALA A 183 -28.62 -7.30 -40.98
N LEU A 184 -27.54 -6.55 -40.76
CA LEU A 184 -26.97 -6.34 -39.42
C LEU A 184 -28.01 -5.79 -38.45
N ALA A 185 -28.69 -4.68 -38.79
CA ALA A 185 -29.71 -4.09 -37.92
C ALA A 185 -30.89 -5.04 -37.65
N TYR A 186 -31.29 -5.85 -38.65
CA TYR A 186 -32.32 -6.86 -38.50
C TYR A 186 -31.91 -7.94 -37.49
N TYR A 187 -30.72 -8.54 -37.65
CA TYR A 187 -30.24 -9.60 -36.77
C TYR A 187 -29.85 -9.10 -35.38
N GLU A 188 -29.29 -7.89 -35.25
CA GLU A 188 -29.04 -7.25 -33.95
C GLU A 188 -30.34 -7.06 -33.15
N GLY A 189 -31.43 -6.68 -33.81
CA GLY A 189 -32.75 -6.59 -33.19
C GLY A 189 -33.35 -7.95 -32.86
N LEU A 190 -33.26 -8.91 -33.80
CA LEU A 190 -33.83 -10.25 -33.67
C LEU A 190 -33.15 -11.07 -32.56
N LEU A 191 -31.82 -10.93 -32.41
CA LEU A 191 -30.97 -11.78 -31.56
C LEU A 191 -30.44 -11.05 -30.33
N LYS A 192 -31.08 -9.96 -29.91
CA LYS A 192 -30.62 -9.09 -28.83
C LYS A 192 -30.26 -9.85 -27.54
N GLU A 193 -31.11 -10.77 -27.09
CA GLU A 193 -30.87 -11.53 -25.85
C GLU A 193 -29.68 -12.48 -25.97
N GLN A 194 -29.48 -13.09 -27.15
CA GLN A 194 -28.35 -13.97 -27.44
C GLN A 194 -27.04 -13.16 -27.48
N ILE A 195 -27.06 -11.97 -28.07
CA ILE A 195 -25.92 -11.05 -28.08
C ILE A 195 -25.53 -10.68 -26.65
N GLU A 196 -26.49 -10.24 -25.83
CA GLU A 196 -26.25 -9.92 -24.42
C GLU A 196 -25.68 -11.12 -23.64
N PHE A 197 -26.19 -12.33 -23.90
CA PHE A 197 -25.68 -13.56 -23.29
C PHE A 197 -24.21 -13.80 -23.65
N TYR A 198 -23.84 -13.76 -24.93
CA TYR A 198 -22.45 -13.96 -25.34
C TYR A 198 -21.53 -12.86 -24.82
N SER A 199 -21.99 -11.61 -24.76
CA SER A 199 -21.24 -10.53 -24.12
C SER A 199 -21.04 -10.77 -22.62
N TYR A 200 -22.05 -11.27 -21.91
CA TYR A 200 -21.94 -11.65 -20.50
C TYR A 200 -20.93 -12.79 -20.27
N LEU A 201 -20.90 -13.80 -21.15
CA LEU A 201 -19.91 -14.88 -21.05
C LEU A 201 -18.48 -14.35 -21.12
N GLN A 202 -18.21 -13.42 -22.04
CA GLN A 202 -16.90 -12.81 -22.16
C GLN A 202 -16.56 -11.97 -20.91
N PHE A 203 -17.52 -11.24 -20.38
CA PHE A 203 -17.33 -10.50 -19.13
C PHE A 203 -16.91 -11.43 -17.97
N GLU A 204 -17.65 -12.51 -17.72
CA GLU A 204 -17.32 -13.45 -16.65
C GLU A 204 -15.99 -14.18 -16.89
N PHE A 205 -15.68 -14.52 -18.14
CA PHE A 205 -14.37 -15.05 -18.51
C PHE A 205 -13.24 -14.10 -18.11
N TYR A 206 -13.29 -12.85 -18.57
CA TYR A 206 -12.23 -11.88 -18.32
C TYR A 206 -12.11 -11.53 -16.84
N ARG A 207 -13.23 -11.46 -16.12
CA ARG A 207 -13.24 -11.25 -14.66
C ARG A 207 -12.50 -12.36 -13.93
N GLN A 208 -12.89 -13.62 -14.15
CA GLN A 208 -12.27 -14.76 -13.47
C GLN A 208 -10.81 -14.95 -13.88
N TRP A 209 -10.48 -14.79 -15.17
CA TRP A 209 -9.09 -14.85 -15.65
C TRP A 209 -8.21 -13.77 -15.03
N THR A 210 -8.69 -12.53 -14.95
CA THR A 210 -7.92 -11.41 -14.38
C THR A 210 -7.58 -11.65 -12.90
N LEU A 211 -8.52 -12.24 -12.14
CA LEU A 211 -8.29 -12.62 -10.75
C LEU A 211 -7.21 -13.70 -10.62
N LEU A 212 -7.30 -14.76 -11.43
CA LEU A 212 -6.32 -15.85 -11.44
C LEU A 212 -4.92 -15.37 -11.87
N LYS A 213 -4.84 -14.56 -12.95
CA LYS A 213 -3.58 -13.98 -13.41
C LYS A 213 -2.95 -13.09 -12.35
N ARG A 214 -3.74 -12.21 -11.72
CA ARG A 214 -3.26 -11.37 -10.62
C ARG A 214 -2.74 -12.21 -9.45
N TYR A 215 -3.41 -13.31 -9.12
CA TYR A 215 -2.96 -14.24 -8.09
C TYR A 215 -1.63 -14.92 -8.46
N ALA A 216 -1.49 -15.40 -9.70
CA ALA A 216 -0.23 -15.96 -10.21
C ALA A 216 0.90 -14.94 -10.13
N ASN A 217 0.68 -13.72 -10.65
CA ASN A 217 1.68 -12.65 -10.65
C ASN A 217 2.06 -12.21 -9.23
N LYS A 218 1.11 -12.16 -8.28
CA LYS A 218 1.39 -11.86 -6.86
C LYS A 218 2.31 -12.91 -6.20
N ASN A 219 2.32 -14.13 -6.74
CA ASN A 219 3.15 -15.23 -6.26
C ASN A 219 4.40 -15.46 -7.16
N ASP A 220 4.81 -14.45 -7.93
CA ASP A 220 5.96 -14.48 -8.83
C ASP A 220 5.89 -15.57 -9.92
N VAL A 221 4.67 -15.99 -10.27
CA VAL A 221 4.41 -16.87 -11.42
C VAL A 221 3.89 -16.03 -12.58
N SER A 222 4.69 -15.94 -13.64
CA SER A 222 4.30 -15.30 -14.90
C SER A 222 3.54 -16.28 -15.80
N ILE A 223 2.50 -15.80 -16.47
CA ILE A 223 1.72 -16.62 -17.40
C ILE A 223 2.26 -16.43 -18.82
N ILE A 224 2.68 -17.54 -19.43
CA ILE A 224 3.00 -17.63 -20.85
C ILE A 224 1.73 -18.07 -21.58
N GLY A 225 1.17 -17.20 -22.42
CA GLY A 225 0.05 -17.52 -23.28
C GLY A 225 0.49 -17.88 -24.68
N ASP A 226 -0.07 -18.95 -25.23
CA ASP A 226 0.16 -19.35 -26.60
C ASP A 226 -0.87 -18.74 -27.55
N ILE A 227 -0.44 -18.27 -28.73
CA ILE A 227 -1.33 -17.77 -29.78
C ILE A 227 -1.01 -18.41 -31.14
N PRO A 228 -2.01 -18.91 -31.88
CA PRO A 228 -1.82 -19.36 -33.26
C PRO A 228 -1.43 -18.19 -34.16
N ILE A 229 -0.50 -18.34 -35.11
CA ILE A 229 -0.25 -17.24 -36.07
C ILE A 229 -1.49 -16.93 -36.90
N TYR A 230 -2.21 -17.94 -37.42
CA TYR A 230 -3.42 -17.77 -38.22
C TYR A 230 -4.70 -17.80 -37.38
N VAL A 231 -5.81 -17.32 -37.94
CA VAL A 231 -7.16 -17.40 -37.36
C VAL A 231 -8.04 -18.37 -38.14
N ALA A 232 -9.10 -18.88 -37.54
CA ALA A 232 -10.03 -19.78 -38.25
C ALA A 232 -10.78 -19.02 -39.37
N LEU A 233 -11.03 -19.68 -40.50
CA LEU A 233 -11.90 -19.10 -41.55
C LEU A 233 -13.28 -18.78 -40.97
N ASP A 234 -13.85 -19.73 -40.23
CA ASP A 234 -15.15 -19.61 -39.60
C ASP A 234 -15.08 -18.85 -38.27
N SER A 235 -14.66 -17.59 -38.31
CA SER A 235 -14.48 -16.72 -37.13
C SER A 235 -15.09 -15.34 -37.32
N ALA A 236 -15.36 -14.67 -36.20
CA ALA A 236 -15.76 -13.28 -36.19
C ALA A 236 -14.66 -12.38 -36.78
N ASP A 237 -13.39 -12.75 -36.60
CA ASP A 237 -12.25 -11.96 -37.07
C ASP A 237 -12.26 -11.80 -38.60
N VAL A 238 -12.47 -12.90 -39.32
CA VAL A 238 -12.51 -12.92 -40.79
C VAL A 238 -13.81 -12.35 -41.33
N TRP A 239 -14.95 -12.69 -40.70
CA TRP A 239 -16.25 -12.19 -41.13
C TRP A 239 -16.37 -10.65 -41.01
N VAL A 240 -15.80 -10.07 -39.95
CA VAL A 240 -15.84 -8.62 -39.70
C VAL A 240 -14.80 -7.87 -40.54
N ASN A 241 -13.64 -8.46 -40.78
CA ASN A 241 -12.49 -7.81 -41.43
C ASN A 241 -12.07 -8.55 -42.72
N PRO A 242 -12.98 -8.79 -43.68
CA PRO A 242 -12.67 -9.63 -44.84
C PRO A 242 -11.53 -9.06 -45.72
N ASP A 243 -11.31 -7.74 -45.70
CA ASP A 243 -10.23 -7.08 -46.46
C ASP A 243 -8.83 -7.32 -45.87
N GLN A 244 -8.73 -7.79 -44.63
CA GLN A 244 -7.47 -8.13 -43.98
C GLN A 244 -6.97 -9.53 -44.39
N PHE A 245 -7.77 -10.30 -45.14
CA PHE A 245 -7.49 -11.69 -45.52
C PHE A 245 -7.56 -11.89 -47.04
N GLN A 246 -6.89 -12.92 -47.55
CA GLN A 246 -6.85 -13.25 -48.98
C GLN A 246 -8.10 -14.04 -49.40
N LEU A 247 -9.18 -13.31 -49.65
CA LEU A 247 -10.48 -13.85 -50.06
C LEU A 247 -10.85 -13.45 -51.50
N ASP A 248 -11.62 -14.29 -52.18
CA ASP A 248 -12.18 -14.02 -53.51
C ASP A 248 -13.45 -13.14 -53.45
N GLU A 249 -14.07 -12.86 -54.61
CA GLU A 249 -15.30 -12.06 -54.68
C GLU A 249 -16.49 -12.69 -53.91
N ALA A 250 -16.48 -14.02 -53.74
CA ALA A 250 -17.46 -14.77 -52.96
C ALA A 250 -17.07 -14.87 -51.47
N LEU A 251 -16.02 -14.16 -51.04
CA LEU A 251 -15.44 -14.17 -49.70
C LEU A 251 -14.87 -15.55 -49.29
N ALA A 252 -14.58 -16.44 -50.23
CA ALA A 252 -13.93 -17.72 -49.99
C ALA A 252 -12.40 -17.55 -50.04
N PRO A 253 -11.62 -18.33 -49.26
CA PRO A 253 -10.16 -18.23 -49.29
C PRO A 253 -9.62 -18.67 -50.66
N VAL A 254 -8.76 -17.85 -51.26
CA VAL A 254 -8.08 -18.18 -52.53
C VAL A 254 -7.04 -19.27 -52.28
N GLU A 255 -6.23 -19.06 -51.24
CA GLU A 255 -5.22 -19.97 -50.74
C GLU A 255 -5.33 -20.07 -49.22
N VAL A 256 -4.85 -21.18 -48.67
CA VAL A 256 -4.92 -21.47 -47.24
C VAL A 256 -3.53 -21.78 -46.68
N ALA A 257 -3.39 -21.54 -45.38
CA ALA A 257 -2.18 -21.84 -44.64
C ALA A 257 -1.94 -23.35 -44.50
N GLY A 258 -0.67 -23.72 -44.48
CA GLY A 258 -0.19 -25.06 -44.19
C GLY A 258 1.32 -25.12 -44.09
N CYS A 259 1.86 -26.33 -44.14
CA CYS A 259 3.29 -26.57 -44.28
C CYS A 259 3.56 -27.58 -45.41
N PRO A 260 4.72 -27.50 -46.09
CA PRO A 260 5.14 -28.51 -47.05
C PRO A 260 5.43 -29.84 -46.34
N PRO A 261 5.71 -30.93 -47.08
CA PRO A 261 6.23 -32.16 -46.49
C PRO A 261 7.38 -31.90 -45.52
N ASP A 262 7.23 -32.42 -44.30
CA ASP A 262 8.16 -32.24 -43.18
C ASP A 262 8.29 -33.52 -42.34
N ALA A 263 9.01 -33.44 -41.21
CA ALA A 263 9.24 -34.59 -40.33
C ALA A 263 7.95 -35.15 -39.67
N PHE A 264 6.83 -34.41 -39.73
CA PHE A 264 5.55 -34.82 -39.17
C PHE A 264 4.60 -35.39 -40.24
N SER A 265 4.75 -34.99 -41.51
CA SER A 265 3.94 -35.47 -42.63
C SER A 265 4.72 -35.49 -43.94
N ASP A 266 4.90 -36.70 -44.52
CA ASP A 266 5.47 -36.89 -45.87
C ASP A 266 4.61 -36.27 -46.99
N TYR A 267 3.35 -35.93 -46.68
CA TYR A 267 2.40 -35.30 -47.61
C TYR A 267 2.27 -33.79 -47.38
N GLY A 268 2.87 -33.25 -46.32
CA GLY A 268 2.63 -31.89 -45.82
C GLY A 268 1.33 -31.78 -45.05
N GLN A 269 0.99 -30.57 -44.60
CA GLN A 269 -0.20 -30.31 -43.79
C GLN A 269 -0.99 -29.14 -44.36
N LYS A 270 -2.32 -29.30 -44.47
CA LYS A 270 -3.24 -28.23 -44.88
C LYS A 270 -4.14 -27.89 -43.70
N TRP A 271 -3.90 -26.73 -43.08
CA TRP A 271 -4.60 -26.31 -41.87
C TRP A 271 -5.93 -25.64 -42.18
N GLY A 272 -6.08 -25.07 -43.38
CA GLY A 272 -7.34 -24.52 -43.87
C GLY A 272 -7.63 -23.09 -43.41
N ASN A 273 -6.73 -22.46 -42.66
CA ASN A 273 -6.83 -21.06 -42.27
C ASN A 273 -6.66 -20.13 -43.49
N PRO A 274 -7.41 -19.01 -43.57
CA PRO A 274 -7.15 -18.01 -44.60
C PRO A 274 -5.81 -17.32 -44.37
N LEU A 275 -5.13 -16.99 -45.46
CA LEU A 275 -3.89 -16.22 -45.44
C LEU A 275 -4.17 -14.73 -45.23
N TYR A 276 -3.22 -14.02 -44.62
CA TYR A 276 -3.31 -12.59 -44.39
C TYR A 276 -3.03 -11.79 -45.68
N ALA A 277 -3.78 -10.71 -45.90
CA ALA A 277 -3.51 -9.76 -46.96
C ALA A 277 -2.42 -8.76 -46.51
N TRP A 278 -1.17 -9.23 -46.37
CA TRP A 278 -0.09 -8.46 -45.76
C TRP A 278 0.12 -7.06 -46.36
N ASP A 279 0.03 -6.92 -47.68
CA ASP A 279 0.12 -5.61 -48.36
C ASP A 279 -0.96 -4.64 -47.89
N ARG A 280 -2.20 -5.13 -47.71
CA ARG A 280 -3.33 -4.34 -47.24
C ARG A 280 -3.19 -4.01 -45.76
N MET A 281 -2.75 -4.96 -44.93
CA MET A 281 -2.47 -4.74 -43.52
C MET A 281 -1.36 -3.69 -43.34
N GLN A 282 -0.29 -3.76 -44.13
CA GLN A 282 0.80 -2.79 -44.06
C GLN A 282 0.32 -1.37 -44.41
N GLN A 283 -0.60 -1.22 -45.37
CA GLN A 283 -1.17 0.08 -45.75
C GLN A 283 -1.94 0.77 -44.60
N ASP A 284 -2.55 0.02 -43.68
CA ASP A 284 -3.18 0.59 -42.47
C ASP A 284 -2.31 0.51 -41.21
N GLY A 285 -1.02 0.22 -41.37
CA GLY A 285 -0.07 0.14 -40.27
C GLY A 285 -0.32 -1.05 -39.34
N PHE A 286 -0.80 -2.17 -39.89
CA PHE A 286 -1.09 -3.43 -39.19
C PHE A 286 -2.12 -3.26 -38.07
N THR A 287 -3.17 -2.47 -38.29
CA THR A 287 -4.11 -2.08 -37.23
C THR A 287 -4.77 -3.28 -36.55
N TRP A 288 -5.18 -4.31 -37.31
CA TRP A 288 -5.78 -5.52 -36.74
C TRP A 288 -4.79 -6.31 -35.86
N TRP A 289 -3.55 -6.48 -36.32
CA TRP A 289 -2.49 -7.16 -35.55
C TRP A 289 -2.11 -6.39 -34.29
N LYS A 290 -2.08 -5.05 -34.34
CA LYS A 290 -1.89 -4.21 -33.14
C LYS A 290 -3.00 -4.41 -32.12
N LYS A 291 -4.26 -4.45 -32.55
CA LYS A 291 -5.39 -4.75 -31.65
C LYS A 291 -5.24 -6.13 -31.03
N ARG A 292 -4.93 -7.14 -31.84
CA ARG A 292 -4.75 -8.54 -31.41
C ARG A 292 -3.66 -8.66 -30.34
N MET A 293 -2.47 -8.14 -30.62
CA MET A 293 -1.33 -8.23 -29.70
C MET A 293 -1.53 -7.39 -28.45
N GLY A 294 -2.14 -6.20 -28.56
CA GLY A 294 -2.52 -5.41 -27.40
C GLY A 294 -3.54 -6.12 -26.51
N SER A 295 -4.45 -6.93 -27.08
CA SER A 295 -5.38 -7.77 -26.32
C SER A 295 -4.66 -8.94 -25.62
N ALA A 296 -3.80 -9.65 -26.36
CA ALA A 296 -3.02 -10.75 -25.81
C ALA A 296 -2.06 -10.30 -24.68
N ALA A 297 -1.48 -9.09 -24.79
CA ALA A 297 -0.63 -8.50 -23.74
C ALA A 297 -1.41 -8.16 -22.45
N ARG A 298 -2.74 -7.96 -22.52
CA ARG A 298 -3.59 -7.86 -21.31
C ARG A 298 -3.84 -9.22 -20.68
N LEU A 299 -3.91 -10.27 -21.48
CA LEU A 299 -4.16 -11.64 -21.03
C LEU A 299 -2.91 -12.33 -20.48
N TYR A 300 -1.72 -12.00 -20.97
CA TYR A 300 -0.48 -12.75 -20.69
C TYR A 300 0.72 -11.85 -20.39
N ASP A 301 1.63 -12.37 -19.57
CA ASP A 301 2.91 -11.70 -19.25
C ASP A 301 3.95 -11.96 -20.35
N VAL A 302 3.88 -13.14 -20.96
CA VAL A 302 4.69 -13.55 -22.10
C VAL A 302 3.80 -14.20 -23.14
N ILE A 303 4.01 -13.90 -24.41
CA ILE A 303 3.23 -14.43 -25.53
C ILE A 303 4.13 -15.31 -26.39
N ARG A 304 3.80 -16.59 -26.50
CA ARG A 304 4.39 -17.47 -27.51
C ARG A 304 3.61 -17.29 -28.82
N ILE A 305 4.30 -16.91 -29.89
CA ILE A 305 3.72 -16.89 -31.24
C ILE A 305 4.04 -18.23 -31.88
N ASP A 306 3.00 -19.03 -32.05
CA ASP A 306 3.06 -20.31 -32.74
C ASP A 306 3.41 -20.11 -34.22
N HIS A 307 4.28 -20.96 -34.75
CA HIS A 307 4.71 -20.92 -36.15
C HIS A 307 5.22 -19.53 -36.59
N PHE A 308 6.07 -18.89 -35.77
CA PHE A 308 6.61 -17.54 -35.99
C PHE A 308 7.26 -17.36 -37.36
N ILE A 309 7.80 -18.43 -37.95
CA ILE A 309 8.36 -18.41 -39.31
C ILE A 309 7.41 -17.81 -40.35
N GLY A 310 6.09 -17.94 -40.18
CA GLY A 310 5.08 -17.36 -41.06
C GLY A 310 5.12 -15.82 -41.17
N ILE A 311 5.79 -15.12 -40.24
CA ILE A 311 6.05 -13.68 -40.31
C ILE A 311 7.19 -13.36 -41.30
N VAL A 312 8.14 -14.28 -41.49
CA VAL A 312 9.26 -14.14 -42.43
C VAL A 312 8.89 -14.70 -43.79
N ARG A 313 8.33 -15.92 -43.82
CA ARG A 313 7.81 -16.57 -45.02
C ARG A 313 6.73 -17.56 -44.64
N TYR A 314 5.68 -17.65 -45.43
CA TYR A 314 4.57 -18.56 -45.18
C TYR A 314 4.31 -19.44 -46.41
N TYR A 315 3.79 -20.64 -46.16
CA TYR A 315 3.49 -21.60 -47.21
C TYR A 315 2.01 -21.51 -47.60
N CYS A 316 1.76 -21.25 -48.87
CA CYS A 316 0.46 -20.99 -49.45
C CYS A 316 0.02 -22.21 -50.25
N ILE A 317 -1.13 -22.78 -49.91
CA ILE A 317 -1.71 -23.93 -50.61
C ILE A 317 -3.00 -23.46 -51.29
N PRO A 318 -3.13 -23.59 -52.63
CA PRO A 318 -4.39 -23.26 -53.29
C PRO A 318 -5.56 -24.04 -52.67
N ALA A 319 -6.69 -23.36 -52.43
CA ALA A 319 -7.78 -23.92 -51.62
C ALA A 319 -8.34 -25.25 -52.19
N ASP A 320 -8.26 -25.46 -53.49
CA ASP A 320 -8.71 -26.67 -54.21
C ASP A 320 -7.59 -27.71 -54.47
N LYS A 321 -6.37 -27.49 -53.95
CA LYS A 321 -5.20 -28.34 -54.15
C LYS A 321 -4.72 -29.04 -52.87
N ASP A 322 -3.76 -29.94 -53.06
CA ASP A 322 -3.13 -30.74 -52.02
C ASP A 322 -1.95 -29.97 -51.38
N PRO A 323 -1.53 -30.30 -50.14
CA PRO A 323 -0.43 -29.58 -49.48
C PRO A 323 0.87 -29.57 -50.28
N VAL A 324 1.19 -30.64 -51.01
CA VAL A 324 2.39 -30.75 -51.86
C VAL A 324 2.44 -29.73 -53.01
N ASP A 325 1.29 -29.19 -53.42
CA ASP A 325 1.17 -28.22 -54.52
C ASP A 325 1.40 -26.77 -54.07
N GLY A 326 1.65 -26.54 -52.78
CA GLY A 326 1.85 -25.19 -52.24
C GLY A 326 3.21 -24.57 -52.58
N HIS A 327 3.35 -23.28 -52.29
CA HIS A 327 4.59 -22.53 -52.50
C HIS A 327 4.85 -21.53 -51.38
N TYR A 328 6.11 -21.12 -51.20
CA TYR A 328 6.48 -20.12 -50.21
C TYR A 328 6.29 -18.69 -50.74
N VAL A 329 5.76 -17.82 -49.88
CA VAL A 329 5.64 -16.37 -50.09
C VAL A 329 6.31 -15.63 -48.93
N GLU A 330 6.86 -14.45 -49.19
CA GLU A 330 7.53 -13.61 -48.19
C GLU A 330 6.49 -12.94 -47.27
N GLY A 331 6.77 -12.94 -45.97
CA GLY A 331 5.95 -12.30 -44.94
C GLY A 331 6.42 -10.86 -44.63
N PRO A 332 5.72 -10.16 -43.73
CA PRO A 332 5.97 -8.74 -43.42
C PRO A 332 7.25 -8.47 -42.62
N GLY A 333 7.87 -9.50 -42.04
CA GLY A 333 9.15 -9.41 -41.32
C GLY A 333 9.17 -8.35 -40.22
N ALA A 334 10.21 -7.52 -40.22
CA ALA A 334 10.44 -6.48 -39.21
C ALA A 334 9.29 -5.45 -39.10
N ALA A 335 8.60 -5.14 -40.20
CA ALA A 335 7.54 -4.13 -40.20
C ALA A 335 6.37 -4.52 -39.27
N LEU A 336 6.03 -5.82 -39.22
CA LEU A 336 5.01 -6.31 -38.29
C LEU A 336 5.56 -6.33 -36.86
N CYS A 337 6.80 -6.78 -36.64
CA CYS A 337 7.41 -6.79 -35.30
C CYS A 337 7.50 -5.40 -34.67
N ASP A 338 7.81 -4.37 -35.47
CA ASP A 338 7.81 -2.97 -35.04
C ASP A 338 6.40 -2.52 -34.61
N ALA A 339 5.38 -2.83 -35.42
CA ALA A 339 4.00 -2.51 -35.09
C ALA A 339 3.51 -3.23 -33.82
N ILE A 340 3.92 -4.49 -33.62
CA ILE A 340 3.64 -5.25 -32.40
C ILE A 340 4.30 -4.58 -31.19
N ALA A 341 5.57 -4.18 -31.30
CA ALA A 341 6.31 -3.54 -30.21
C ALA A 341 5.63 -2.24 -29.70
N GLU A 342 4.92 -1.51 -30.57
CA GLU A 342 4.18 -0.30 -30.19
C GLU A 342 3.07 -0.54 -29.13
N VAL A 343 2.56 -1.77 -29.02
CA VAL A 343 1.35 -2.08 -28.23
C VAL A 343 1.53 -3.12 -27.13
N MET A 344 2.71 -3.73 -27.03
CA MET A 344 2.99 -4.83 -26.11
C MET A 344 3.15 -4.42 -24.63
N GLY A 345 3.41 -3.14 -24.36
CA GLY A 345 3.68 -2.66 -23.01
C GLY A 345 4.89 -3.37 -22.39
N ASN A 346 4.69 -4.01 -21.23
CA ASN A 346 5.73 -4.79 -20.54
C ASN A 346 5.76 -6.28 -20.92
N SER A 347 4.77 -6.76 -21.70
CA SER A 347 4.68 -8.16 -22.06
C SER A 347 5.77 -8.52 -23.07
N LYS A 348 6.28 -9.76 -22.97
CA LYS A 348 7.38 -10.25 -23.82
C LYS A 348 6.89 -11.25 -24.86
N ILE A 349 7.70 -11.54 -25.87
CA ILE A 349 7.41 -12.53 -26.90
C ILE A 349 8.41 -13.69 -26.85
N ILE A 350 7.93 -14.92 -27.09
CA ILE A 350 8.70 -16.10 -27.46
C ILE A 350 8.36 -16.43 -28.91
N ALA A 351 9.37 -16.61 -29.76
CA ALA A 351 9.17 -17.00 -31.15
C ALA A 351 9.34 -18.52 -31.27
N GLU A 352 8.29 -19.21 -31.74
CA GLU A 352 8.46 -20.59 -32.19
C GLU A 352 9.10 -20.62 -33.58
N ASP A 353 10.42 -20.81 -33.60
CA ASP A 353 11.27 -20.85 -34.79
C ASP A 353 11.52 -22.27 -35.31
N LEU A 354 10.61 -23.21 -35.04
CA LEU A 354 10.71 -24.60 -35.48
C LEU A 354 10.48 -24.75 -37.00
N GLY A 355 11.20 -25.68 -37.63
CA GLY A 355 11.11 -25.97 -39.08
C GLY A 355 12.41 -25.72 -39.86
N VAL A 356 12.32 -25.45 -41.17
CA VAL A 356 13.49 -25.11 -42.01
C VAL A 356 13.92 -23.67 -41.71
N VAL A 357 14.81 -23.53 -40.73
CA VAL A 357 15.41 -22.24 -40.35
C VAL A 357 16.24 -21.71 -41.53
N ILE A 358 15.85 -20.54 -42.02
CA ILE A 358 16.61 -19.77 -43.02
C ILE A 358 17.30 -18.59 -42.34
N PRO A 359 18.41 -18.07 -42.89
CA PRO A 359 19.15 -16.94 -42.30
C PRO A 359 18.26 -15.73 -41.96
N ALA A 360 17.21 -15.46 -42.75
CA ALA A 360 16.28 -14.36 -42.48
C ALA A 360 15.50 -14.48 -41.15
N VAL A 361 15.25 -15.71 -40.65
CA VAL A 361 14.63 -15.91 -39.34
C VAL A 361 15.62 -15.56 -38.23
N GLU A 362 16.86 -16.01 -38.35
CA GLU A 362 17.93 -15.69 -37.38
C GLU A 362 18.20 -14.17 -37.34
N GLU A 363 18.20 -13.51 -38.50
CA GLU A 363 18.32 -12.05 -38.61
C GLU A 363 17.15 -11.32 -37.91
N LEU A 364 15.91 -11.79 -38.08
CA LEU A 364 14.75 -11.19 -37.44
C LEU A 364 14.74 -11.43 -35.91
N LEU A 365 15.13 -12.61 -35.44
CA LEU A 365 15.30 -12.88 -34.01
C LEU A 365 16.40 -12.01 -33.39
N ALA A 366 17.52 -11.83 -34.09
CA ALA A 366 18.59 -10.94 -33.65
C ALA A 366 18.15 -9.47 -33.62
N TYR A 367 17.34 -9.03 -34.59
CA TYR A 367 16.78 -7.69 -34.63
C TYR A 367 15.79 -7.43 -33.47
N THR A 368 14.82 -8.33 -33.31
CA THR A 368 13.75 -8.20 -32.31
C THR A 368 14.22 -8.45 -30.88
N GLY A 369 15.21 -9.34 -30.70
CA GLY A 369 15.59 -9.88 -29.39
C GLY A 369 14.65 -11.00 -28.91
N TYR A 370 13.77 -11.53 -29.77
CA TYR A 370 12.88 -12.63 -29.40
C TYR A 370 13.68 -13.92 -29.17
N PRO A 371 13.50 -14.61 -28.03
CA PRO A 371 14.12 -15.91 -27.82
C PRO A 371 13.47 -16.96 -28.73
N GLY A 372 14.31 -17.73 -29.41
CA GLY A 372 13.90 -18.94 -30.13
C GLY A 372 13.70 -20.14 -29.20
N MET A 373 13.09 -21.20 -29.72
CA MET A 373 12.79 -22.44 -29.01
C MET A 373 13.83 -23.53 -29.32
N LYS A 374 14.14 -24.34 -28.30
CA LYS A 374 14.95 -25.56 -28.43
C LYS A 374 14.18 -26.73 -27.86
N VAL A 375 13.73 -27.65 -28.72
CA VAL A 375 12.97 -28.84 -28.31
C VAL A 375 13.92 -30.03 -28.15
N LEU A 376 13.94 -30.63 -26.96
CA LEU A 376 14.89 -31.69 -26.62
C LEU A 376 14.63 -33.00 -27.36
N GLU A 377 13.39 -33.29 -27.73
CA GLU A 377 13.07 -34.44 -28.58
C GLU A 377 13.79 -34.37 -29.93
N PHE A 378 14.10 -33.18 -30.46
CA PHE A 378 14.84 -33.08 -31.72
C PHE A 378 16.37 -33.19 -31.56
N ALA A 379 16.86 -33.30 -30.32
CA ALA A 379 18.29 -33.27 -30.02
C ALA A 379 19.02 -34.59 -30.35
N PHE A 380 18.30 -35.71 -30.37
CA PHE A 380 18.89 -37.06 -30.42
C PHE A 380 18.71 -37.77 -31.75
N ASP A 381 18.39 -36.99 -32.80
CA ASP A 381 18.37 -37.46 -34.18
C ASP A 381 19.65 -37.01 -34.91
N GLY A 382 20.29 -37.92 -35.63
CA GLY A 382 21.49 -37.62 -36.44
C GLY A 382 22.80 -37.70 -35.66
N ASP A 383 23.71 -36.75 -35.91
CA ASP A 383 25.07 -36.75 -35.35
C ASP A 383 25.34 -35.59 -34.35
N SER A 384 26.57 -35.50 -33.85
CA SER A 384 26.98 -34.49 -32.86
C SER A 384 26.98 -33.04 -33.38
N SER A 385 26.65 -32.82 -34.65
CA SER A 385 26.46 -31.48 -35.22
C SER A 385 25.09 -30.87 -34.93
N ASN A 386 24.13 -31.66 -34.41
CA ASN A 386 22.74 -31.25 -34.17
C ASN A 386 22.65 -30.03 -33.20
N ALA A 387 22.00 -28.96 -33.66
CA ALA A 387 21.85 -27.70 -32.93
C ALA A 387 20.90 -27.78 -31.73
N TYR A 388 20.07 -28.82 -31.65
CA TYR A 388 19.16 -29.07 -30.52
C TYR A 388 19.84 -29.75 -29.32
N LEU A 389 21.11 -30.15 -29.44
CA LEU A 389 21.89 -30.67 -28.32
C LEU A 389 22.20 -29.57 -27.29
N PRO A 390 21.94 -29.76 -25.98
CA PRO A 390 22.08 -28.71 -24.96
C PRO A 390 23.44 -27.99 -24.89
N HIS A 391 24.55 -28.67 -25.20
CA HIS A 391 25.89 -28.06 -25.20
C HIS A 391 26.13 -27.11 -26.38
N ARG A 392 25.22 -27.07 -27.35
CA ARG A 392 25.24 -26.20 -28.54
C ARG A 392 24.30 -25.01 -28.41
N TYR A 393 23.53 -24.93 -27.32
CA TYR A 393 22.62 -23.81 -27.11
C TYR A 393 23.38 -22.49 -26.96
N GLU A 394 22.78 -21.44 -27.48
CA GLU A 394 23.18 -20.06 -27.23
C GLU A 394 22.30 -19.45 -26.13
N LYS A 395 22.69 -18.29 -25.62
CA LYS A 395 21.85 -17.50 -24.70
C LYS A 395 20.65 -16.92 -25.45
N ASN A 396 19.61 -16.48 -24.74
CA ASN A 396 18.35 -15.99 -25.31
C ASN A 396 17.56 -17.07 -26.06
N CYS A 397 17.38 -18.23 -25.42
CA CYS A 397 16.49 -19.28 -25.91
C CYS A 397 15.64 -19.88 -24.78
N VAL A 398 14.54 -20.50 -25.17
CA VAL A 398 13.67 -21.28 -24.28
C VAL A 398 13.77 -22.76 -24.64
N VAL A 399 14.19 -23.59 -23.69
CA VAL A 399 14.25 -25.04 -23.89
C VAL A 399 12.94 -25.69 -23.47
N TYR A 400 12.44 -26.60 -24.32
CA TYR A 400 11.25 -27.40 -24.09
C TYR A 400 11.62 -28.89 -24.07
N SER A 401 10.91 -29.69 -23.27
CA SER A 401 10.97 -31.15 -23.44
C SER A 401 10.35 -31.55 -24.79
N GLY A 402 9.10 -31.15 -24.99
CA GLY A 402 8.32 -31.25 -26.23
C GLY A 402 7.31 -30.10 -26.32
N THR A 403 6.67 -29.91 -27.48
CA THR A 403 5.55 -28.98 -27.70
C THR A 403 4.19 -29.70 -27.67
N HIS A 404 3.07 -28.98 -27.73
CA HIS A 404 1.74 -29.60 -27.73
C HIS A 404 1.52 -30.60 -28.89
N ASP A 405 2.29 -30.47 -29.97
CA ASP A 405 2.29 -31.36 -31.14
C ASP A 405 3.20 -32.57 -31.01
N ASN A 406 4.09 -32.59 -30.04
CA ASN A 406 5.05 -33.68 -29.84
C ASN A 406 4.41 -34.89 -29.17
N GLU A 407 5.12 -36.02 -29.21
CA GLU A 407 4.83 -37.17 -28.34
C GLU A 407 5.09 -36.79 -26.87
N THR A 408 4.63 -37.60 -25.92
CA THR A 408 5.20 -37.49 -24.58
C THR A 408 6.62 -38.01 -24.61
N LEU A 409 7.50 -37.53 -23.72
CA LEU A 409 8.89 -37.94 -23.72
C LEU A 409 9.05 -39.47 -23.57
N LEU A 410 8.18 -40.12 -22.80
CA LEU A 410 8.15 -41.57 -22.68
C LEU A 410 7.77 -42.26 -24.01
N GLY A 411 6.77 -41.72 -24.71
CA GLY A 411 6.36 -42.21 -26.03
C GLY A 411 7.44 -42.02 -27.09
N TYR A 412 8.10 -40.86 -27.10
CA TYR A 412 9.24 -40.58 -27.98
C TYR A 412 10.38 -41.59 -27.78
N VAL A 413 10.78 -41.83 -26.52
CA VAL A 413 11.83 -42.81 -26.19
C VAL A 413 11.47 -44.24 -26.61
N GLU A 414 10.18 -44.58 -26.60
CA GLU A 414 9.66 -45.86 -27.11
C GLU A 414 9.74 -46.01 -28.62
N GLY A 415 9.62 -44.91 -29.36
CA GLY A 415 9.66 -44.87 -30.82
C GLY A 415 11.06 -44.76 -31.43
N LEU A 416 12.10 -44.48 -30.62
CA LEU A 416 13.47 -44.29 -31.11
C LEU A 416 14.05 -45.54 -31.77
N ASN A 417 14.75 -45.35 -32.88
CA ASN A 417 15.55 -46.42 -33.48
C ASN A 417 16.77 -46.77 -32.59
N PRO A 418 17.38 -47.97 -32.75
CA PRO A 418 18.47 -48.40 -31.88
C PRO A 418 19.70 -47.48 -31.82
N GLU A 419 20.02 -46.78 -32.92
CA GLU A 419 21.17 -45.87 -32.99
C GLU A 419 20.90 -44.59 -32.19
N ASN A 420 19.76 -43.95 -32.42
CA ASN A 420 19.35 -42.73 -31.70
C ASN A 420 19.10 -43.01 -30.21
N TYR A 421 18.55 -44.19 -29.88
CA TYR A 421 18.41 -44.62 -28.49
C TYR A 421 19.78 -44.75 -27.80
N GLN A 422 20.77 -45.35 -28.46
CA GLN A 422 22.12 -45.47 -27.90
C GLN A 422 22.77 -44.08 -27.74
N LEU A 423 22.59 -43.17 -28.70
CA LEU A 423 23.07 -41.80 -28.60
C LEU A 423 22.46 -41.06 -27.39
N LEU A 424 21.14 -41.19 -27.19
CA LEU A 424 20.45 -40.62 -26.03
C LEU A 424 21.01 -41.16 -24.71
N MET A 425 21.22 -42.48 -24.61
CA MET A 425 21.79 -43.13 -23.43
C MET A 425 23.21 -42.65 -23.14
N ASP A 426 24.07 -42.61 -24.16
CA ASP A 426 25.47 -42.18 -24.02
C ASP A 426 25.58 -40.69 -23.64
N TYR A 427 24.72 -39.84 -24.23
CA TYR A 427 24.72 -38.40 -23.95
C TYR A 427 24.17 -38.06 -22.57
N THR A 428 23.09 -38.73 -22.16
CA THR A 428 22.44 -38.49 -20.85
C THR A 428 23.16 -39.17 -19.70
N GLY A 429 23.91 -40.24 -19.97
CA GLY A 429 24.47 -41.14 -18.96
C GLY A 429 23.39 -41.93 -18.20
N ALA A 430 22.20 -42.11 -18.79
CA ALA A 430 21.10 -42.86 -18.19
C ALA A 430 21.51 -44.33 -17.96
N LYS A 431 21.06 -44.92 -16.84
CA LYS A 431 21.40 -46.31 -16.48
C LYS A 431 20.45 -47.36 -17.07
N GLY A 432 19.29 -46.93 -17.51
CA GLY A 432 18.19 -47.75 -18.00
C GLY A 432 17.08 -46.86 -18.54
N LYS A 433 16.08 -47.47 -19.17
CA LYS A 433 14.98 -46.75 -19.83
C LYS A 433 14.18 -45.90 -18.84
N GLU A 434 14.00 -46.42 -17.63
CA GLU A 434 13.31 -45.78 -16.51
C GLU A 434 14.01 -44.51 -15.97
N ASP A 435 15.30 -44.30 -16.27
CA ASP A 435 16.07 -43.12 -15.84
C ASP A 435 16.05 -42.00 -16.90
N ILE A 436 15.65 -42.29 -18.14
CA ILE A 436 15.81 -41.37 -19.27
C ILE A 436 15.00 -40.07 -19.08
N THR A 437 13.73 -40.17 -18.70
CA THR A 437 12.86 -39.00 -18.52
C THR A 437 13.43 -38.04 -17.48
N ASP A 438 13.92 -38.56 -16.35
CA ASP A 438 14.59 -37.75 -15.33
C ASP A 438 15.86 -37.08 -15.86
N ARG A 439 16.69 -37.82 -16.62
CA ARG A 439 17.94 -37.30 -17.17
C ARG A 439 17.72 -36.19 -18.19
N VAL A 440 16.71 -36.33 -19.05
CA VAL A 440 16.36 -35.30 -20.03
C VAL A 440 15.85 -34.03 -19.34
N ILE A 441 14.99 -34.17 -18.33
CA ILE A 441 14.57 -33.03 -17.48
C ILE A 441 15.81 -32.36 -16.86
N HIS A 442 16.72 -33.14 -16.28
CA HIS A 442 17.94 -32.62 -15.69
C HIS A 442 18.84 -31.90 -16.70
N LEU A 443 18.94 -32.41 -17.93
CA LEU A 443 19.64 -31.75 -19.03
C LEU A 443 19.03 -30.38 -19.35
N ALA A 444 17.70 -30.30 -19.45
CA ALA A 444 16.98 -29.05 -19.68
C ALA A 444 17.36 -27.99 -18.63
N TYR A 445 17.27 -28.36 -17.34
CA TYR A 445 17.62 -27.47 -16.23
C TYR A 445 19.11 -27.08 -16.23
N SER A 446 20.01 -28.01 -16.55
CA SER A 446 21.46 -27.72 -16.58
C SER A 446 21.93 -26.88 -17.77
N SER A 447 21.08 -26.72 -18.80
CA SER A 447 21.45 -26.03 -20.03
C SER A 447 21.71 -24.52 -19.83
N VAL A 448 22.31 -23.89 -20.83
CA VAL A 448 22.53 -22.43 -20.84
C VAL A 448 21.27 -21.63 -21.20
N ALA A 449 20.19 -22.28 -21.64
CA ALA A 449 18.92 -21.62 -22.00
C ALA A 449 18.41 -20.75 -20.86
N ASP A 450 17.81 -19.61 -21.17
CA ASP A 450 17.33 -18.68 -20.15
C ASP A 450 16.10 -19.28 -19.46
N THR A 451 15.12 -19.77 -20.21
CA THR A 451 13.91 -20.38 -19.64
C THR A 451 13.80 -21.86 -19.99
N VAL A 452 13.36 -22.68 -19.03
CA VAL A 452 12.95 -24.08 -19.25
C VAL A 452 11.44 -24.17 -19.16
N ILE A 453 10.78 -24.81 -20.12
CA ILE A 453 9.37 -25.18 -20.02
C ILE A 453 9.24 -26.69 -20.22
N LEU A 454 8.63 -27.38 -19.26
CA LEU A 454 8.38 -28.82 -19.35
C LEU A 454 6.90 -29.11 -19.51
N GLN A 455 6.55 -30.14 -20.28
CA GLN A 455 5.18 -30.64 -20.29
C GLN A 455 4.84 -31.31 -18.98
N MET A 456 3.63 -31.09 -18.48
CA MET A 456 3.16 -31.81 -17.30
C MET A 456 3.14 -33.33 -17.53
N GLN A 457 2.81 -33.79 -18.73
CA GLN A 457 2.81 -35.21 -19.10
C GLN A 457 4.19 -35.87 -18.88
N ASP A 458 5.26 -35.14 -19.18
CA ASP A 458 6.63 -35.65 -19.03
C ASP A 458 7.04 -35.72 -17.55
N ILE A 459 6.65 -34.71 -16.76
CA ILE A 459 6.88 -34.69 -15.30
C ILE A 459 6.13 -35.86 -14.62
N LEU A 460 4.93 -36.17 -15.12
CA LEU A 460 4.10 -37.28 -14.66
C LEU A 460 4.46 -38.63 -15.28
N GLU A 461 5.46 -38.68 -16.17
CA GLU A 461 5.94 -39.88 -16.88
C GLU A 461 4.80 -40.63 -17.62
N LYS A 462 3.91 -39.88 -18.28
CA LYS A 462 2.77 -40.45 -19.02
C LYS A 462 3.18 -40.90 -20.42
N ASP A 463 2.51 -41.94 -20.94
CA ASP A 463 2.65 -42.39 -22.32
C ASP A 463 1.81 -41.55 -23.30
N ASN A 464 1.88 -41.91 -24.59
CA ASN A 464 1.18 -41.23 -25.67
C ASN A 464 -0.36 -41.25 -25.58
N SER A 465 -0.98 -41.98 -24.65
CA SER A 465 -2.42 -41.83 -24.37
C SER A 465 -2.77 -40.47 -23.75
N SER A 466 -1.76 -39.76 -23.23
CA SER A 466 -1.86 -38.44 -22.61
C SER A 466 -1.44 -37.29 -23.53
N ARG A 467 -1.17 -37.59 -24.81
CA ARG A 467 -0.76 -36.60 -25.80
C ARG A 467 -1.83 -35.52 -25.98
N MET A 468 -1.38 -34.28 -26.12
CA MET A 468 -2.29 -33.14 -26.27
C MET A 468 -2.82 -33.01 -27.70
N ASN A 469 -1.94 -33.06 -28.70
CA ASN A 469 -2.34 -33.04 -30.11
C ASN A 469 -1.52 -34.04 -30.94
N ARG A 470 -2.19 -34.73 -31.86
CA ARG A 470 -1.58 -35.51 -32.93
C ARG A 470 -1.82 -34.77 -34.25
N PRO A 471 -0.79 -34.16 -34.85
CA PRO A 471 -0.92 -33.43 -36.11
C PRO A 471 -1.65 -34.23 -37.20
N SER A 472 -2.41 -33.53 -38.05
CA SER A 472 -3.20 -34.12 -39.14
C SER A 472 -4.30 -35.11 -38.75
N THR A 473 -4.77 -35.07 -37.49
CA THR A 473 -5.92 -35.87 -37.03
C THR A 473 -7.03 -34.99 -36.45
N ILE A 474 -8.25 -35.53 -36.35
CA ILE A 474 -9.44 -34.81 -35.84
C ILE A 474 -10.17 -35.73 -34.84
N GLY A 475 -10.67 -35.16 -33.75
CA GLY A 475 -11.60 -35.82 -32.82
C GLY A 475 -10.97 -36.50 -31.59
N GLU A 476 -9.67 -36.78 -31.62
CA GLU A 476 -8.93 -37.37 -30.48
C GLU A 476 -8.04 -36.35 -29.74
N ASN A 477 -7.89 -35.15 -30.28
CA ASN A 477 -7.00 -34.10 -29.76
C ASN A 477 -7.63 -33.28 -28.64
N TRP A 478 -6.79 -32.58 -27.89
CA TRP A 478 -7.15 -31.59 -26.86
C TRP A 478 -7.98 -32.16 -25.71
N LYS A 479 -7.85 -33.45 -25.45
CA LYS A 479 -8.73 -34.18 -24.52
C LYS A 479 -8.09 -34.51 -23.19
N TRP A 480 -6.77 -34.60 -23.09
CA TRP A 480 -6.11 -35.11 -21.89
C TRP A 480 -6.33 -34.22 -20.66
N ARG A 481 -6.51 -34.85 -19.50
CA ARG A 481 -6.66 -34.20 -18.20
C ARG A 481 -5.78 -34.85 -17.15
N MET A 482 -5.16 -34.01 -16.32
CA MET A 482 -4.45 -34.42 -15.12
C MET A 482 -5.45 -34.78 -14.03
N LYS A 483 -5.21 -35.89 -13.33
CA LYS A 483 -6.02 -36.26 -12.17
C LYS A 483 -5.59 -35.47 -10.93
N ASP A 484 -6.55 -35.16 -10.08
CA ASP A 484 -6.30 -34.50 -8.81
C ASP A 484 -5.29 -35.27 -7.95
N GLY A 485 -4.29 -34.54 -7.42
CA GLY A 485 -3.18 -35.09 -6.66
C GLY A 485 -2.09 -35.84 -7.44
N GLU A 486 -2.15 -35.93 -8.79
CA GLU A 486 -1.08 -36.60 -9.56
C GLU A 486 0.25 -35.84 -9.53
N PHE A 487 0.23 -34.50 -9.46
CA PHE A 487 1.44 -33.70 -9.28
C PHE A 487 1.89 -33.71 -7.82
N THR A 488 2.46 -34.83 -7.39
CA THR A 488 2.79 -35.09 -5.99
C THR A 488 3.85 -34.14 -5.42
N GLU A 489 3.88 -33.98 -4.09
CA GLU A 489 4.92 -33.19 -3.43
C GLU A 489 6.35 -33.71 -3.69
N VAL A 490 6.52 -35.00 -3.95
CA VAL A 490 7.83 -35.59 -4.28
C VAL A 490 8.35 -35.03 -5.60
N MET A 491 7.47 -34.93 -6.60
CA MET A 491 7.78 -34.30 -7.89
C MET A 491 8.04 -32.81 -7.72
N GLN A 492 7.20 -32.10 -6.95
CA GLN A 492 7.39 -30.68 -6.63
C GLN A 492 8.77 -30.43 -5.99
N ARG A 493 9.14 -31.19 -4.95
CA ARG A 493 10.46 -31.07 -4.29
C ARG A 493 11.63 -31.36 -5.22
N LYS A 494 11.47 -32.33 -6.13
CA LYS A 494 12.49 -32.68 -7.13
C LYS A 494 12.74 -31.52 -8.10
N LEU A 495 11.67 -30.94 -8.65
CA LEU A 495 11.75 -29.77 -9.53
C LEU A 495 12.28 -28.53 -8.79
N HIS A 496 11.87 -28.33 -7.54
CA HIS A 496 12.38 -27.25 -6.69
C HIS A 496 13.89 -27.36 -6.50
N ARG A 497 14.39 -28.57 -6.21
CA ARG A 497 15.83 -28.83 -6.10
C ARG A 497 16.56 -28.51 -7.40
N LEU A 498 16.06 -28.94 -8.55
CA LEU A 498 16.67 -28.65 -9.85
C LEU A 498 16.69 -27.14 -10.13
N SER A 499 15.58 -26.46 -9.83
CA SER A 499 15.45 -25.01 -10.00
C SER A 499 16.49 -24.27 -9.16
N ASN A 500 16.72 -24.69 -7.92
CA ASN A 500 17.75 -24.09 -7.05
C ASN A 500 19.17 -24.43 -7.53
N VAL A 501 19.47 -25.70 -7.82
CA VAL A 501 20.81 -26.16 -8.24
C VAL A 501 21.29 -25.44 -9.50
N TYR A 502 20.38 -25.13 -10.42
CA TYR A 502 20.72 -24.52 -11.71
C TYR A 502 20.40 -23.02 -11.82
N GLY A 503 20.04 -22.37 -10.70
CA GLY A 503 19.77 -20.94 -10.64
C GLY A 503 18.59 -20.53 -11.53
N ARG A 504 17.54 -21.35 -11.54
CA ARG A 504 16.29 -21.15 -12.31
C ARG A 504 15.08 -20.90 -11.42
N ASN A 505 15.25 -20.98 -10.11
CA ASN A 505 14.23 -20.59 -9.19
C ASN A 505 14.25 -19.07 -9.07
N THR A 506 13.27 -18.37 -9.67
CA THR A 506 13.08 -16.95 -9.37
C THR A 506 12.18 -16.72 -8.18
N SER A 507 11.59 -17.74 -7.53
CA SER A 507 11.04 -17.61 -6.16
C SER A 507 12.13 -17.53 -5.09
N HIS A 508 13.40 -17.53 -5.50
CA HIS A 508 14.45 -16.86 -4.74
C HIS A 508 14.32 -15.33 -4.77
N SER A 509 13.49 -14.74 -5.63
CA SER A 509 13.09 -13.35 -5.45
C SER A 509 12.23 -13.27 -4.19
N LEU A 510 12.79 -12.66 -3.16
CA LEU A 510 12.07 -12.10 -2.01
C LEU A 510 11.46 -13.05 -0.96
N LYS A 511 11.56 -14.38 -1.07
CA LYS A 511 11.26 -15.30 0.05
C LYS A 511 12.52 -16.09 0.43
N GLY A 512 13.42 -15.43 1.15
CA GLY A 512 14.72 -15.93 1.60
C GLY A 512 15.87 -14.96 1.28
N GLU A 513 15.66 -14.02 0.34
CA GLU A 513 16.65 -13.01 -0.04
C GLU A 513 16.95 -12.03 1.10
N SER A 514 15.95 -11.58 1.85
CA SER A 514 16.18 -10.62 2.95
C SER A 514 16.87 -11.31 4.12
N GLY A 515 16.51 -12.57 4.41
CA GLY A 515 17.20 -13.39 5.40
C GLY A 515 18.66 -13.67 5.01
N GLN A 516 18.91 -14.07 3.75
CA GLN A 516 20.25 -14.26 3.21
C GLN A 516 21.04 -12.94 3.14
N MET A 517 20.39 -11.83 2.78
CA MET A 517 20.98 -10.50 2.76
C MET A 517 21.38 -10.10 4.17
N LEU A 518 20.54 -10.32 5.18
CA LEU A 518 20.87 -10.09 6.59
C LEU A 518 22.10 -10.92 7.00
N GLN A 519 22.10 -12.23 6.73
CA GLN A 519 23.25 -13.08 7.02
C GLN A 519 24.52 -12.59 6.30
N ALA A 520 24.40 -12.19 5.03
CA ALA A 520 25.50 -11.64 4.24
C ALA A 520 26.02 -10.31 4.81
N LYS A 521 25.14 -9.42 5.29
CA LYS A 521 25.51 -8.17 5.96
C LYS A 521 26.24 -8.45 7.26
N VAL A 522 25.71 -9.35 8.11
CA VAL A 522 26.36 -9.77 9.36
C VAL A 522 27.75 -10.36 9.08
N LYS A 523 27.85 -11.24 8.06
CA LYS A 523 29.12 -11.84 7.65
C LYS A 523 30.09 -10.79 7.11
N LYS A 524 29.64 -9.86 6.27
CA LYS A 524 30.48 -8.82 5.67
C LYS A 524 30.99 -7.81 6.69
N LEU A 525 30.14 -7.39 7.63
CA LEU A 525 30.46 -6.35 8.62
C LEU A 525 31.26 -6.89 9.80
N TYR A 526 31.00 -8.14 10.22
CA TYR A 526 31.53 -8.68 11.49
C TYR A 526 32.24 -10.03 11.36
N ASP A 527 32.27 -10.65 10.18
CA ASP A 527 32.81 -11.99 9.93
C ASP A 527 32.15 -13.12 10.76
N LYS A 528 30.92 -12.89 11.24
CA LYS A 528 30.15 -13.82 12.08
C LYS A 528 28.95 -14.43 11.35
N THR A 529 28.40 -15.50 11.91
CA THR A 529 27.06 -16.02 11.58
C THR A 529 26.00 -15.34 12.45
N LEU A 530 24.73 -15.45 12.07
CA LEU A 530 23.63 -14.76 12.76
C LEU A 530 23.49 -15.20 14.23
N GLU A 531 23.69 -16.48 14.53
CA GLU A 531 23.61 -17.01 15.91
C GLU A 531 24.70 -16.42 16.81
N LYS A 532 25.89 -16.20 16.23
CA LYS A 532 27.09 -15.74 16.95
C LYS A 532 27.19 -14.22 17.07
N ALA A 533 26.42 -13.47 16.27
CA ALA A 533 26.38 -12.02 16.33
C ALA A 533 25.62 -11.53 17.57
N SER A 534 26.05 -10.41 18.15
CA SER A 534 25.27 -9.75 19.21
C SER A 534 24.02 -9.06 18.62
N ASN A 535 23.03 -8.74 19.45
CA ASN A 535 21.84 -8.04 18.97
C ASN A 535 22.21 -6.65 18.37
N GLU A 536 23.25 -6.00 18.89
CA GLU A 536 23.77 -4.72 18.38
C GLU A 536 24.41 -4.86 16.99
N GLU A 537 25.19 -5.93 16.78
CA GLU A 537 25.76 -6.23 15.47
C GLU A 537 24.66 -6.54 14.44
N ILE A 538 23.62 -7.26 14.86
CA ILE A 538 22.46 -7.57 14.01
C ILE A 538 21.66 -6.31 13.71
N TYR A 539 21.43 -5.42 14.69
CA TYR A 539 20.77 -4.14 14.47
C TYR A 539 21.48 -3.31 13.38
N ILE A 540 22.81 -3.20 13.45
CA ILE A 540 23.59 -2.44 12.46
C ILE A 540 23.51 -3.11 11.07
N ALA A 541 23.54 -4.45 11.02
CA ALA A 541 23.36 -5.18 9.76
C ALA A 541 21.97 -4.97 9.16
N LEU A 542 20.92 -4.99 9.99
CA LEU A 542 19.53 -4.69 9.60
C LEU A 542 19.37 -3.24 9.12
N LEU A 543 19.97 -2.27 9.82
CA LEU A 543 19.99 -0.87 9.43
C LEU A 543 20.59 -0.70 8.02
N ALA A 544 21.75 -1.31 7.78
CA ALA A 544 22.42 -1.27 6.48
C ALA A 544 21.60 -1.95 5.38
N MET A 545 21.01 -3.11 5.68
CA MET A 545 20.13 -3.85 4.76
C MET A 545 18.91 -3.02 4.38
N THR A 546 18.22 -2.47 5.38
CA THR A 546 16.97 -1.73 5.19
C THR A 546 17.20 -0.44 4.41
N LYS A 547 18.32 0.26 4.65
CA LYS A 547 18.70 1.44 3.86
C LYS A 547 18.93 1.11 2.39
N GLU A 548 19.55 -0.02 2.09
CA GLU A 548 19.79 -0.48 0.71
C GLU A 548 18.46 -0.78 0.01
N LEU A 549 17.59 -1.56 0.65
CA LEU A 549 16.26 -1.86 0.14
C LEU A 549 15.38 -0.61 -0.05
N ALA A 550 15.52 0.37 0.84
CA ALA A 550 14.80 1.64 0.74
C ALA A 550 15.29 2.48 -0.45
N GLU A 551 16.59 2.53 -0.72
CA GLU A 551 17.15 3.27 -1.87
C GLU A 551 16.70 2.65 -3.21
N ASP A 552 16.59 1.33 -3.30
CA ASP A 552 16.10 0.64 -4.51
C ASP A 552 14.66 1.02 -4.89
N LYS A 553 13.85 1.45 -3.91
CA LYS A 553 12.47 1.92 -4.12
C LYS A 553 12.36 3.44 -4.20
N ARG A 554 13.46 4.17 -4.17
CA ARG A 554 13.46 5.63 -4.35
C ARG A 554 13.12 5.98 -5.78
N SER A 555 12.20 6.92 -5.98
CA SER A 555 11.80 7.40 -7.29
C SER A 555 11.72 8.92 -7.30
N GLN A 556 12.10 9.53 -8.42
CA GLN A 556 11.89 10.96 -8.69
C GLN A 556 10.79 11.18 -9.75
N GLN A 557 10.03 10.13 -10.08
CA GLN A 557 8.91 10.24 -11.03
C GLN A 557 7.77 11.10 -10.45
N GLY A 558 7.14 11.88 -11.33
CA GLY A 558 6.08 12.86 -11.03
C GLY A 558 6.56 14.30 -11.24
N LYS A 559 5.80 15.09 -12.01
CA LYS A 559 6.16 16.50 -12.32
C LYS A 559 6.09 17.38 -11.07
N LYS A 560 4.97 17.32 -10.36
CA LYS A 560 4.70 18.10 -9.16
C LYS A 560 5.07 17.32 -7.90
N LYS A 561 5.93 17.91 -7.05
CA LYS A 561 6.36 17.33 -5.77
C LYS A 561 5.74 18.08 -4.60
N VAL A 562 5.29 17.35 -3.58
CA VAL A 562 4.79 17.94 -2.32
C VAL A 562 5.97 18.16 -1.37
N TYR A 563 6.02 19.32 -0.74
CA TYR A 563 7.00 19.64 0.29
C TYR A 563 6.24 19.98 1.57
N TYR A 564 6.32 19.09 2.56
CA TYR A 564 5.67 19.25 3.85
C TYR A 564 6.67 19.83 4.87
N ILE A 565 6.56 21.12 5.17
CA ILE A 565 7.52 21.81 6.05
C ILE A 565 6.96 21.82 7.47
N SER A 566 7.72 21.28 8.44
CA SER A 566 7.32 21.20 9.84
C SER A 566 8.51 21.39 10.78
N ALA A 567 8.32 22.15 11.86
CA ALA A 567 9.33 22.31 12.91
C ALA A 567 9.55 21.02 13.72
N GLU A 568 8.62 20.05 13.67
CA GLU A 568 8.80 18.76 14.34
C GLU A 568 8.35 17.57 13.48
N PHE A 569 9.05 16.45 13.62
CA PHE A 569 8.74 15.14 13.04
C PHE A 569 8.93 14.06 14.11
N LEU A 570 7.85 13.70 14.82
CA LEU A 570 7.89 12.66 15.85
C LEU A 570 7.79 11.27 15.22
N ILE A 571 8.81 10.87 14.45
CA ILE A 571 8.80 9.67 13.58
C ILE A 571 8.84 8.34 14.35
N GLY A 572 9.39 8.32 15.56
CA GLY A 572 9.57 7.10 16.33
C GLY A 572 10.71 6.22 15.77
N LYS A 573 10.97 5.07 16.39
CA LYS A 573 11.87 4.04 15.85
C LYS A 573 11.44 3.62 14.44
N LEU A 574 12.37 3.46 13.52
CA LEU A 574 12.12 3.28 12.09
C LEU A 574 12.31 1.85 11.60
N LEU A 575 13.10 1.02 12.28
CA LEU A 575 13.48 -0.31 11.76
C LEU A 575 12.26 -1.15 11.36
N SER A 576 11.37 -1.44 12.30
CA SER A 576 10.20 -2.29 12.06
C SER A 576 9.23 -1.66 11.06
N ASN A 577 9.03 -0.35 11.15
CA ASN A 577 8.16 0.38 10.22
C ASN A 577 8.67 0.26 8.78
N ASN A 578 9.98 0.40 8.59
CA ASN A 578 10.60 0.28 7.28
C ASN A 578 10.57 -1.14 6.76
N LEU A 579 10.87 -2.14 7.59
CA LEU A 579 10.78 -3.55 7.21
C LEU A 579 9.33 -3.95 6.82
N ILE A 580 8.33 -3.47 7.56
CA ILE A 580 6.90 -3.70 7.25
C ILE A 580 6.55 -3.05 5.92
N ASN A 581 6.93 -1.78 5.73
CA ASN A 581 6.61 -1.05 4.51
C ASN A 581 7.30 -1.65 3.27
N LEU A 582 8.52 -2.16 3.45
CA LEU A 582 9.26 -2.84 2.39
C LEU A 582 8.73 -4.26 2.08
N GLY A 583 7.89 -4.83 2.95
CA GLY A 583 7.31 -6.16 2.78
C GLY A 583 8.19 -7.32 3.27
N VAL A 584 9.20 -7.04 4.11
CA VAL A 584 10.24 -8.01 4.50
C VAL A 584 10.26 -8.32 6.01
N TYR A 585 9.39 -7.70 6.81
CA TYR A 585 9.38 -7.85 8.27
C TYR A 585 9.20 -9.31 8.73
N ASP A 586 8.18 -10.00 8.22
CA ASP A 586 7.87 -11.37 8.65
C ASP A 586 8.98 -12.36 8.28
N GLU A 587 9.61 -12.16 7.12
CA GLU A 587 10.75 -12.95 6.67
C GLU A 587 11.95 -12.76 7.62
N VAL A 588 12.31 -11.51 7.91
CA VAL A 588 13.43 -11.17 8.79
C VAL A 588 13.17 -11.65 10.23
N LYS A 589 11.95 -11.47 10.73
CA LYS A 589 11.53 -11.95 12.05
C LYS A 589 11.70 -13.46 12.17
N LYS A 590 11.18 -14.21 11.19
CA LYS A 590 11.31 -15.67 11.14
C LYS A 590 12.77 -16.12 11.08
N GLU A 591 13.57 -15.48 10.22
CA GLU A 591 15.00 -15.77 10.08
C GLU A 591 15.75 -15.60 11.42
N LEU A 592 15.48 -14.51 12.14
CA LEU A 592 16.04 -14.26 13.46
C LEU A 592 15.60 -15.32 14.48
N GLU A 593 14.32 -15.68 14.49
CA GLU A 593 13.76 -16.69 15.40
C GLU A 593 14.39 -18.08 15.18
N GLU A 594 14.61 -18.49 13.92
CA GLU A 594 15.29 -19.74 13.56
C GLU A 594 16.73 -19.79 14.08
N HIS A 595 17.36 -18.62 14.28
CA HIS A 595 18.72 -18.47 14.79
C HIS A 595 18.77 -18.08 16.29
N GLY A 596 17.64 -18.22 16.99
CA GLY A 596 17.52 -17.97 18.43
C GLY A 596 17.62 -16.49 18.82
N LYS A 597 17.25 -15.58 17.91
CA LYS A 597 17.23 -14.13 18.11
C LYS A 597 15.80 -13.60 18.07
N SER A 598 15.53 -12.57 18.86
CA SER A 598 14.22 -11.90 18.88
C SER A 598 14.33 -10.53 18.22
N ILE A 599 13.56 -10.30 17.16
CA ILE A 599 13.50 -8.97 16.52
C ILE A 599 13.08 -7.89 17.52
N TYR A 600 12.17 -8.21 18.44
CA TYR A 600 11.72 -7.27 19.47
C TYR A 600 12.81 -6.87 20.46
N GLU A 601 13.78 -7.74 20.74
CA GLU A 601 14.93 -7.37 21.57
C GLU A 601 15.93 -6.51 20.78
N ILE A 602 16.06 -6.77 19.48
CA ILE A 602 16.96 -6.02 18.59
C ILE A 602 16.43 -4.60 18.36
N GLU A 603 15.12 -4.44 18.18
CA GLU A 603 14.44 -3.15 18.07
C GLU A 603 14.67 -2.23 19.28
N GLU A 604 14.92 -2.80 20.47
CA GLU A 604 15.19 -2.01 21.67
C GLU A 604 16.57 -1.32 21.65
N ILE A 605 17.47 -1.71 20.75
CA ILE A 605 18.79 -1.08 20.56
C ILE A 605 18.68 0.25 19.80
N GLU A 606 17.67 0.40 18.94
CA GLU A 606 17.45 1.63 18.21
C GLU A 606 17.10 2.78 19.17
N ASN A 607 17.88 3.86 19.12
CA ASN A 607 17.52 5.11 19.77
C ASN A 607 16.38 5.78 18.99
N GLU A 608 15.28 6.11 19.66
CA GLU A 608 14.18 6.84 19.03
C GLU A 608 14.64 8.24 18.59
N PRO A 609 14.50 8.62 17.30
CA PRO A 609 14.87 9.95 16.84
C PRO A 609 14.16 11.05 17.61
N SER A 610 14.92 11.95 18.22
CA SER A 610 14.39 13.03 19.05
C SER A 610 14.03 14.27 18.23
N LEU A 611 13.26 14.05 17.16
CA LEU A 611 12.93 15.08 16.15
C LEU A 611 11.55 15.71 16.35
N GLY A 612 10.83 15.34 17.42
CA GLY A 612 9.51 15.89 17.71
C GLY A 612 9.09 15.76 19.16
N ASN A 613 7.89 16.26 19.45
CA ASN A 613 7.33 16.36 20.79
C ASN A 613 5.87 15.86 20.83
N GLY A 614 5.00 16.45 20.02
CA GLY A 614 3.56 16.39 20.21
C GLY A 614 2.75 15.75 19.08
N GLY A 615 1.45 16.07 19.08
CA GLY A 615 0.50 15.63 18.06
C GLY A 615 0.85 16.16 16.66
N LEU A 616 1.36 17.40 16.56
CA LEU A 616 1.79 18.02 15.31
C LEU A 616 2.91 17.21 14.65
N GLY A 617 4.00 16.94 15.38
CA GLY A 617 5.11 16.14 14.85
C GLY A 617 4.71 14.70 14.54
N ARG A 618 3.79 14.11 15.32
CA ARG A 618 3.30 12.75 15.03
C ARG A 618 2.40 12.69 13.80
N LEU A 619 1.62 13.74 13.56
CA LEU A 619 0.80 13.87 12.37
C LEU A 619 1.66 14.00 11.12
N ALA A 620 2.66 14.89 11.14
CA ALA A 620 3.63 15.05 10.06
C ALA A 620 4.27 13.69 9.70
N ALA A 621 4.69 12.91 10.71
CA ALA A 621 5.23 11.58 10.50
C ALA A 621 4.20 10.56 9.93
N CYS A 622 2.92 10.63 10.28
CA CYS A 622 1.90 9.76 9.68
C CYS A 622 1.60 10.16 8.23
N PHE A 623 1.65 11.46 7.93
CA PHE A 623 1.43 12.01 6.61
C PHE A 623 2.53 11.62 5.64
N LEU A 624 3.81 11.73 6.03
CA LEU A 624 4.91 11.27 5.18
C LEU A 624 4.82 9.77 4.85
N ASP A 625 4.51 8.93 5.86
CA ASP A 625 4.32 7.48 5.67
C ASP A 625 3.15 7.18 4.70
N SER A 626 2.08 7.98 4.76
CA SER A 626 0.91 7.81 3.88
C SER A 626 1.15 8.34 2.47
N MET A 627 1.87 9.46 2.31
CA MET A 627 2.30 9.95 0.99
C MET A 627 3.12 8.88 0.26
N ALA A 628 4.10 8.29 0.94
CA ALA A 628 4.92 7.22 0.38
C ALA A 628 4.06 5.97 0.05
N SER A 629 3.17 5.55 0.96
CA SER A 629 2.30 4.38 0.77
C SER A 629 1.31 4.54 -0.40
N LEU A 630 0.84 5.77 -0.65
CA LEU A 630 -0.05 6.11 -1.77
C LEU A 630 0.69 6.42 -3.08
N GLY A 631 2.02 6.35 -3.09
CA GLY A 631 2.85 6.63 -4.27
C GLY A 631 3.03 8.11 -4.60
N ILE A 632 2.62 9.02 -3.71
CA ILE A 632 2.74 10.48 -3.87
C ILE A 632 4.22 10.88 -3.77
N ASN A 633 4.69 11.67 -4.73
CA ASN A 633 6.02 12.29 -4.67
C ASN A 633 5.98 13.43 -3.65
N GLY A 634 6.30 13.13 -2.39
CA GLY A 634 6.12 14.09 -1.30
C GLY A 634 7.13 13.89 -0.17
N ASP A 635 7.92 14.93 0.10
CA ASP A 635 9.02 14.91 1.05
C ASP A 635 8.76 15.85 2.23
N GLY A 636 9.33 15.51 3.39
CA GLY A 636 9.32 16.34 4.58
C GLY A 636 10.54 17.26 4.65
N ILE A 637 10.39 18.45 5.24
CA ILE A 637 11.50 19.37 5.52
C ILE A 637 11.45 19.80 6.99
N GLY A 638 12.54 19.59 7.72
CA GLY A 638 12.69 19.95 9.13
C GLY A 638 14.15 20.21 9.55
N ILE A 639 14.40 20.17 10.86
CA ILE A 639 15.71 20.38 11.49
C ILE A 639 16.19 19.09 12.15
N ASN A 640 17.48 18.78 12.04
CA ASN A 640 18.10 17.64 12.71
C ASN A 640 18.43 17.96 14.19
N TYR A 641 17.44 17.90 15.08
CA TYR A 641 17.68 18.20 16.50
C TYR A 641 18.54 17.15 17.20
N HIS A 642 19.64 17.56 17.83
CA HIS A 642 20.55 16.65 18.54
C HIS A 642 19.96 16.07 19.83
N LEU A 643 19.30 16.93 20.62
CA LEU A 643 18.83 16.61 21.97
C LEU A 643 17.30 16.65 22.11
N GLY A 644 16.59 16.87 20.99
CA GLY A 644 15.14 17.01 20.92
C GLY A 644 14.56 18.03 21.88
N LEU A 645 13.40 17.74 22.48
CA LEU A 645 12.82 18.60 23.52
C LEU A 645 13.58 18.45 24.84
N PHE A 646 13.55 17.24 25.42
CA PHE A 646 14.34 16.76 26.56
C PHE A 646 13.93 15.32 26.90
N GLN A 647 14.79 14.60 27.63
CA GLN A 647 14.49 13.35 28.29
C GLN A 647 13.90 13.67 29.67
N GLN A 648 12.71 13.13 29.93
CA GLN A 648 12.03 13.34 31.21
C GLN A 648 12.53 12.31 32.22
N VAL A 649 12.95 12.75 33.39
CA VAL A 649 13.24 11.88 34.52
C VAL A 649 12.45 12.35 35.73
N PHE A 650 11.95 11.43 36.54
CA PHE A 650 11.31 11.75 37.81
C PHE A 650 12.31 11.64 38.95
N ASP A 651 12.54 12.75 39.66
CA ASP A 651 13.33 12.79 40.90
C ASP A 651 12.49 13.44 42.00
N LYS A 652 12.36 12.77 43.14
CA LYS A 652 11.55 13.23 44.30
C LYS A 652 10.13 13.69 43.90
N ASN A 653 9.45 12.88 43.09
CA ASN A 653 8.11 13.17 42.56
C ASN A 653 8.04 14.44 41.70
N LEU A 654 9.14 14.93 41.13
CA LEU A 654 9.18 16.10 40.26
C LEU A 654 9.72 15.72 38.88
N GLN A 655 9.22 16.40 37.84
CA GLN A 655 9.83 16.34 36.52
C GLN A 655 11.18 17.06 36.52
N LYS A 656 12.23 16.36 36.09
CA LYS A 656 13.52 16.90 35.72
C LYS A 656 13.74 16.72 34.21
N GLU A 657 14.24 17.78 33.58
CA GLU A 657 14.59 17.80 32.17
C GLU A 657 16.09 17.51 31.99
N THR A 658 16.43 16.47 31.22
CA THR A 658 17.81 16.14 30.86
C THR A 658 17.98 16.11 29.32
N PRO A 659 19.20 16.25 28.79
CA PRO A 659 19.46 16.06 27.36
C PRO A 659 18.96 14.70 26.86
N ASN A 660 18.45 14.63 25.62
CA ASN A 660 17.96 13.38 25.00
C ASN A 660 18.74 13.03 23.72
N PRO A 661 20.03 12.68 23.83
CA PRO A 661 20.84 12.34 22.66
C PRO A 661 20.31 11.08 21.99
N TRP A 662 20.23 11.10 20.66
CA TRP A 662 19.77 9.94 19.87
C TRP A 662 20.69 9.60 18.69
N ILE A 663 21.42 10.60 18.18
CA ILE A 663 22.30 10.44 17.02
C ILE A 663 23.49 9.55 17.40
N THR A 664 23.66 8.47 16.64
CA THR A 664 24.80 7.55 16.73
C THR A 664 25.57 7.57 15.41
N LYS A 665 26.80 7.04 15.44
CA LYS A 665 27.62 6.85 14.23
C LYS A 665 26.86 6.06 13.15
N ASP A 666 26.20 4.99 13.57
CA ASP A 666 25.40 4.12 12.72
C ASP A 666 23.91 4.39 13.01
N SER A 667 23.32 5.35 12.27
CA SER A 667 21.93 5.80 12.42
C SER A 667 21.19 5.81 11.07
N TRP A 668 19.92 6.22 11.05
CA TRP A 668 19.13 6.36 9.81
C TRP A 668 19.54 7.54 8.93
N LEU A 669 20.27 8.52 9.48
CA LEU A 669 20.71 9.69 8.74
C LEU A 669 21.60 9.29 7.54
N ILE A 670 21.33 9.91 6.40
CA ILE A 670 22.11 9.80 5.17
C ILE A 670 22.64 11.19 4.86
N ASP A 671 23.95 11.36 5.00
CA ASP A 671 24.64 12.59 4.66
C ASP A 671 24.65 12.78 3.13
N ARG A 672 23.99 13.82 2.63
CA ARG A 672 23.88 14.12 1.19
C ARG A 672 25.06 14.94 0.66
N LYS A 673 26.04 15.26 1.50
CA LYS A 673 27.24 16.05 1.17
C LYS A 673 26.87 17.37 0.50
N LYS A 674 25.79 17.99 0.97
CA LYS A 674 25.19 19.17 0.39
C LYS A 674 24.92 20.21 1.46
N GLU A 675 25.23 21.45 1.16
CA GLU A 675 25.12 22.58 2.07
C GLU A 675 24.43 23.76 1.40
N TYR A 676 23.58 24.47 2.14
CA TYR A 676 23.01 25.75 1.73
C TYR A 676 23.53 26.87 2.63
N THR A 677 23.69 28.06 2.07
CA THR A 677 24.12 29.22 2.85
C THR A 677 22.88 29.92 3.39
N VAL A 678 22.84 30.14 4.71
CA VAL A 678 21.77 30.89 5.37
C VAL A 678 22.37 32.12 6.03
N ASP A 679 21.93 33.29 5.58
CA ASP A 679 22.39 34.58 6.08
C ASP A 679 21.40 35.17 7.09
N PHE A 680 21.92 35.49 8.27
CA PHE A 680 21.26 36.32 9.28
C PHE A 680 21.94 37.68 9.34
N ARG A 681 21.42 38.59 10.18
CA ARG A 681 22.01 39.94 10.32
C ARG A 681 23.50 39.94 10.69
N TYR A 682 23.89 39.09 11.64
CA TYR A 682 25.24 39.07 12.23
C TYR A 682 25.94 37.71 12.11
N HIS A 683 25.27 36.72 11.52
CA HIS A 683 25.75 35.35 11.40
C HIS A 683 25.47 34.84 9.98
N THR A 684 26.40 34.07 9.42
CA THR A 684 26.16 33.24 8.24
C THR A 684 26.50 31.81 8.62
N VAL A 685 25.59 30.89 8.36
CA VAL A 685 25.78 29.46 8.65
C VAL A 685 25.64 28.61 7.39
N LYS A 686 26.21 27.41 7.43
CA LYS A 686 26.05 26.38 6.40
C LYS A 686 25.05 25.34 6.90
N ALA A 687 23.91 25.27 6.23
CA ALA A 687 22.87 24.27 6.48
C ALA A 687 23.22 22.98 5.74
N HIS A 688 23.79 22.02 6.46
CA HIS A 688 24.13 20.69 5.96
C HIS A 688 22.87 19.83 5.88
N LEU A 689 22.64 19.19 4.73
CA LEU A 689 21.48 18.33 4.48
C LEU A 689 21.75 16.87 4.84
N TYR A 690 20.93 16.34 5.74
CA TYR A 690 20.78 14.92 6.02
C TYR A 690 19.39 14.43 5.63
N ASP A 691 19.30 13.22 5.07
CA ASP A 691 18.03 12.60 4.76
C ASP A 691 17.75 11.38 5.65
N ILE A 692 16.48 11.18 5.97
CA ILE A 692 15.96 9.91 6.46
C ILE A 692 15.00 9.32 5.41
N PRO A 693 15.19 8.06 4.98
CA PRO A 693 14.26 7.43 4.05
C PRO A 693 12.91 7.19 4.72
N VAL A 694 11.83 7.58 4.03
CA VAL A 694 10.45 7.32 4.41
C VAL A 694 9.86 6.31 3.44
N THR A 695 9.78 5.05 3.86
CA THR A 695 9.29 3.95 3.03
C THR A 695 7.76 3.91 3.02
N GLY A 696 7.16 3.62 1.87
CA GLY A 696 5.72 3.41 1.72
C GLY A 696 5.35 1.93 1.69
N TYR A 697 4.19 1.56 2.26
CA TYR A 697 3.73 0.18 2.31
C TYR A 697 3.55 -0.42 0.91
N GLU A 698 4.41 -1.36 0.55
CA GLU A 698 4.51 -1.98 -0.78
C GLU A 698 4.63 -0.98 -1.94
N ASN A 699 5.24 0.19 -1.68
CA ASN A 699 5.28 1.30 -2.65
C ASN A 699 6.67 2.00 -2.64
N ARG A 700 6.74 3.26 -3.10
CA ARG A 700 7.96 4.06 -3.20
C ARG A 700 8.59 4.42 -1.85
N THR A 701 9.85 4.85 -1.89
CA THR A 701 10.55 5.53 -0.79
C THR A 701 10.65 7.03 -1.09
N ASN A 702 10.16 7.85 -0.16
CA ASN A 702 10.31 9.31 -0.12
C ASN A 702 11.38 9.71 0.91
N GLU A 703 11.57 11.02 1.13
CA GLU A 703 12.63 11.54 1.99
C GLU A 703 12.08 12.50 3.05
N LEU A 704 12.70 12.44 4.24
CA LEU A 704 12.63 13.50 5.23
C LEU A 704 13.97 14.23 5.23
N HIS A 705 13.98 15.44 4.70
CA HIS A 705 15.13 16.34 4.65
C HIS A 705 15.27 17.05 6.00
N LEU A 706 16.42 16.88 6.64
CA LEU A 706 16.76 17.48 7.93
C LEU A 706 18.01 18.34 7.78
N PHE A 707 17.88 19.62 8.10
CA PHE A 707 18.99 20.55 8.06
C PHE A 707 19.71 20.64 9.41
N ASP A 708 21.03 20.72 9.35
CA ASP A 708 21.91 20.80 10.52
C ASP A 708 23.05 21.80 10.32
N ILE A 709 23.76 22.16 11.39
CA ILE A 709 25.02 22.90 11.34
C ILE A 709 26.16 22.07 11.92
N ASP A 710 27.28 21.96 11.21
CA ASP A 710 28.44 21.16 11.66
C ASP A 710 29.10 21.68 12.95
N THR A 711 28.82 22.93 13.33
CA THR A 711 29.41 23.60 14.49
C THR A 711 28.63 23.43 15.79
N VAL A 712 27.51 22.69 15.76
CA VAL A 712 26.73 22.35 16.96
C VAL A 712 27.61 21.70 18.03
N ASP A 713 27.45 22.10 19.30
CA ASP A 713 28.26 21.58 20.41
C ASP A 713 27.38 21.19 21.59
N GLU A 714 27.14 19.88 21.76
CA GLU A 714 26.36 19.34 22.88
C GLU A 714 26.98 19.64 24.26
N LYS A 715 28.27 20.02 24.34
CA LYS A 715 28.95 20.28 25.62
C LYS A 715 28.60 21.64 26.22
N ILE A 716 27.89 22.49 25.50
CA ILE A 716 27.44 23.79 26.03
C ILE A 716 26.28 23.65 27.02
N THR A 717 25.68 22.45 27.13
CA THR A 717 24.62 22.17 28.09
C THR A 717 25.17 22.09 29.51
N GLU A 718 24.44 22.66 30.48
CA GLU A 718 24.71 22.50 31.90
C GLU A 718 24.71 21.02 32.34
N ASP A 719 25.55 20.67 33.31
CA ASP A 719 25.71 19.29 33.79
C ASP A 719 24.38 18.71 34.31
N GLY A 720 23.87 17.69 33.62
CA GLY A 720 22.62 17.01 33.96
C GLY A 720 21.34 17.84 33.79
N GLY A 721 21.39 18.94 33.02
CA GLY A 721 20.25 19.82 32.71
C GLY A 721 20.19 20.23 31.24
N ILE A 722 19.23 21.09 30.89
CA ILE A 722 19.01 21.59 29.52
C ILE A 722 19.33 23.09 29.36
N GLY A 723 19.92 23.73 30.37
CA GLY A 723 20.37 25.11 30.28
C GLY A 723 21.59 25.23 29.36
N PHE A 724 21.63 26.28 28.53
CA PHE A 724 22.76 26.61 27.65
C PHE A 724 22.77 28.10 27.30
N ASP A 725 23.89 28.59 26.75
CA ASP A 725 23.98 29.97 26.25
C ASP A 725 23.18 30.12 24.94
N LYS A 726 22.06 30.84 25.03
CA LYS A 726 21.15 31.08 23.91
C LYS A 726 21.74 32.02 22.83
N ASP A 727 22.80 32.78 23.13
CA ASP A 727 23.42 33.71 22.16
C ASP A 727 24.45 33.04 21.23
N ASP A 728 24.96 31.84 21.57
CA ASP A 728 25.95 31.13 20.74
C ASP A 728 25.27 30.35 19.60
N ILE A 729 24.63 31.09 18.68
CA ILE A 729 23.82 30.55 17.58
C ILE A 729 24.58 29.50 16.76
N ALA A 730 25.89 29.72 16.54
CA ALA A 730 26.72 28.79 15.79
C ALA A 730 26.87 27.41 16.47
N LYS A 731 26.62 27.30 17.77
CA LYS A 731 26.72 26.04 18.51
C LYS A 731 25.38 25.47 18.96
N ASN A 732 24.31 26.27 18.95
CA ASN A 732 23.04 25.89 19.58
C ASN A 732 21.84 25.77 18.62
N LEU A 733 21.96 26.25 17.36
CA LEU A 733 20.83 26.42 16.45
C LEU A 733 19.99 25.15 16.28
N THR A 734 20.64 23.99 16.13
CA THR A 734 20.00 22.69 15.94
C THR A 734 20.08 21.79 17.18
N LEU A 735 20.41 22.36 18.34
CA LEU A 735 20.65 21.59 19.55
C LEU A 735 19.35 21.04 20.17
N PHE A 736 18.37 21.92 20.44
CA PHE A 736 17.09 21.56 21.05
C PHE A 736 15.90 21.98 20.17
N LEU A 737 14.88 21.14 20.17
CA LEU A 737 13.54 21.47 19.67
C LEU A 737 12.83 22.33 20.70
N TYR A 738 12.25 23.45 20.27
CA TYR A 738 11.50 24.37 21.13
C TYR A 738 12.28 24.80 22.38
N PRO A 739 13.46 25.43 22.20
CA PRO A 739 14.23 25.94 23.33
C PRO A 739 13.39 26.92 24.15
N ASP A 740 13.72 27.03 25.45
CA ASP A 740 13.05 27.94 26.39
C ASP A 740 12.97 29.36 25.83
N ASP A 741 11.75 29.87 25.69
CA ASP A 741 11.40 31.17 25.11
C ASP A 741 10.84 32.15 26.15
N SER A 742 11.03 31.85 27.44
CA SER A 742 10.61 32.73 28.53
C SER A 742 11.35 34.08 28.56
N ASP A 743 12.51 34.18 27.90
CA ASP A 743 13.31 35.41 27.74
C ASP A 743 13.45 35.86 26.27
N ASP A 744 13.94 37.09 26.06
CA ASP A 744 14.11 37.66 24.71
C ASP A 744 15.08 36.85 23.83
N LYS A 745 16.11 36.25 24.44
CA LYS A 745 17.12 35.48 23.71
C LYS A 745 16.54 34.19 23.16
N GLY A 746 15.74 33.50 23.96
CA GLY A 746 15.00 32.31 23.56
C GLY A 746 14.01 32.59 22.44
N ARG A 747 13.23 33.67 22.55
CA ARG A 747 12.35 34.14 21.47
C ARG A 747 13.12 34.38 20.16
N MET A 748 14.26 35.07 20.22
CA MET A 748 15.09 35.28 19.03
C MET A 748 15.68 33.97 18.49
N LEU A 749 16.11 33.03 19.34
CA LEU A 749 16.61 31.72 18.92
C LEU A 749 15.55 30.92 18.15
N ARG A 750 14.28 30.98 18.53
CA ARG A 750 13.17 30.36 17.77
C ARG A 750 13.07 30.95 16.36
N ILE A 751 13.18 32.28 16.21
CA ILE A 751 13.23 32.93 14.88
C ILE A 751 14.45 32.45 14.08
N TYR A 752 15.63 32.33 14.69
CA TYR A 752 16.81 31.79 14.02
C TYR A 752 16.55 30.37 13.49
N GLN A 753 15.93 29.50 14.30
CA GLN A 753 15.60 28.11 13.93
C GLN A 753 14.61 28.06 12.77
N GLU A 754 13.50 28.81 12.87
CA GLU A 754 12.46 28.82 11.84
C GLU A 754 12.99 29.35 10.51
N TYR A 755 13.75 30.46 10.55
CA TYR A 755 14.35 30.99 9.32
C TYR A 755 15.42 30.06 8.73
N PHE A 756 16.23 29.41 9.57
CA PHE A 756 17.20 28.41 9.14
C PHE A 756 16.55 27.29 8.33
N MET A 757 15.48 26.71 8.88
CA MET A 757 14.70 25.65 8.24
C MET A 757 14.11 26.11 6.90
N VAL A 758 13.41 27.25 6.88
CA VAL A 758 12.71 27.70 5.66
C VAL A 758 13.66 28.22 4.58
N SER A 759 14.78 28.85 4.94
CA SER A 759 15.78 29.33 3.98
C SER A 759 16.47 28.16 3.28
N ALA A 760 16.95 27.17 4.04
CA ALA A 760 17.57 25.98 3.45
C ALA A 760 16.53 25.16 2.65
N GLY A 761 15.30 25.01 3.17
CA GLY A 761 14.20 24.34 2.49
C GLY A 761 13.79 25.01 1.18
N ALA A 762 13.63 26.34 1.16
CA ALA A 762 13.28 27.08 -0.04
C ALA A 762 14.37 26.97 -1.13
N GLN A 763 15.66 27.02 -0.73
CA GLN A 763 16.76 26.81 -1.67
C GLN A 763 16.74 25.40 -2.27
N LEU A 764 16.52 24.37 -1.44
CA LEU A 764 16.35 22.98 -1.90
C LEU A 764 15.19 22.84 -2.89
N ILE A 765 14.01 23.38 -2.55
CA ILE A 765 12.81 23.31 -3.39
C ILE A 765 13.07 23.94 -4.76
N LEU A 766 13.63 25.16 -4.80
CA LEU A 766 13.92 25.84 -6.06
C LEU A 766 14.94 25.08 -6.90
N GLU A 767 16.00 24.55 -6.29
CA GLU A 767 17.01 23.76 -7.01
C GLU A 767 16.40 22.49 -7.62
N GLU A 768 15.61 21.75 -6.86
CA GLU A 768 14.95 20.54 -7.34
C GLU A 768 13.94 20.84 -8.46
N CYS A 769 13.17 21.93 -8.35
CA CYS A 769 12.24 22.34 -9.40
C CYS A 769 12.98 22.71 -10.69
N ILE A 770 14.09 23.46 -10.58
CA ILE A 770 14.95 23.78 -11.74
C ILE A 770 15.52 22.50 -12.36
N ALA A 771 15.98 21.56 -11.54
CA ALA A 771 16.50 20.28 -12.03
C ALA A 771 15.45 19.45 -12.78
N ARG A 772 14.16 19.61 -12.43
CA ARG A 772 13.02 19.02 -13.16
C ARG A 772 12.54 19.86 -14.36
N GLY A 773 13.17 20.99 -14.65
CA GLY A 773 12.91 21.83 -15.82
C GLY A 773 11.99 23.03 -15.60
N SER A 774 11.66 23.37 -14.34
CA SER A 774 10.91 24.59 -14.04
C SER A 774 11.68 25.84 -14.46
N ASN A 775 10.96 26.80 -15.03
CA ASN A 775 11.48 28.13 -15.35
C ASN A 775 11.27 29.15 -14.22
N LEU A 776 10.81 28.69 -13.04
CA LEU A 776 10.45 29.46 -11.85
C LEU A 776 9.12 30.23 -11.92
N TYR A 777 8.63 30.57 -13.11
CA TYR A 777 7.30 31.16 -13.29
C TYR A 777 6.18 30.12 -13.22
N ASP A 778 6.51 28.86 -13.50
CA ASP A 778 5.65 27.67 -13.44
C ASP A 778 5.83 26.86 -12.14
N LEU A 779 6.35 27.49 -11.07
CA LEU A 779 6.73 26.77 -9.85
C LEU A 779 5.58 25.97 -9.23
N ASP A 780 4.33 26.45 -9.32
CA ASP A 780 3.12 25.77 -8.85
C ASP A 780 2.76 24.50 -9.63
N GLU A 781 3.34 24.30 -10.82
CA GLU A 781 3.26 23.04 -11.57
C GLU A 781 4.31 22.00 -11.12
N TYR A 782 5.34 22.43 -10.39
CA TYR A 782 6.47 21.59 -9.96
C TYR A 782 6.53 21.38 -8.44
N ALA A 783 5.92 22.28 -7.66
CA ALA A 783 5.90 22.23 -6.20
C ALA A 783 4.50 22.53 -5.64
N ALA A 784 4.09 21.77 -4.63
CA ALA A 784 3.07 22.16 -3.66
C ALA A 784 3.74 22.23 -2.28
N ILE A 785 3.69 23.38 -1.61
CA ILE A 785 4.34 23.58 -0.32
C ILE A 785 3.26 23.66 0.76
N GLN A 786 3.24 22.66 1.65
CA GLN A 786 2.36 22.66 2.81
C GLN A 786 3.09 23.24 4.01
N ILE A 787 2.54 24.33 4.56
CA ILE A 787 2.99 25.01 5.76
C ILE A 787 2.21 24.40 6.94
N ASN A 788 2.91 23.64 7.79
CA ASN A 788 2.33 22.95 8.93
C ASN A 788 2.38 23.81 10.19
N ASP A 789 1.26 24.47 10.53
CA ASP A 789 1.18 25.54 11.54
C ASP A 789 2.04 26.77 11.17
N THR A 790 2.27 27.73 12.06
CA THR A 790 2.94 29.01 11.73
C THR A 790 4.47 28.98 11.72
N HIS A 791 5.10 27.93 12.26
CA HIS A 791 6.56 27.83 12.31
C HIS A 791 7.26 28.04 10.94
N PRO A 792 6.73 27.53 9.81
CA PRO A 792 7.35 27.70 8.50
C PRO A 792 6.80 28.90 7.70
N SER A 793 5.99 29.80 8.27
CA SER A 793 5.38 30.92 7.52
C SER A 793 6.40 31.80 6.79
N MET A 794 7.62 31.93 7.34
CA MET A 794 8.71 32.67 6.70
C MET A 794 9.18 32.10 5.35
N VAL A 795 8.72 30.89 4.94
CA VAL A 795 8.95 30.37 3.59
C VAL A 795 8.34 31.26 2.51
N ILE A 796 7.21 31.93 2.79
CA ILE A 796 6.53 32.83 1.86
C ILE A 796 7.44 34.02 1.50
N PRO A 797 7.87 34.89 2.44
CA PRO A 797 8.73 36.01 2.11
C PRO A 797 10.12 35.57 1.62
N GLU A 798 10.61 34.41 2.03
CA GLU A 798 11.92 33.90 1.59
C GLU A 798 11.89 33.44 0.13
N LEU A 799 10.87 32.69 -0.31
CA LEU A 799 10.71 32.33 -1.72
C LEU A 799 10.58 33.58 -2.60
N ILE A 800 9.82 34.59 -2.16
CA ILE A 800 9.70 35.86 -2.88
C ILE A 800 11.08 36.54 -3.01
N ARG A 801 11.87 36.57 -1.94
CA ARG A 801 13.24 37.11 -1.96
C ARG A 801 14.13 36.37 -2.96
N LEU A 802 14.17 35.04 -2.88
CA LEU A 802 15.00 34.19 -3.75
C LEU A 802 14.59 34.27 -5.22
N LEU A 803 13.29 34.31 -5.52
CA LEU A 803 12.78 34.51 -6.89
C LEU A 803 13.17 35.89 -7.42
N THR A 804 13.09 36.93 -6.58
CA THR A 804 13.48 38.29 -6.96
C THR A 804 14.98 38.39 -7.26
N GLU A 805 15.82 37.72 -6.48
CA GLU A 805 17.27 37.62 -6.74
C GLU A 805 17.59 36.89 -8.05
N LYS A 806 16.72 35.96 -8.47
CA LYS A 806 16.81 35.25 -9.75
C LYS A 806 16.17 36.02 -10.91
N GLY A 807 15.70 37.25 -10.68
CA GLY A 807 15.23 38.17 -11.72
C GLY A 807 13.71 38.19 -11.93
N VAL A 808 12.92 37.49 -11.11
CA VAL A 808 11.45 37.56 -11.15
C VAL A 808 10.99 38.87 -10.49
N PRO A 809 10.13 39.68 -11.11
CA PRO A 809 9.59 40.89 -10.48
C PRO A 809 8.85 40.56 -9.17
N VAL A 810 9.03 41.37 -8.12
CA VAL A 810 8.47 41.09 -6.77
C VAL A 810 6.96 40.83 -6.79
N THR A 811 6.19 41.57 -7.59
CA THR A 811 4.73 41.39 -7.72
C THR A 811 4.36 40.06 -8.36
N GLU A 812 5.18 39.57 -9.28
CA GLU A 812 4.98 38.27 -9.94
C GLU A 812 5.43 37.13 -9.03
N ALA A 813 6.53 37.29 -8.31
CA ALA A 813 6.99 36.35 -7.29
C ALA A 813 5.92 36.15 -6.19
N MET A 814 5.23 37.21 -5.77
CA MET A 814 4.10 37.14 -4.83
C MET A 814 2.97 36.24 -5.36
N GLU A 815 2.59 36.36 -6.62
CA GLU A 815 1.52 35.55 -7.23
C GLU A 815 1.95 34.09 -7.43
N ILE A 816 3.21 33.84 -7.80
CA ILE A 816 3.77 32.49 -7.89
C ILE A 816 3.69 31.80 -6.52
N VAL A 817 4.27 32.43 -5.48
CA VAL A 817 4.29 31.85 -4.12
C VAL A 817 2.88 31.62 -3.59
N LYS A 818 1.95 32.54 -3.86
CA LYS A 818 0.54 32.39 -3.48
C LYS A 818 -0.12 31.14 -4.08
N LYS A 819 0.23 30.74 -5.30
CA LYS A 819 -0.26 29.51 -5.94
C LYS A 819 0.48 28.26 -5.46
N THR A 820 1.71 28.39 -4.98
CA THR A 820 2.55 27.26 -4.54
C THR A 820 2.28 26.86 -3.08
N CYS A 821 2.01 27.81 -2.19
CA CYS A 821 1.90 27.57 -0.74
C CYS A 821 0.46 27.35 -0.25
N ALA A 822 0.27 26.41 0.68
CA ALA A 822 -0.97 26.16 1.41
C ALA A 822 -0.71 26.03 2.92
N TYR A 823 -1.69 26.38 3.74
CA TYR A 823 -1.54 26.49 5.20
C TYR A 823 -2.52 25.57 5.94
N THR A 824 -2.00 24.77 6.88
CA THR A 824 -2.81 24.02 7.85
C THR A 824 -2.74 24.69 9.21
N ASN A 825 -3.89 25.07 9.75
CA ASN A 825 -3.97 25.56 11.11
C ASN A 825 -4.23 24.41 12.10
N HIS A 826 -3.42 24.32 13.15
CA HIS A 826 -3.55 23.35 14.25
C HIS A 826 -3.99 23.99 15.57
N THR A 827 -4.17 25.31 15.61
CA THR A 827 -4.47 26.10 16.80
C THR A 827 -5.88 26.65 16.72
N ILE A 828 -6.68 26.49 17.80
CA ILE A 828 -8.04 27.04 17.81
C ILE A 828 -8.01 28.55 18.02
N LEU A 829 -7.45 29.01 19.14
CA LEU A 829 -7.55 30.41 19.55
C LEU A 829 -6.66 31.31 18.68
N ALA A 830 -7.25 32.30 18.02
CA ALA A 830 -6.51 33.24 17.19
C ALA A 830 -5.43 34.01 17.99
N GLU A 831 -5.71 34.32 19.24
CA GLU A 831 -4.76 34.96 20.17
C GLU A 831 -3.54 34.10 20.53
N ALA A 832 -3.61 32.78 20.30
CA ALA A 832 -2.52 31.85 20.51
C ALA A 832 -1.73 31.58 19.23
N LEU A 833 -2.14 32.16 18.09
CA LEU A 833 -1.36 32.13 16.85
C LEU A 833 -0.09 32.95 17.01
N GLU A 834 0.96 32.49 16.37
CA GLU A 834 2.28 33.05 16.53
C GLU A 834 2.38 34.48 16.01
N THR A 835 2.91 35.36 16.86
CA THR A 835 3.24 36.74 16.52
C THR A 835 4.67 37.05 16.89
N TRP A 836 5.39 37.70 15.98
CA TRP A 836 6.76 38.14 16.23
C TRP A 836 6.84 39.67 16.29
N ASN A 837 7.53 40.20 17.30
CA ASN A 837 7.82 41.62 17.34
C ASN A 837 8.68 42.00 16.12
N PHE A 838 8.27 43.05 15.39
CA PHE A 838 8.96 43.51 14.18
C PHE A 838 10.45 43.77 14.41
N ASP A 839 10.82 44.30 15.58
CA ASP A 839 12.21 44.62 15.88
C ASP A 839 13.04 43.38 16.22
N PHE A 840 12.43 42.26 16.65
CA PHE A 840 13.12 40.97 16.76
C PHE A 840 13.41 40.39 15.37
N LEU A 841 12.41 40.35 14.48
CA LEU A 841 12.64 39.91 13.10
C LEU A 841 13.68 40.79 12.40
N LYS A 842 13.66 42.12 12.61
CA LYS A 842 14.69 43.03 12.06
C LYS A 842 16.10 42.81 12.65
N GLN A 843 16.19 42.28 13.88
CA GLN A 843 17.48 41.95 14.49
C GLN A 843 18.04 40.62 13.97
N VAL A 844 17.17 39.65 13.66
CA VAL A 844 17.57 38.31 13.22
C VAL A 844 17.65 38.21 11.70
N VAL A 845 16.58 38.59 10.99
CA VAL A 845 16.36 38.45 9.53
C VAL A 845 15.97 39.79 8.86
N PRO A 846 16.82 40.84 8.93
CA PRO A 846 16.53 42.15 8.34
C PRO A 846 16.25 42.10 6.83
N GLN A 847 16.76 41.08 6.13
CA GLN A 847 16.55 40.88 4.70
C GLN A 847 15.11 40.51 4.33
N LEU A 848 14.34 39.90 5.25
CA LEU A 848 12.92 39.57 5.01
C LEU A 848 11.99 40.77 5.26
N MET A 849 12.40 41.73 6.10
CA MET A 849 11.54 42.84 6.52
C MET A 849 11.04 43.73 5.37
N PRO A 850 11.84 44.06 4.34
CA PRO A 850 11.33 44.77 3.17
C PRO A 850 10.20 44.00 2.46
N ILE A 851 10.34 42.68 2.32
CA ILE A 851 9.33 41.83 1.68
C ILE A 851 8.06 41.79 2.53
N ILE A 852 8.16 41.50 3.84
CA ILE A 852 7.01 41.47 4.75
C ILE A 852 6.27 42.82 4.76
N THR A 853 7.00 43.94 4.72
CA THR A 853 6.40 45.28 4.64
C THR A 853 5.67 45.51 3.31
N ILE A 854 6.20 45.01 2.19
CA ILE A 854 5.53 45.05 0.89
C ILE A 854 4.24 44.20 0.94
N LEU A 855 4.31 42.98 1.49
CA LEU A 855 3.17 42.08 1.64
C LEU A 855 2.02 42.74 2.43
N ASP A 856 2.33 43.35 3.57
CA ASP A 856 1.37 44.09 4.40
C ASP A 856 0.82 45.34 3.69
N THR A 857 1.67 46.06 2.96
CA THR A 857 1.26 47.24 2.19
C THR A 857 0.23 46.89 1.11
N GLU A 858 0.41 45.79 0.38
CA GLU A 858 -0.56 45.33 -0.62
C GLU A 858 -1.88 44.86 0.01
N VAL A 859 -1.82 44.21 1.17
CA VAL A 859 -3.02 43.87 1.97
C VAL A 859 -3.80 45.14 2.36
N ARG A 860 -3.14 46.15 2.92
CA ARG A 860 -3.75 47.42 3.35
C ARG A 860 -4.31 48.27 2.19
N LYS A 861 -3.74 48.13 0.99
CA LYS A 861 -4.30 48.75 -0.21
C LYS A 861 -5.65 48.13 -0.57
N LYS A 862 -5.77 46.81 -0.41
CA LYS A 862 -6.95 46.03 -0.82
C LYS A 862 -8.05 45.98 0.24
N TYR A 863 -7.70 45.83 1.52
CA TYR A 863 -8.64 45.64 2.62
C TYR A 863 -8.54 46.76 3.66
N LYS A 864 -9.68 47.12 4.26
CA LYS A 864 -9.78 48.18 5.29
C LYS A 864 -9.92 47.65 6.71
N ASP A 865 -10.25 46.38 6.85
CA ASP A 865 -10.35 45.72 8.15
C ASP A 865 -8.95 45.51 8.73
N THR A 866 -8.65 46.22 9.81
CA THR A 866 -7.36 46.20 10.49
C THR A 866 -7.06 44.86 11.16
N SER A 867 -8.08 44.06 11.47
CA SER A 867 -7.91 42.73 12.08
C SER A 867 -7.26 41.72 11.13
N THR A 868 -7.25 42.02 9.82
CA THR A 868 -6.66 41.16 8.79
C THR A 868 -5.24 41.58 8.41
N TYR A 869 -4.68 42.65 8.98
CA TYR A 869 -3.36 43.13 8.62
C TYR A 869 -2.26 42.18 9.09
N ILE A 870 -1.17 42.10 8.31
CA ILE A 870 -0.01 41.25 8.64
C ILE A 870 0.80 41.90 9.75
N ILE A 871 0.95 43.22 9.72
CA ILE A 871 1.63 43.99 10.76
C ILE A 871 0.57 44.78 11.53
N ASP A 872 0.44 44.57 12.84
CA ASP A 872 -0.51 45.31 13.66
C ASP A 872 0.01 46.70 14.09
N GLU A 873 -0.83 47.47 14.79
CA GLU A 873 -0.49 48.80 15.29
C GLU A 873 0.63 48.80 16.34
N ASN A 874 0.80 47.69 17.06
CA ASN A 874 1.86 47.47 18.03
C ASN A 874 3.16 46.96 17.40
N ARG A 875 3.20 46.86 16.06
CA ARG A 875 4.31 46.32 15.27
C ARG A 875 4.62 44.86 15.57
N ASN A 876 3.60 44.05 15.84
CA ASN A 876 3.74 42.60 15.76
C ASN A 876 3.41 42.14 14.35
N VAL A 877 4.19 41.16 13.87
CA VAL A 877 3.96 40.47 12.61
C VAL A 877 3.18 39.19 12.92
N HIS A 878 1.96 39.10 12.39
CA HIS A 878 1.05 37.98 12.55
C HIS A 878 1.33 36.94 11.47
N MET A 879 1.97 35.82 11.85
CA MET A 879 2.49 34.85 10.89
C MET A 879 1.36 34.12 10.15
N ALA A 880 0.31 33.72 10.88
CA ALA A 880 -0.89 33.11 10.28
C ALA A 880 -1.61 34.06 9.30
N HIS A 881 -1.63 35.37 9.56
CA HIS A 881 -2.26 36.34 8.65
C HIS A 881 -1.53 36.38 7.30
N MET A 882 -0.19 36.29 7.34
CA MET A 882 0.64 36.20 6.13
C MET A 882 0.33 34.93 5.34
N ASP A 883 0.23 33.78 6.01
CA ASP A 883 -0.10 32.50 5.40
C ASP A 883 -1.48 32.50 4.74
N ILE A 884 -2.48 33.06 5.40
CA ILE A 884 -3.85 33.14 4.86
C ILE A 884 -3.91 34.05 3.64
N HIS A 885 -3.23 35.20 3.66
CA HIS A 885 -3.21 36.10 2.51
C HIS A 885 -2.47 35.52 1.29
N TYR A 886 -1.31 34.91 1.54
CA TYR A 886 -0.35 34.50 0.52
C TYR A 886 -0.19 32.97 0.39
N GLY A 887 -1.17 32.20 0.83
CA GLY A 887 -1.40 30.80 0.43
C GLY A 887 -2.69 30.66 -0.39
N HIS A 888 -2.82 29.59 -1.17
CA HIS A 888 -4.02 29.32 -1.97
C HIS A 888 -5.09 28.49 -1.23
N SER A 889 -4.73 27.85 -0.11
CA SER A 889 -5.63 27.03 0.71
C SER A 889 -5.34 27.22 2.19
N VAL A 890 -6.38 27.23 3.00
CA VAL A 890 -6.33 27.25 4.47
C VAL A 890 -7.21 26.13 4.98
N ASN A 891 -6.67 25.17 5.73
CA ASN A 891 -7.48 24.07 6.23
C ASN A 891 -7.39 23.87 7.74
N GLY A 892 -8.54 23.52 8.32
CA GLY A 892 -8.63 22.97 9.66
C GLY A 892 -8.43 21.45 9.67
N VAL A 893 -8.35 20.90 10.88
CA VAL A 893 -7.86 19.53 11.17
C VAL A 893 -8.92 18.58 11.76
N ALA A 894 -10.14 19.09 11.92
CA ALA A 894 -11.36 18.38 12.26
C ALA A 894 -12.55 19.24 11.81
N TYR A 895 -13.72 18.63 11.64
CA TYR A 895 -14.89 19.35 11.13
C TYR A 895 -15.28 20.52 12.04
N LEU A 896 -15.53 20.26 13.33
CA LEU A 896 -15.92 21.30 14.30
C LEU A 896 -14.86 22.39 14.42
N HIS A 897 -13.58 22.01 14.42
CA HIS A 897 -12.48 22.98 14.46
C HIS A 897 -12.52 23.91 13.24
N THR A 898 -12.70 23.36 12.04
CA THR A 898 -12.80 24.17 10.82
C THR A 898 -13.99 25.14 10.88
N GLU A 899 -15.13 24.71 11.42
CA GLU A 899 -16.30 25.58 11.58
C GLU A 899 -16.07 26.68 12.63
N ILE A 900 -15.33 26.40 13.71
CA ILE A 900 -14.91 27.44 14.67
C ILE A 900 -14.01 28.48 13.97
N LEU A 901 -13.06 28.05 13.14
CA LEU A 901 -12.20 28.99 12.40
C LEU A 901 -13.02 29.90 11.47
N LYS A 902 -14.00 29.36 10.74
CA LYS A 902 -14.81 30.16 9.80
C LYS A 902 -15.79 31.10 10.49
N ASN A 903 -16.36 30.68 11.62
CA ASN A 903 -17.48 31.38 12.24
C ASN A 903 -17.06 32.29 13.41
N SER A 904 -15.86 32.11 13.98
CA SER A 904 -15.34 32.98 15.04
C SER A 904 -13.88 33.40 14.81
N GLU A 905 -12.93 32.49 14.93
CA GLU A 905 -11.51 32.84 15.16
C GLU A 905 -10.84 33.50 13.95
N LEU A 906 -11.15 33.04 12.74
CA LEU A 906 -10.63 33.57 11.47
C LEU A 906 -11.77 34.09 10.58
N HIS A 907 -12.89 34.47 11.18
CA HIS A 907 -14.10 34.88 10.46
C HIS A 907 -13.86 36.00 9.45
N ASN A 908 -13.11 37.04 9.85
CA ASN A 908 -12.83 38.19 8.99
C ASN A 908 -11.98 37.80 7.76
N PHE A 909 -11.12 36.79 7.88
CA PHE A 909 -10.43 36.21 6.73
C PHE A 909 -11.34 35.36 5.85
N TYR A 910 -12.27 34.61 6.47
CA TYR A 910 -13.26 33.83 5.74
C TYR A 910 -14.22 34.70 4.93
N GLU A 911 -14.60 35.89 5.43
CA GLU A 911 -15.39 36.86 4.64
C GLU A 911 -14.64 37.34 3.38
N ILE A 912 -13.31 37.41 3.46
CA ILE A 912 -12.45 37.85 2.35
C ILE A 912 -12.15 36.70 1.36
N TYR A 913 -11.92 35.50 1.87
CA TYR A 913 -11.44 34.33 1.11
C TYR A 913 -12.25 33.05 1.41
N PRO A 914 -13.58 33.05 1.24
CA PRO A 914 -14.40 31.91 1.62
C PRO A 914 -14.00 30.63 0.85
N GLU A 915 -13.47 30.76 -0.36
CA GLU A 915 -13.02 29.67 -1.21
C GLU A 915 -11.76 28.96 -0.72
N LYS A 916 -10.94 29.61 0.12
CA LYS A 916 -9.69 29.02 0.62
C LYS A 916 -9.93 28.03 1.77
N PHE A 917 -10.98 28.24 2.56
CA PHE A 917 -11.20 27.53 3.82
C PHE A 917 -11.82 26.15 3.60
N ASN A 918 -11.11 25.09 3.97
CA ASN A 918 -11.58 23.72 3.87
C ASN A 918 -11.24 22.88 5.13
N ASN A 919 -11.76 21.66 5.21
CA ASN A 919 -11.47 20.73 6.30
C ASN A 919 -10.62 19.56 5.78
N LYS A 920 -9.65 19.13 6.59
CA LYS A 920 -8.94 17.86 6.43
C LYS A 920 -8.83 17.19 7.79
N THR A 921 -9.85 16.42 8.17
CA THR A 921 -9.82 15.69 9.45
C THR A 921 -8.57 14.81 9.50
N ASN A 922 -7.81 14.95 10.58
CA ASN A 922 -6.57 14.21 10.82
C ASN A 922 -6.75 12.70 10.70
N GLY A 923 -5.63 12.00 10.56
CA GLY A 923 -5.58 10.55 10.58
C GLY A 923 -4.24 10.03 11.10
N ILE A 924 -4.18 8.71 11.29
CA ILE A 924 -3.02 7.98 11.80
C ILE A 924 -2.62 6.86 10.84
N THR A 925 -1.33 6.55 10.74
CA THR A 925 -0.87 5.42 9.91
C THR A 925 -1.20 4.09 10.58
N PHE A 926 -1.88 3.20 9.85
CA PHE A 926 -2.25 1.88 10.36
C PHE A 926 -1.07 0.92 10.36
N ARG A 927 -0.04 1.16 9.55
CA ARG A 927 1.20 0.36 9.54
C ARG A 927 1.84 0.36 10.92
N ARG A 928 2.02 1.55 11.50
CA ARG A 928 2.54 1.68 12.86
C ARG A 928 1.52 1.32 13.92
N TRP A 929 0.32 1.91 13.88
CA TRP A 929 -0.62 1.90 15.01
C TRP A 929 -1.56 0.69 15.05
N LEU A 930 -1.48 -0.20 14.06
CA LEU A 930 -2.17 -1.50 14.05
C LEU A 930 -1.20 -2.63 13.69
N LEU A 931 -0.62 -2.63 12.49
CA LEU A 931 0.14 -3.78 11.98
C LEU A 931 1.36 -4.11 12.86
N HIS A 932 2.13 -3.09 13.26
CA HIS A 932 3.24 -3.27 14.20
C HIS A 932 2.80 -3.20 15.66
N CYS A 933 1.98 -2.20 16.01
CA CYS A 933 1.62 -1.93 17.40
C CYS A 933 0.81 -3.06 18.05
N ASN A 934 0.04 -3.80 17.27
CA ASN A 934 -0.88 -4.83 17.76
C ASN A 934 -1.05 -5.96 16.74
N GLU A 935 0.05 -6.66 16.46
CA GLU A 935 0.12 -7.79 15.50
C GLU A 935 -1.01 -8.80 15.70
N GLU A 936 -1.32 -9.17 16.95
CA GLU A 936 -2.40 -10.13 17.25
C GLU A 936 -3.79 -9.62 16.85
N LEU A 937 -4.04 -8.32 16.99
CA LEU A 937 -5.28 -7.72 16.51
C LEU A 937 -5.29 -7.65 14.98
N ALA A 938 -4.16 -7.32 14.36
CA ALA A 938 -4.06 -7.27 12.89
C ALA A 938 -4.30 -8.66 12.27
N GLU A 939 -3.69 -9.71 12.82
CA GLU A 939 -3.92 -11.11 12.42
C GLU A 939 -5.38 -11.53 12.61
N PHE A 940 -5.98 -11.16 13.75
CA PHE A 940 -7.40 -11.43 14.01
C PHE A 940 -8.34 -10.74 13.01
N ILE A 941 -8.07 -9.48 12.67
CA ILE A 941 -8.84 -8.75 11.66
C ILE A 941 -8.67 -9.44 10.31
N GLU A 942 -7.44 -9.81 9.93
CA GLU A 942 -7.15 -10.52 8.68
C GLU A 942 -7.87 -11.86 8.58
N GLU A 943 -7.93 -12.63 9.67
CA GLU A 943 -8.68 -13.88 9.76
C GLU A 943 -10.18 -13.67 9.49
N LYS A 944 -10.75 -12.55 9.97
CA LYS A 944 -12.20 -12.28 9.88
C LYS A 944 -12.63 -11.67 8.56
N ILE A 945 -11.85 -10.72 8.02
CA ILE A 945 -12.28 -9.89 6.89
C ILE A 945 -11.28 -9.85 5.73
N GLY A 946 -10.21 -10.66 5.79
CA GLY A 946 -9.15 -10.69 4.78
C GLY A 946 -8.11 -9.58 4.97
N SER A 947 -7.11 -9.54 4.08
CA SER A 947 -5.94 -8.65 4.21
C SER A 947 -6.12 -7.25 3.61
N ASP A 948 -7.25 -6.99 2.95
CA ASP A 948 -7.50 -5.74 2.21
C ASP A 948 -7.45 -4.51 3.12
N PHE A 949 -7.78 -4.63 4.42
CA PHE A 949 -7.72 -3.51 5.37
C PHE A 949 -6.32 -2.92 5.55
N LYS A 950 -5.26 -3.66 5.18
CA LYS A 950 -3.87 -3.18 5.21
C LYS A 950 -3.62 -2.09 4.15
N LYS A 951 -4.41 -2.08 3.07
CA LYS A 951 -4.33 -1.11 1.96
C LYS A 951 -5.52 -0.14 1.93
N ASP A 952 -6.71 -0.62 2.26
CA ASP A 952 -7.92 0.19 2.38
C ASP A 952 -8.55 0.03 3.76
N ALA A 953 -8.29 1.02 4.63
CA ALA A 953 -8.77 1.02 6.00
C ALA A 953 -10.31 0.97 6.13
N GLN A 954 -11.08 1.35 5.10
CA GLN A 954 -12.55 1.28 5.14
C GLN A 954 -13.06 -0.16 5.23
N CYS A 955 -12.26 -1.15 4.80
CA CYS A 955 -12.60 -2.56 4.95
C CYS A 955 -12.84 -2.99 6.40
N LEU A 956 -12.33 -2.26 7.40
CA LEU A 956 -12.60 -2.52 8.82
C LEU A 956 -14.11 -2.55 9.14
N GLU A 957 -14.95 -1.84 8.39
CA GLU A 957 -16.40 -1.83 8.63
C GLU A 957 -17.04 -3.22 8.51
N LYS A 958 -16.43 -4.14 7.74
CA LYS A 958 -16.88 -5.54 7.61
C LYS A 958 -16.89 -6.27 8.96
N LEU A 959 -16.10 -5.81 9.95
CA LEU A 959 -16.12 -6.38 11.31
C LEU A 959 -17.48 -6.21 12.00
N MET A 960 -18.33 -5.27 11.55
CA MET A 960 -19.68 -5.09 12.09
C MET A 960 -20.55 -6.33 11.94
N GLU A 961 -20.29 -7.20 10.94
CA GLU A 961 -20.99 -8.48 10.77
C GLU A 961 -20.79 -9.43 11.96
N PHE A 962 -19.72 -9.23 12.73
CA PHE A 962 -19.35 -10.05 13.88
C PHE A 962 -19.63 -9.38 15.23
N ALA A 963 -20.35 -8.24 15.26
CA ALA A 963 -20.62 -7.46 16.47
C ALA A 963 -21.35 -8.24 17.57
N ASP A 964 -22.15 -9.23 17.19
CA ASP A 964 -22.90 -10.08 18.11
C ASP A 964 -22.39 -11.53 18.13
N ASP A 965 -21.25 -11.83 17.50
CA ASP A 965 -20.64 -13.17 17.51
C ASP A 965 -19.81 -13.41 18.79
N ALA A 966 -20.31 -14.29 19.66
CA ALA A 966 -19.70 -14.56 20.95
C ALA A 966 -18.25 -15.07 20.86
N VAL A 967 -17.91 -15.83 19.81
CA VAL A 967 -16.54 -16.36 19.62
C VAL A 967 -15.58 -15.23 19.27
N THR A 968 -15.98 -14.35 18.34
CA THR A 968 -15.25 -13.14 17.96
C THR A 968 -15.04 -12.22 19.16
N LEU A 969 -16.08 -11.95 19.95
CA LEU A 969 -15.98 -11.08 21.12
C LEU A 969 -15.04 -11.66 22.20
N GLU A 970 -15.08 -12.99 22.42
CA GLU A 970 -14.15 -13.64 23.36
C GLU A 970 -12.69 -13.58 22.86
N LYS A 971 -12.47 -13.81 21.56
CA LYS A 971 -11.13 -13.70 20.97
C LYS A 971 -10.59 -12.27 21.12
N LEU A 972 -11.40 -11.24 20.85
CA LEU A 972 -11.01 -9.84 21.03
C LEU A 972 -10.64 -9.52 22.49
N ARG A 973 -11.41 -10.03 23.47
CA ARG A 973 -11.08 -9.90 24.89
C ARG A 973 -9.75 -10.55 25.23
N SER A 974 -9.50 -11.75 24.71
CA SER A 974 -8.25 -12.47 24.98
C SER A 974 -7.02 -11.69 24.48
N ILE A 975 -7.12 -11.05 23.31
CA ILE A 975 -6.08 -10.19 22.73
C ILE A 975 -5.83 -8.99 23.66
N LYS A 976 -6.89 -8.32 24.13
CA LYS A 976 -6.77 -7.20 25.07
C LYS A 976 -6.05 -7.61 26.36
N VAL A 977 -6.42 -8.76 26.95
CA VAL A 977 -5.77 -9.28 28.17
C VAL A 977 -4.29 -9.56 27.93
N HIS A 978 -3.94 -10.14 26.78
CA HIS A 978 -2.54 -10.41 26.44
C HIS A 978 -1.74 -9.12 26.27
N ASN A 979 -2.28 -8.12 25.57
CA ASN A 979 -1.65 -6.81 25.42
C ASN A 979 -1.43 -6.11 26.77
N LYS A 980 -2.36 -6.26 27.72
CA LYS A 980 -2.20 -5.75 29.08
C LYS A 980 -1.06 -6.41 29.83
N ARG A 981 -0.92 -7.73 29.70
CA ARG A 981 0.21 -8.46 30.28
C ARG A 981 1.54 -8.01 29.68
N LYS A 982 1.63 -7.91 28.34
CA LYS A 982 2.82 -7.39 27.64
C LYS A 982 3.22 -6.00 28.16
N PHE A 983 2.25 -5.10 28.33
CA PHE A 983 2.50 -3.77 28.88
C PHE A 983 2.92 -3.81 30.37
N ALA A 984 2.28 -4.64 31.19
CA ALA A 984 2.65 -4.82 32.60
C ALA A 984 4.08 -5.35 32.76
N ASP A 985 4.47 -6.33 31.94
CA ASP A 985 5.82 -6.89 31.90
C ASP A 985 6.84 -5.84 31.45
N TYR A 986 6.50 -5.05 30.43
CA TYR A 986 7.32 -3.93 29.97
C TYR A 986 7.55 -2.90 31.10
N MET A 987 6.48 -2.43 31.75
CA MET A 987 6.58 -1.46 32.86
C MET A 987 7.38 -2.00 34.04
N LYS A 988 7.26 -3.30 34.34
CA LYS A 988 8.06 -3.96 35.37
C LYS A 988 9.54 -4.04 34.99
N LYS A 989 9.85 -4.38 33.73
CA LYS A 989 11.22 -4.46 33.21
C LYS A 989 11.90 -3.10 33.14
N THR A 990 11.21 -2.06 32.67
CA THR A 990 11.82 -0.76 32.38
C THR A 990 11.73 0.25 33.53
N GLN A 991 10.69 0.19 34.37
CA GLN A 991 10.44 1.18 35.43
C GLN A 991 10.24 0.53 36.81
N GLY A 992 10.30 -0.80 36.92
CA GLY A 992 10.08 -1.50 38.19
C GLY A 992 8.64 -1.46 38.72
N ILE A 993 7.69 -0.98 37.91
CA ILE A 993 6.29 -0.82 38.31
C ILE A 993 5.51 -2.09 37.96
N THR A 994 4.98 -2.78 38.98
CA THR A 994 4.11 -3.95 38.77
C THR A 994 2.67 -3.49 38.55
N LEU A 995 2.04 -3.90 37.45
CA LEU A 995 0.63 -3.62 37.17
C LEU A 995 -0.19 -4.91 37.28
N ASP A 996 -1.46 -4.81 37.66
CA ASP A 996 -2.41 -5.93 37.66
C ASP A 996 -3.13 -5.97 36.31
N GLU A 997 -2.83 -6.97 35.46
CA GLU A 997 -3.46 -7.09 34.14
C GLU A 997 -4.98 -7.32 34.19
N HIS A 998 -5.54 -7.68 35.36
CA HIS A 998 -6.97 -7.91 35.56
C HIS A 998 -7.74 -6.65 35.99
N SER A 999 -7.04 -5.57 36.34
CA SER A 999 -7.62 -4.25 36.63
C SER A 999 -8.08 -3.52 35.36
N ILE A 1000 -8.97 -2.54 35.44
CA ILE A 1000 -9.31 -1.68 34.29
C ILE A 1000 -8.11 -0.76 33.99
N PHE A 1001 -7.57 -0.80 32.77
CA PHE A 1001 -6.53 0.13 32.32
C PHE A 1001 -7.16 1.39 31.76
N ASP A 1002 -7.17 2.43 32.58
CA ASP A 1002 -7.72 3.75 32.28
C ASP A 1002 -6.59 4.71 31.94
N VAL A 1003 -6.52 5.15 30.67
CA VAL A 1003 -5.28 5.71 30.11
C VAL A 1003 -5.47 7.14 29.62
N GLN A 1004 -4.68 8.07 30.18
CA GLN A 1004 -4.55 9.45 29.72
C GLN A 1004 -3.10 9.77 29.33
N VAL A 1005 -2.76 9.53 28.07
CA VAL A 1005 -1.41 9.81 27.52
C VAL A 1005 -1.44 10.91 26.47
N LYS A 1006 -0.92 12.08 26.83
CA LYS A 1006 -0.87 13.29 25.99
C LYS A 1006 0.06 14.32 26.65
N ARG A 1007 0.52 15.34 25.91
CA ARG A 1007 1.30 16.46 26.48
C ARG A 1007 0.60 16.99 27.74
N LEU A 1008 1.37 17.42 28.74
CA LEU A 1008 0.77 18.00 29.92
C LEU A 1008 0.46 19.48 29.68
N HIS A 1009 -0.81 19.84 29.81
CA HIS A 1009 -1.31 21.21 29.69
C HIS A 1009 -2.62 21.31 30.47
N GLU A 1010 -2.88 22.42 31.14
CA GLU A 1010 -4.11 22.62 31.91
C GLU A 1010 -5.40 22.37 31.09
N TYR A 1011 -5.48 22.77 29.81
CA TYR A 1011 -6.67 22.51 28.98
C TYR A 1011 -6.90 21.03 28.66
N LYS A 1012 -5.87 20.18 28.77
CA LYS A 1012 -5.98 18.72 28.58
C LYS A 1012 -6.47 18.00 29.85
N ARG A 1013 -6.58 18.75 30.95
CA ARG A 1013 -7.27 18.42 32.19
C ARG A 1013 -6.85 17.12 32.87
N GLN A 1014 -5.56 16.78 32.85
CA GLN A 1014 -5.03 15.73 33.75
C GLN A 1014 -5.38 16.02 35.22
N GLN A 1015 -5.49 17.29 35.62
CA GLN A 1015 -5.94 17.68 36.94
C GLN A 1015 -7.41 17.33 37.22
N LEU A 1016 -8.31 17.34 36.22
CA LEU A 1016 -9.69 16.86 36.38
C LEU A 1016 -9.72 15.36 36.68
N ASN A 1017 -8.93 14.58 35.91
CA ASN A 1017 -8.73 13.15 36.17
C ASN A 1017 -8.20 12.91 37.59
N MET A 1018 -7.22 13.70 38.03
CA MET A 1018 -6.68 13.60 39.38
C MET A 1018 -7.69 13.93 40.49
N LEU A 1019 -8.57 14.92 40.31
CA LEU A 1019 -9.63 15.19 41.29
C LEU A 1019 -10.59 14.00 41.42
N TYR A 1020 -10.94 13.33 40.32
CA TYR A 1020 -11.71 12.09 40.38
C TYR A 1020 -10.94 10.98 41.12
N LEU A 1021 -9.66 10.80 40.82
CA LEU A 1021 -8.85 9.75 41.44
C LEU A 1021 -8.65 9.97 42.94
N ILE A 1022 -8.57 11.23 43.38
CA ILE A 1022 -8.61 11.60 44.80
C ILE A 1022 -9.97 11.24 45.39
N HIS A 1023 -11.07 11.59 44.72
CA HIS A 1023 -12.42 11.21 45.16
C HIS A 1023 -12.55 9.68 45.29
N ALA A 1024 -12.10 8.91 44.31
CA ALA A 1024 -12.11 7.44 44.35
C ALA A 1024 -11.24 6.88 45.48
N TYR A 1025 -10.05 7.45 45.72
CA TYR A 1025 -9.21 7.12 46.88
C TYR A 1025 -10.00 7.30 48.18
N LEU A 1026 -10.64 8.45 48.38
CA LEU A 1026 -11.40 8.75 49.58
C LEU A 1026 -12.63 7.85 49.76
N GLU A 1027 -13.34 7.52 48.69
CA GLU A 1027 -14.47 6.57 48.73
C GLU A 1027 -14.02 5.17 49.16
N ILE A 1028 -12.86 4.69 48.68
CA ILE A 1028 -12.28 3.42 49.14
C ILE A 1028 -11.96 3.48 50.64
N LYS A 1029 -11.41 4.59 51.14
CA LYS A 1029 -11.16 4.81 52.58
C LYS A 1029 -12.45 4.84 53.41
N LYS A 1030 -13.57 5.29 52.82
CA LYS A 1030 -14.91 5.24 53.43
C LYS A 1030 -15.55 3.85 53.37
N GLY A 1031 -14.93 2.90 52.65
CA GLY A 1031 -15.41 1.52 52.50
C GLY A 1031 -16.14 1.23 51.18
N ASN A 1032 -16.34 2.24 50.33
CA ASN A 1032 -16.98 2.13 49.03
C ASN A 1032 -15.94 1.70 48.00
N LYS A 1033 -15.77 0.38 47.85
CA LYS A 1033 -14.74 -0.22 47.00
C LYS A 1033 -15.29 -0.50 45.59
N PRO A 1034 -14.49 -0.27 44.52
CA PRO A 1034 -14.91 -0.64 43.18
C PRO A 1034 -15.01 -2.17 43.03
N LYS A 1035 -15.92 -2.62 42.16
CA LYS A 1035 -16.11 -4.06 41.87
C LYS A 1035 -14.88 -4.69 41.23
N ARG A 1036 -14.18 -3.93 40.39
CA ARG A 1036 -12.90 -4.29 39.76
C ARG A 1036 -11.81 -3.30 40.17
N PRO A 1037 -10.56 -3.74 40.36
CA PRO A 1037 -9.45 -2.82 40.53
C PRO A 1037 -9.28 -1.89 39.33
N ILE A 1038 -8.81 -0.67 39.55
CA ILE A 1038 -8.58 0.36 38.53
C ILE A 1038 -7.09 0.70 38.52
N THR A 1039 -6.47 0.68 37.34
CA THR A 1039 -5.11 1.19 37.11
C THR A 1039 -5.19 2.40 36.19
N ALA A 1040 -5.07 3.59 36.78
CA ALA A 1040 -5.06 4.86 36.05
C ALA A 1040 -3.63 5.19 35.62
N ILE A 1041 -3.42 5.31 34.30
CA ILE A 1041 -2.11 5.41 33.66
C ILE A 1041 -2.01 6.76 32.95
N PHE A 1042 -1.03 7.55 33.35
CA PHE A 1042 -0.67 8.82 32.76
C PHE A 1042 0.63 8.70 31.99
N GLY A 1043 0.80 9.55 30.97
CA GLY A 1043 2.06 9.68 30.24
C GLY A 1043 2.10 11.03 29.55
N ALA A 1044 2.96 11.92 30.04
CA ALA A 1044 2.99 13.30 29.61
C ALA A 1044 4.32 13.97 29.92
N LYS A 1045 4.75 14.91 29.06
CA LYS A 1045 5.83 15.87 29.34
C LYS A 1045 5.22 17.25 29.54
N ALA A 1046 5.67 17.99 30.55
CA ALA A 1046 5.39 19.41 30.72
C ALA A 1046 6.51 20.24 30.09
N ALA A 1047 6.20 21.37 29.46
CA ALA A 1047 7.25 22.29 29.00
C ALA A 1047 8.07 22.81 30.20
N PRO A 1048 9.39 23.06 30.04
CA PRO A 1048 10.27 23.42 31.18
C PRO A 1048 9.80 24.68 31.93
N ALA A 1049 9.33 25.68 31.20
CA ALA A 1049 8.83 26.95 31.74
C ALA A 1049 7.40 26.85 32.32
N TYR A 1050 6.66 25.77 32.07
CA TYR A 1050 5.25 25.68 32.47
C TYR A 1050 5.10 25.12 33.89
N THR A 1051 5.21 26.01 34.88
CA THR A 1051 5.21 25.65 36.30
C THR A 1051 3.96 24.88 36.75
N ILE A 1052 2.75 25.36 36.42
CA ILE A 1052 1.50 24.68 36.84
C ILE A 1052 1.39 23.28 36.24
N ALA A 1053 1.82 23.09 35.00
CA ALA A 1053 1.90 21.76 34.40
C ALA A 1053 2.85 20.85 35.22
N LYS A 1054 4.06 21.33 35.56
CA LYS A 1054 4.97 20.54 36.43
C LYS A 1054 4.35 20.23 37.80
N ASP A 1055 3.56 21.14 38.36
CA ASP A 1055 2.84 20.90 39.62
C ASP A 1055 1.74 19.82 39.48
N ILE A 1056 1.08 19.72 38.33
CA ILE A 1056 0.12 18.64 38.04
C ILE A 1056 0.83 17.28 37.92
N ILE A 1057 1.99 17.21 37.26
CA ILE A 1057 2.83 15.99 37.26
C ILE A 1057 3.21 15.61 38.69
N HIS A 1058 3.58 16.59 39.50
CA HIS A 1058 3.92 16.37 40.90
C HIS A 1058 2.74 15.78 41.69
N LEU A 1059 1.53 16.30 41.50
CA LEU A 1059 0.31 15.75 42.09
C LEU A 1059 0.09 14.28 41.69
N ILE A 1060 0.23 13.95 40.40
CA ILE A 1060 0.09 12.58 39.89
C ILE A 1060 1.10 11.64 40.56
N LEU A 1061 2.37 12.04 40.63
CA LEU A 1061 3.45 11.23 41.23
C LEU A 1061 3.25 11.04 42.74
N CYS A 1062 2.80 12.06 43.46
CA CYS A 1062 2.43 11.94 44.88
C CYS A 1062 1.29 10.93 45.07
N MET A 1063 0.28 10.97 44.21
CA MET A 1063 -0.84 10.02 44.25
C MET A 1063 -0.43 8.61 43.85
N GLN A 1064 0.50 8.44 42.90
CA GLN A 1064 1.14 7.15 42.60
C GLN A 1064 1.80 6.57 43.85
N GLU A 1065 2.59 7.36 44.57
CA GLU A 1065 3.24 6.92 45.80
C GLU A 1065 2.23 6.55 46.89
N LEU A 1066 1.21 7.41 47.10
CA LEU A 1066 0.19 7.22 48.13
C LEU A 1066 -0.66 5.96 47.87
N THR A 1067 -1.20 5.81 46.66
CA THR A 1067 -2.04 4.66 46.28
C THR A 1067 -1.25 3.34 46.29
N THR A 1068 0.05 3.39 45.98
CA THR A 1068 0.91 2.20 46.03
C THR A 1068 1.24 1.77 47.47
N LYS A 1069 1.39 2.72 48.40
CA LYS A 1069 1.80 2.44 49.79
C LYS A 1069 0.63 2.20 50.75
N ASP A 1070 -0.58 2.65 50.43
CA ASP A 1070 -1.75 2.45 51.28
C ASP A 1070 -2.33 1.03 51.09
N PRO A 1071 -2.21 0.12 52.09
CA PRO A 1071 -2.63 -1.27 51.95
C PRO A 1071 -4.16 -1.44 51.84
N GLU A 1072 -4.95 -0.44 52.24
CA GLU A 1072 -6.40 -0.47 52.07
C GLU A 1072 -6.82 -0.13 50.64
N VAL A 1073 -6.00 0.64 49.92
CA VAL A 1073 -6.32 1.17 48.60
C VAL A 1073 -5.61 0.42 47.47
N ALA A 1074 -4.35 0.01 47.67
CA ALA A 1074 -3.52 -0.63 46.64
C ALA A 1074 -4.18 -1.83 45.92
N PRO A 1075 -5.04 -2.66 46.55
CA PRO A 1075 -5.76 -3.73 45.86
C PRO A 1075 -6.86 -3.27 44.90
N TYR A 1076 -7.30 -2.00 44.98
CA TYR A 1076 -8.48 -1.49 44.27
C TYR A 1076 -8.16 -0.31 43.35
N LEU A 1077 -7.17 0.51 43.68
CA LEU A 1077 -6.79 1.67 42.89
C LEU A 1077 -5.28 1.82 42.83
N LYS A 1078 -4.76 1.98 41.62
CA LYS A 1078 -3.37 2.29 41.37
C LYS A 1078 -3.25 3.47 40.40
N VAL A 1079 -2.46 4.47 40.77
CA VAL A 1079 -2.09 5.59 39.88
C VAL A 1079 -0.66 5.37 39.39
N VAL A 1080 -0.43 5.53 38.10
CA VAL A 1080 0.87 5.30 37.46
C VAL A 1080 1.17 6.40 36.45
N MET A 1081 2.38 6.95 36.49
CA MET A 1081 2.91 7.89 35.52
C MET A 1081 4.07 7.25 34.76
N ILE A 1082 3.89 7.06 33.45
CA ILE A 1082 4.94 6.58 32.56
C ILE A 1082 5.99 7.68 32.42
N GLU A 1083 7.21 7.41 32.91
CA GLU A 1083 8.36 8.30 32.71
C GLU A 1083 8.73 8.41 31.23
N ASN A 1084 9.10 9.60 30.76
CA ASN A 1084 9.60 9.88 29.40
C ASN A 1084 8.72 9.30 28.29
N TYR A 1085 7.41 9.60 28.33
CA TYR A 1085 6.47 9.19 27.29
C TYR A 1085 6.93 9.63 25.89
N ASN A 1086 6.89 8.70 24.94
CA ASN A 1086 7.36 8.83 23.56
C ASN A 1086 6.59 7.85 22.64
N VAL A 1087 6.97 7.72 21.37
CA VAL A 1087 6.26 6.83 20.42
C VAL A 1087 6.39 5.37 20.82
N THR A 1088 7.58 4.94 21.26
CA THR A 1088 7.82 3.56 21.71
C THR A 1088 6.92 3.18 22.90
N LYS A 1089 6.78 4.06 23.90
CA LYS A 1089 5.89 3.79 25.05
C LYS A 1089 4.42 3.86 24.67
N ALA A 1090 4.07 4.77 23.75
CA ALA A 1090 2.72 4.84 23.18
C ALA A 1090 2.32 3.50 22.53
N SER A 1091 3.21 2.88 21.75
CA SER A 1091 2.93 1.61 21.08
C SER A 1091 2.80 0.41 22.04
N LYS A 1092 3.19 0.55 23.31
CA LYS A 1092 2.96 -0.48 24.33
C LYS A 1092 1.66 -0.23 25.12
N VAL A 1093 1.39 1.02 25.50
CA VAL A 1093 0.22 1.35 26.34
C VAL A 1093 -1.10 1.40 25.57
N ILE A 1094 -1.07 1.84 24.30
CA ILE A 1094 -2.30 2.00 23.49
C ILE A 1094 -3.04 0.67 23.28
N PRO A 1095 -2.37 -0.43 22.85
CA PRO A 1095 -3.02 -1.74 22.71
C PRO A 1095 -3.58 -2.30 24.03
N ALA A 1096 -3.00 -1.89 25.15
CA ALA A 1096 -3.35 -2.37 26.49
C ALA A 1096 -4.51 -1.61 27.13
N ALA A 1097 -4.89 -0.44 26.62
CA ALA A 1097 -5.93 0.37 27.24
C ALA A 1097 -7.32 -0.23 27.11
N ASP A 1098 -8.07 -0.21 28.20
CA ASP A 1098 -9.51 -0.46 28.20
C ASP A 1098 -10.27 0.84 27.90
N VAL A 1099 -9.83 1.93 28.54
CA VAL A 1099 -10.45 3.26 28.47
C VAL A 1099 -9.44 4.28 27.95
N SER A 1100 -9.93 5.16 27.07
CA SER A 1100 -9.18 6.28 26.52
C SER A 1100 -9.70 7.62 27.05
N GLU A 1101 -8.92 8.30 27.89
CA GLU A 1101 -9.28 9.59 28.49
C GLU A 1101 -9.01 10.75 27.52
N GLN A 1102 -10.08 11.34 27.00
CA GLN A 1102 -10.09 12.42 26.01
C GLN A 1102 -10.85 13.64 26.53
N ILE A 1103 -10.43 14.10 27.70
CA ILE A 1103 -11.18 15.02 28.57
C ILE A 1103 -10.75 16.48 28.46
N SER A 1104 -10.21 16.91 27.31
CA SER A 1104 -9.84 18.32 27.12
C SER A 1104 -11.06 19.23 27.32
N LEU A 1105 -10.87 20.48 27.76
CA LEU A 1105 -11.98 21.44 27.84
C LEU A 1105 -12.59 21.61 26.45
N ALA A 1106 -13.92 21.58 26.34
CA ALA A 1106 -14.60 21.81 25.07
C ALA A 1106 -14.18 23.16 24.45
N SER A 1107 -14.03 23.24 23.13
CA SER A 1107 -13.45 24.37 22.36
C SER A 1107 -11.92 24.53 22.45
N LYS A 1108 -11.15 23.54 22.93
CA LYS A 1108 -9.68 23.69 23.10
C LYS A 1108 -8.86 22.59 22.42
N GLU A 1109 -9.44 21.44 22.09
CA GLU A 1109 -8.78 20.41 21.29
C GLU A 1109 -9.16 20.53 19.81
N ALA A 1110 -8.21 20.92 18.96
CA ALA A 1110 -8.48 21.10 17.53
C ALA A 1110 -8.87 19.78 16.82
N SER A 1111 -8.35 18.64 17.30
CA SER A 1111 -8.63 17.32 16.74
C SER A 1111 -8.23 16.24 17.76
N GLY A 1112 -6.93 15.97 17.89
CA GLY A 1112 -6.39 14.86 18.67
C GLY A 1112 -6.22 13.61 17.81
N THR A 1113 -5.04 13.00 17.84
CA THR A 1113 -4.75 11.72 17.15
C THR A 1113 -4.52 10.56 18.11
N GLY A 1114 -4.45 10.84 19.42
CA GLY A 1114 -4.35 9.80 20.45
C GLY A 1114 -5.63 8.98 20.55
N ASN A 1115 -6.78 9.66 20.57
CA ASN A 1115 -8.13 9.06 20.54
C ASN A 1115 -8.30 8.09 19.36
N MET A 1116 -7.87 8.46 18.15
CA MET A 1116 -7.94 7.62 16.96
C MET A 1116 -7.14 6.31 17.13
N LYS A 1117 -5.96 6.36 17.77
CA LYS A 1117 -5.13 5.17 18.02
C LYS A 1117 -5.77 4.24 19.03
N PHE A 1118 -6.38 4.80 20.07
CA PHE A 1118 -7.10 4.06 21.09
C PHE A 1118 -8.35 3.39 20.52
N MET A 1119 -9.13 4.13 19.73
CA MET A 1119 -10.31 3.62 19.01
C MET A 1119 -9.93 2.43 18.13
N LEU A 1120 -8.88 2.56 17.31
CA LEU A 1120 -8.36 1.50 16.43
C LEU A 1120 -7.92 0.24 17.20
N ASN A 1121 -7.47 0.41 18.44
CA ASN A 1121 -7.01 -0.69 19.30
C ASN A 1121 -8.09 -1.17 20.29
N GLY A 1122 -9.35 -0.78 20.08
CA GLY A 1122 -10.50 -1.26 20.85
C GLY A 1122 -10.56 -0.74 22.29
N ALA A 1123 -10.01 0.43 22.57
CA ALA A 1123 -10.28 1.13 23.82
C ALA A 1123 -11.53 2.02 23.66
N VAL A 1124 -12.40 2.05 24.65
CA VAL A 1124 -13.61 2.89 24.62
C VAL A 1124 -13.27 4.29 25.13
N THR A 1125 -13.72 5.31 24.42
CA THR A 1125 -13.43 6.71 24.77
C THR A 1125 -14.32 7.22 25.90
N LEU A 1126 -13.71 7.88 26.87
CA LEU A 1126 -14.34 8.77 27.84
C LEU A 1126 -13.85 10.19 27.55
N GLY A 1127 -14.74 11.10 27.15
CA GLY A 1127 -14.29 12.41 26.70
C GLY A 1127 -15.38 13.47 26.61
N THR A 1128 -14.96 14.70 26.35
CA THR A 1128 -15.85 15.81 26.01
C THR A 1128 -16.23 15.76 24.53
N MET A 1129 -17.33 16.42 24.16
CA MET A 1129 -17.72 16.63 22.75
C MET A 1129 -16.87 17.74 22.11
N ASP A 1130 -15.59 17.45 21.92
CA ASP A 1130 -14.59 18.37 21.36
C ASP A 1130 -13.60 17.65 20.45
N GLY A 1131 -12.98 18.40 19.53
CA GLY A 1131 -12.04 17.86 18.54
C GLY A 1131 -12.60 16.63 17.81
N ALA A 1132 -11.74 15.63 17.61
CA ALA A 1132 -12.10 14.39 16.90
C ALA A 1132 -13.01 13.44 17.70
N ASN A 1133 -13.33 13.75 18.98
CA ASN A 1133 -14.31 12.94 19.72
C ASN A 1133 -15.71 13.09 19.13
N VAL A 1134 -16.01 14.24 18.50
CA VAL A 1134 -17.29 14.46 17.80
C VAL A 1134 -17.40 13.49 16.62
N GLU A 1135 -16.39 13.44 15.74
CA GLU A 1135 -16.38 12.49 14.63
C GLU A 1135 -16.36 11.02 15.11
N ILE A 1136 -15.67 10.70 16.22
CA ILE A 1136 -15.73 9.35 16.81
C ILE A 1136 -17.15 9.02 17.25
N ALA A 1137 -17.82 9.91 18.00
CA ALA A 1137 -19.18 9.70 18.48
C ALA A 1137 -20.17 9.51 17.33
N ASP A 1138 -20.07 10.30 16.27
CA ASP A 1138 -20.91 10.20 15.08
C ASP A 1138 -20.74 8.85 14.37
N LEU A 1139 -19.51 8.32 14.32
CA LEU A 1139 -19.21 7.06 13.64
C LEU A 1139 -19.60 5.82 14.46
N VAL A 1140 -19.35 5.84 15.78
CA VAL A 1140 -19.57 4.67 16.64
C VAL A 1140 -20.97 4.62 17.25
N GLY A 1141 -21.68 5.75 17.32
CA GLY A 1141 -22.95 5.87 18.03
C GLY A 1141 -22.77 6.12 19.53
N GLU A 1142 -23.70 6.88 20.12
CA GLU A 1142 -23.66 7.33 21.51
C GLU A 1142 -23.55 6.20 22.54
N GLU A 1143 -24.00 4.98 22.22
CA GLU A 1143 -23.92 3.84 23.13
C GLU A 1143 -22.51 3.24 23.23
N ASN A 1144 -21.62 3.54 22.27
CA ASN A 1144 -20.28 2.97 22.15
C ASN A 1144 -19.15 3.96 22.54
N ILE A 1145 -19.51 5.11 23.10
CA ILE A 1145 -18.64 6.15 23.66
C ILE A 1145 -19.24 6.69 24.96
N TYR A 1146 -18.44 7.26 25.86
CA TYR A 1146 -18.92 7.95 27.05
C TYR A 1146 -18.58 9.44 26.96
N THR A 1147 -19.59 10.27 26.77
CA THR A 1147 -19.45 11.72 26.64
C THR A 1147 -19.98 12.44 27.89
N PHE A 1148 -19.36 13.55 28.27
CA PHE A 1148 -19.74 14.35 29.44
C PHE A 1148 -19.36 15.82 29.27
N GLY A 1149 -19.82 16.64 30.21
CA GLY A 1149 -19.41 18.03 30.35
C GLY A 1149 -20.17 18.99 29.46
N GLU A 1150 -19.80 20.26 29.55
CA GLU A 1150 -20.45 21.34 28.83
C GLU A 1150 -20.07 21.37 27.35
N ASP A 1151 -20.97 21.86 26.51
CA ASP A 1151 -20.73 22.05 25.08
C ASP A 1151 -19.78 23.22 24.80
N SER A 1152 -19.15 23.20 23.63
CA SER A 1152 -18.16 24.21 23.21
C SER A 1152 -18.71 25.64 23.23
N GLN A 1153 -19.99 25.86 22.87
CA GLN A 1153 -20.57 27.20 22.85
C GLN A 1153 -20.75 27.74 24.28
N THR A 1154 -21.19 26.89 25.21
CA THR A 1154 -21.30 27.26 26.63
C THR A 1154 -19.95 27.70 27.20
N VAL A 1155 -18.85 27.02 26.86
CA VAL A 1155 -17.49 27.38 27.27
C VAL A 1155 -17.04 28.70 26.63
N ILE A 1156 -17.23 28.87 25.32
CA ILE A 1156 -16.89 30.09 24.58
C ILE A 1156 -17.63 31.30 25.16
N ASP A 1157 -18.94 31.18 25.36
CA ASP A 1157 -19.76 32.25 25.91
C ASP A 1157 -19.33 32.63 27.33
N ARG A 1158 -18.86 31.65 28.12
CA ARG A 1158 -18.33 31.90 29.47
C ARG A 1158 -17.02 32.67 29.43
N TYR A 1159 -16.11 32.34 28.51
CA TYR A 1159 -14.91 33.16 28.31
C TYR A 1159 -15.27 34.59 27.89
N ALA A 1160 -16.21 34.76 26.96
CA ALA A 1160 -16.65 36.07 26.48
C ALA A 1160 -17.29 36.93 27.59
N ARG A 1161 -18.07 36.31 28.50
CA ARG A 1161 -18.65 37.00 29.65
C ARG A 1161 -17.63 37.33 30.75
N GLY A 1162 -16.54 36.56 30.85
CA GLY A 1162 -15.52 36.72 31.90
C GLY A 1162 -16.08 36.53 33.32
N ASP A 1163 -17.17 35.78 33.47
CA ASP A 1163 -17.92 35.63 34.72
C ASP A 1163 -17.64 34.33 35.48
N TYR A 1164 -16.73 33.49 34.97
CA TYR A 1164 -16.30 32.26 35.63
C TYR A 1164 -15.57 32.54 36.96
N LYS A 1165 -16.01 31.86 38.03
CA LYS A 1165 -15.36 31.89 39.35
C LYS A 1165 -15.27 30.48 39.91
N SER A 1166 -14.10 29.86 39.85
CA SER A 1166 -13.89 28.48 40.30
C SER A 1166 -14.27 28.28 41.77
N ARG A 1167 -14.00 29.26 42.63
CA ARG A 1167 -14.38 29.22 44.05
C ARG A 1167 -15.87 28.99 44.28
N ASP A 1168 -16.74 29.51 43.42
CA ASP A 1168 -18.20 29.33 43.55
C ASP A 1168 -18.60 27.86 43.34
N TYR A 1169 -17.90 27.14 42.46
CA TYR A 1169 -18.13 25.70 42.24
C TYR A 1169 -17.60 24.89 43.44
N TYR A 1170 -16.39 25.21 43.89
CA TYR A 1170 -15.78 24.61 45.07
C TYR A 1170 -16.62 24.77 46.34
N GLU A 1171 -17.25 25.93 46.57
CA GLU A 1171 -18.08 26.14 47.77
C GLU A 1171 -19.46 25.45 47.69
N LYS A 1172 -19.96 25.18 46.47
CA LYS A 1172 -21.29 24.55 46.25
C LYS A 1172 -21.25 23.03 46.24
N ASP A 1173 -20.18 22.42 45.74
CA ASP A 1173 -20.04 20.96 45.63
C ASP A 1173 -19.14 20.42 46.76
N PRO A 1174 -19.69 19.73 47.78
CA PRO A 1174 -18.91 19.21 48.89
C PRO A 1174 -17.93 18.09 48.49
N VAL A 1175 -18.22 17.35 47.41
CA VAL A 1175 -17.36 16.28 46.91
C VAL A 1175 -16.15 16.88 46.19
N LEU A 1176 -16.39 17.87 45.34
CA LEU A 1176 -15.30 18.65 44.71
C LEU A 1176 -14.43 19.32 45.78
N LYS A 1177 -15.06 19.93 46.78
CA LYS A 1177 -14.36 20.56 47.90
C LYS A 1177 -13.43 19.59 48.62
N GLU A 1178 -13.92 18.41 48.97
CA GLU A 1178 -13.14 17.37 49.63
C GLU A 1178 -11.92 16.96 48.78
N ALA A 1179 -12.11 16.76 47.48
CA ALA A 1179 -11.03 16.38 46.56
C ALA A 1179 -9.98 17.49 46.39
N VAL A 1180 -10.39 18.75 46.27
CA VAL A 1180 -9.47 19.89 46.15
C VAL A 1180 -8.71 20.14 47.45
N ASP A 1181 -9.37 20.06 48.60
CA ASP A 1181 -8.72 20.23 49.92
C ASP A 1181 -7.71 19.12 50.20
N PHE A 1182 -7.94 17.91 49.69
CA PHE A 1182 -7.01 16.80 49.84
C PHE A 1182 -5.64 17.06 49.20
N ILE A 1183 -5.55 17.87 48.14
CA ILE A 1183 -4.27 18.24 47.50
C ILE A 1183 -3.27 18.81 48.50
N VAL A 1184 -3.76 19.50 49.54
CA VAL A 1184 -2.95 20.12 50.60
C VAL A 1184 -3.14 19.46 51.98
N SER A 1185 -3.65 18.22 52.02
CA SER A 1185 -3.79 17.46 53.27
C SER A 1185 -2.44 17.03 53.84
N ASP A 1186 -2.44 16.62 55.11
CA ASP A 1186 -1.24 16.10 55.77
C ASP A 1186 -0.69 14.84 55.07
N GLU A 1187 -1.55 14.01 54.48
CA GLU A 1187 -1.16 12.83 53.70
C GLU A 1187 -0.38 13.23 52.44
N MET A 1188 -0.92 14.15 51.64
CA MET A 1188 -0.28 14.62 50.41
C MET A 1188 1.02 15.37 50.71
N LEU A 1189 1.03 16.21 51.74
CA LEU A 1189 2.22 16.96 52.16
C LEU A 1189 3.36 16.07 52.73
N LYS A 1190 3.07 14.83 53.14
CA LYS A 1190 4.11 13.87 53.57
C LYS A 1190 4.88 13.26 52.40
N VAL A 1191 4.23 13.11 51.24
CA VAL A 1191 4.83 12.50 50.04
C VAL A 1191 5.23 13.52 48.97
N GLY A 1192 4.76 14.77 49.10
CA GLY A 1192 4.98 15.83 48.12
C GLY A 1192 5.72 17.07 48.63
N CYS A 1193 6.08 17.93 47.69
CA CYS A 1193 6.63 19.25 47.94
C CYS A 1193 5.49 20.23 48.26
N LYS A 1194 5.55 20.82 49.46
CA LYS A 1194 4.55 21.77 49.94
C LYS A 1194 4.33 22.95 48.99
N GLU A 1195 5.39 23.48 48.39
CA GLU A 1195 5.29 24.65 47.50
C GLU A 1195 4.46 24.34 46.25
N ASN A 1196 4.77 23.24 45.56
CA ASN A 1196 4.09 22.81 44.34
C ASN A 1196 2.61 22.51 44.59
N LEU A 1197 2.29 21.73 45.62
CA LEU A 1197 0.91 21.38 45.97
C LEU A 1197 0.09 22.61 46.38
N GLN A 1198 0.67 23.52 47.18
CA GLN A 1198 -0.02 24.75 47.58
C GLN A 1198 -0.21 25.72 46.41
N ARG A 1199 0.73 25.78 45.46
CA ARG A 1199 0.59 26.61 44.26
C ARG A 1199 -0.52 26.09 43.36
N LEU A 1200 -0.55 24.79 43.07
CA LEU A 1200 -1.62 24.17 42.28
C LEU A 1200 -3.00 24.33 42.95
N TYR A 1201 -3.09 24.11 44.26
CA TYR A 1201 -4.32 24.33 45.03
C TYR A 1201 -4.84 25.78 44.89
N LYS A 1202 -3.94 26.76 45.02
CA LYS A 1202 -4.29 28.17 44.85
C LYS A 1202 -4.66 28.53 43.40
N GLU A 1203 -3.99 27.94 42.42
CA GLU A 1203 -4.32 28.13 41.00
C GLU A 1203 -5.75 27.66 40.70
N LEU A 1204 -6.12 26.46 41.15
CA LEU A 1204 -7.46 25.91 40.95
C LEU A 1204 -8.55 26.72 41.68
N LEU A 1205 -8.29 27.24 42.88
CA LEU A 1205 -9.27 28.06 43.62
C LEU A 1205 -9.35 29.52 43.17
N GLY A 1206 -8.24 30.06 42.65
CA GLY A 1206 -8.09 31.47 42.35
C GLY A 1206 -8.36 31.81 40.89
N LYS A 1207 -7.96 30.94 39.96
CA LYS A 1207 -7.97 31.21 38.52
C LYS A 1207 -8.67 30.11 37.72
N ASP A 1208 -8.17 28.87 37.80
CA ASP A 1208 -8.67 27.70 37.04
C ASP A 1208 -9.08 28.06 35.61
N TRP A 1209 -8.16 28.66 34.87
CA TRP A 1209 -8.48 29.30 33.58
C TRP A 1209 -9.17 28.35 32.60
N PHE A 1210 -8.84 27.06 32.67
CA PHE A 1210 -9.38 26.02 31.79
C PHE A 1210 -10.52 25.21 32.43
N MET A 1211 -11.25 25.80 33.38
CA MET A 1211 -12.54 25.33 33.86
C MET A 1211 -12.52 23.84 34.23
N THR A 1212 -11.63 23.48 35.15
CA THR A 1212 -11.54 22.12 35.69
C THR A 1212 -12.80 21.76 36.47
N PHE A 1213 -13.37 22.71 37.24
CA PHE A 1213 -14.44 22.42 38.19
C PHE A 1213 -15.85 22.23 37.62
N PRO A 1214 -16.31 22.97 36.59
CA PRO A 1214 -17.68 22.85 36.09
C PRO A 1214 -18.08 21.44 35.67
N ASP A 1215 -17.14 20.71 35.05
CA ASP A 1215 -17.41 19.36 34.54
C ASP A 1215 -17.18 18.25 35.58
N PHE A 1216 -16.70 18.57 36.79
CA PHE A 1216 -16.28 17.55 37.77
C PHE A 1216 -17.40 16.57 38.15
N THR A 1217 -18.58 17.09 38.51
CA THR A 1217 -19.70 16.25 38.96
C THR A 1217 -20.18 15.32 37.85
N ASP A 1218 -20.30 15.83 36.62
CA ASP A 1218 -20.75 15.04 35.47
C ASP A 1218 -19.70 14.03 35.03
N TYR A 1219 -18.42 14.41 35.03
CA TYR A 1219 -17.30 13.51 34.80
C TYR A 1219 -17.31 12.33 35.79
N CYS A 1220 -17.45 12.60 37.09
CA CYS A 1220 -17.56 11.56 38.11
C CYS A 1220 -18.74 10.61 37.82
N LYS A 1221 -19.91 11.15 37.47
CA LYS A 1221 -21.11 10.37 37.16
C LYS A 1221 -20.90 9.45 35.94
N VAL A 1222 -20.41 10.00 34.83
CA VAL A 1222 -20.23 9.26 33.57
C VAL A 1222 -19.11 8.22 33.70
N ARG A 1223 -18.00 8.56 34.38
CA ARG A 1223 -16.90 7.63 34.63
C ARG A 1223 -17.31 6.46 35.52
N ASN A 1224 -18.08 6.71 36.58
CA ASN A 1224 -18.64 5.65 37.41
C ASN A 1224 -19.57 4.73 36.62
N LYS A 1225 -20.46 5.30 35.79
CA LYS A 1225 -21.31 4.51 34.88
C LYS A 1225 -20.48 3.64 33.93
N MET A 1226 -19.42 4.18 33.35
CA MET A 1226 -18.53 3.44 32.46
C MET A 1226 -17.89 2.25 33.17
N TYR A 1227 -17.42 2.41 34.41
CA TYR A 1227 -16.88 1.30 35.21
C TYR A 1227 -17.95 0.25 35.57
N GLU A 1228 -19.19 0.68 35.83
CA GLU A 1228 -20.31 -0.26 36.01
C GLU A 1228 -20.60 -1.05 34.75
N ASP A 1229 -20.64 -0.40 33.59
CA ASP A 1229 -20.87 -1.02 32.28
C ASP A 1229 -19.70 -1.96 31.88
N TYR A 1230 -18.48 -1.73 32.37
CA TYR A 1230 -17.32 -2.61 32.14
C TYR A 1230 -17.51 -4.01 32.72
N GLU A 1231 -18.35 -4.17 33.75
CA GLU A 1231 -18.61 -5.49 34.37
C GLU A 1231 -19.40 -6.42 33.43
N ASP A 1232 -20.18 -5.88 32.50
CA ASP A 1232 -20.80 -6.64 31.40
C ASP A 1232 -19.77 -6.80 30.26
N ARG A 1233 -18.93 -7.84 30.40
CA ARG A 1233 -17.79 -8.08 29.50
C ARG A 1233 -18.18 -8.34 28.04
N ASP A 1234 -19.38 -8.85 27.80
CA ASP A 1234 -19.88 -9.08 26.44
C ASP A 1234 -20.28 -7.76 25.78
N LYS A 1235 -21.08 -6.93 26.48
CA LYS A 1235 -21.40 -5.60 25.95
C LYS A 1235 -20.18 -4.71 25.80
N TRP A 1236 -19.23 -4.77 26.74
CA TRP A 1236 -17.99 -4.01 26.61
C TRP A 1236 -17.18 -4.45 25.37
N ALA A 1237 -17.03 -5.75 25.16
CA ALA A 1237 -16.32 -6.28 23.98
C ALA A 1237 -17.01 -5.86 22.67
N ARG A 1238 -18.35 -5.83 22.65
CA ARG A 1238 -19.11 -5.30 21.51
C ARG A 1238 -18.79 -3.83 21.24
N LYS A 1239 -18.78 -2.98 22.29
CA LYS A 1239 -18.36 -1.57 22.15
C LYS A 1239 -16.95 -1.45 21.56
N CYS A 1240 -16.00 -2.28 22.04
CA CYS A 1240 -14.64 -2.33 21.50
C CYS A 1240 -14.62 -2.69 20.02
N LEU A 1241 -15.38 -3.71 19.58
CA LEU A 1241 -15.43 -4.13 18.19
C LEU A 1241 -16.01 -3.03 17.28
N VAL A 1242 -17.09 -2.36 17.72
CA VAL A 1242 -17.68 -1.24 16.96
C VAL A 1242 -16.68 -0.11 16.77
N ASN A 1243 -15.92 0.24 17.82
CA ASN A 1243 -14.87 1.25 17.73
C ASN A 1243 -13.79 0.85 16.70
N ILE A 1244 -13.33 -0.40 16.72
CA ILE A 1244 -12.33 -0.90 15.75
C ILE A 1244 -12.90 -0.86 14.32
N ALA A 1245 -14.12 -1.36 14.13
CA ALA A 1245 -14.76 -1.46 12.82
C ALA A 1245 -14.93 -0.09 12.16
N LYS A 1246 -15.22 0.94 12.96
CA LYS A 1246 -15.44 2.31 12.48
C LYS A 1246 -14.16 3.16 12.43
N ALA A 1247 -13.03 2.63 12.87
CA ALA A 1247 -11.78 3.39 12.92
C ALA A 1247 -11.19 3.68 11.53
N GLY A 1248 -11.64 2.97 10.48
CA GLY A 1248 -11.14 3.10 9.11
C GLY A 1248 -11.16 4.54 8.57
N PHE A 1249 -12.14 5.34 8.98
CA PHE A 1249 -12.23 6.77 8.65
C PHE A 1249 -10.99 7.57 9.07
N PHE A 1250 -10.33 7.19 10.16
CA PHE A 1250 -9.17 7.89 10.74
C PHE A 1250 -7.82 7.38 10.21
N SER A 1251 -7.79 6.62 9.11
CA SER A 1251 -6.54 6.37 8.40
C SER A 1251 -5.96 7.67 7.85
N SER A 1252 -4.67 7.89 8.04
CA SER A 1252 -3.96 9.02 7.42
C SER A 1252 -3.89 8.92 5.89
N ASP A 1253 -4.08 7.73 5.31
CA ASP A 1253 -4.14 7.58 3.85
C ASP A 1253 -5.34 8.35 3.28
N ARG A 1254 -6.53 8.17 3.88
CA ARG A 1254 -7.74 8.93 3.53
C ARG A 1254 -7.50 10.43 3.64
N THR A 1255 -6.86 10.87 4.72
CA THR A 1255 -6.52 12.28 4.93
C THR A 1255 -5.61 12.78 3.80
N ILE A 1256 -4.54 12.05 3.46
CA ILE A 1256 -3.61 12.42 2.39
C ILE A 1256 -4.27 12.42 1.01
N GLU A 1257 -5.14 11.47 0.71
CA GLU A 1257 -5.92 11.48 -0.53
C GLU A 1257 -6.79 12.74 -0.66
N GLN A 1258 -7.38 13.21 0.44
CA GLN A 1258 -8.13 14.48 0.43
C GLN A 1258 -7.21 15.68 0.24
N TYR A 1259 -6.05 15.74 0.90
CA TYR A 1259 -5.06 16.81 0.68
C TYR A 1259 -4.60 16.84 -0.78
N ASP A 1260 -4.26 15.69 -1.36
CA ASP A 1260 -3.84 15.60 -2.76
C ASP A 1260 -4.96 15.98 -3.73
N LYS A 1261 -6.17 15.49 -3.50
CA LYS A 1261 -7.33 15.74 -4.37
C LYS A 1261 -7.78 17.20 -4.37
N GLU A 1262 -7.68 17.90 -3.24
CA GLU A 1262 -8.32 19.22 -3.07
C GLU A 1262 -7.32 20.38 -2.93
N ILE A 1263 -6.04 20.10 -2.63
CA ILE A 1263 -5.02 21.14 -2.37
C ILE A 1263 -3.81 20.93 -3.29
N TRP A 1264 -3.14 19.78 -3.20
CA TRP A 1264 -1.81 19.62 -3.83
C TRP A 1264 -1.87 19.30 -5.32
N HIS A 1265 -2.83 18.47 -5.73
CA HIS A 1265 -3.01 17.99 -7.09
C HIS A 1265 -1.71 17.42 -7.70
N SER A 1266 -1.04 16.52 -6.98
CA SER A 1266 0.26 15.98 -7.38
C SER A 1266 0.19 14.91 -8.48
N LYS A 1267 -0.96 14.24 -8.63
CA LYS A 1267 -1.23 13.26 -9.69
C LYS A 1267 -1.61 13.98 -10.99
N SER A 1268 -0.61 14.45 -11.72
CA SER A 1268 -0.77 15.06 -13.06
C SER A 1268 0.16 14.42 -14.09
#